data_AF-A0A1Y6LH41-F1
#
_entry.id   AF-A0A1Y6LH41-F1
#
_cell.length_a   1.000
_cell.length_b   1.000
_cell.length_c   1.000
_cell.angle_alpha   90.00
_cell.angle_beta   90.00
_cell.angle_gamma   90.00
#
_symmetry.space_group_name_H-M   'P 1'
#
loop_
_entity.id
_entity.type
_entity.pdbx_description
1 polymer ?
#
loop_
_entity_poly.entity_id
_entity_poly.type
_entity_poly.pdbx_seq_one_letter_code
_entity_poly.pdbx_strand_id
1 'polypeptide(L)'
;MEKHSSISPHPAPPLHLRRRNHSTLILLLAACLALTLSRPYWSTLPSLLPSPNPPSSPLPPTTKNFDWSTAPSKQHLDYTPCYTSLGDFQCARLTVPMDYFNATTNATISLAIIRKPAAVDVTDPRYGGAVIVNPGGPGGSGVQFVLLGGKSISDVIDSPSPEDGKVYDVLSFDPRGVGLSTQGVECFEDEVQAQSWALRVDEQGLLGVSDASLGRLWAMSEASGGSCTLPRESGKGGEVDVKSFVTTASVARDMVELVEAHGKWREREAKKVLQTNTRSSGMQHGVPEALKYEPGKEKIQYWGFSYGTYLGLTFAAMFPDRIERLVVDGVVDPVDYTKALWYDNLYDTEKDMDSFYSNCARVGYPKCPLASKANNSTTYVQHRVQAILESLYHNPLPVLHPTPEVVTYSDLKTLIFLSLYTPIQSFPRLAHLLADIESRNGTAFAKLLALNHNVQCSPPTGTAAIRHFSGRAIACSDGDDLTGTTKTKFSKFLGKVEELSSTIGAKWAEIHLSCIHWSTRPLYRFTGPWQGKTDHPILLIGNTADPVTPGRNAVEQAKGFEGSVALMQESPGHCSSAGRSRCTEGYIREYFQTGVLPPRNTTCEVDELPFGSDGSDEAQGLALEDLEGRSNVPGINEAMHRAGGGFLSGGMGRRFVCIKESTVHEQLLQSFLRLRRNFLIMAEQTVPLGRYLWERIKQLGIKSVFGVPGDFNLTLLDHIYDVEGLEWVGNTNELNAAYAADGYARVKQGAGCVVTTHGVGELSALNAIAGAMTEQVKVIHVVGQTSLTMQKNKMMIHHSIGSSPDHQVFNKASMGFRVAAAELQSEVDATKKIDETLRQCFVKSGPVYVFVPIDLVDKQVPSKALETPIDLEPEFDPQVVEEATKAILDVVYASKHPSVFVDCLVQRHNAIKEATELVDKLGVLVYTSNMGKGIIDETHPNYLGVYNGQISGPGVESAFEASDTVLVLGNLPSDTNSGGFTRKIKTQAIYINEFDVSIQGGKTWTAPLKAVLASLVKTVQTDKVPKITKPKLPEAPLEEDHDSKSITQSWIWNYLADTYFRKHDVIFGETGTAAFGIPDTTFPAGINWITQTYYGSIGYCTPAALGADVALSELASQSRPRGRTLLVTGDGSLMLTVQEVGNMVKLGLKPVILLINNSGYTIERVIHGAHQSYNDIVPFDYKHMLPFFNMSPEQAAANFHRCTTKVGLEEILKKDSVRNPQAVQVVEIVMDKLDVPWRLSMQIATRGEDAVQEMEGAGFRVRNKLEKQEAFWY
;
A
#
# COMPACT_ATOMS: atom_id res chain seq x y z
N MET A 1 19.23 53.66 46.69
CA MET A 1 18.44 53.78 47.92
C MET A 1 18.20 52.36 48.41
N GLU A 2 18.93 51.93 49.45
CA GLU A 2 18.57 52.08 50.88
C GLU A 2 17.64 50.93 51.33
N LYS A 3 17.92 50.14 52.38
CA LYS A 3 19.05 50.19 53.35
C LYS A 3 19.25 48.84 54.08
N HIS A 4 20.51 48.50 54.37
CA HIS A 4 21.02 47.73 55.55
C HIS A 4 20.49 46.29 55.84
N SER A 5 21.19 45.39 56.55
CA SER A 5 22.61 45.29 57.01
C SER A 5 22.86 43.85 57.52
N SER A 6 23.71 43.04 56.88
CA SER A 6 25.16 42.84 57.17
C SER A 6 25.51 41.81 58.26
N ILE A 7 26.31 40.79 57.91
CA ILE A 7 27.70 40.54 58.42
C ILE A 7 28.20 39.17 57.91
N SER A 8 29.45 39.16 57.42
CA SER A 8 30.21 37.99 56.93
C SER A 8 31.10 37.39 58.06
N PRO A 9 31.88 36.27 57.93
CA PRO A 9 32.78 35.98 56.80
C PRO A 9 32.97 34.49 56.38
N HIS A 10 33.58 34.28 55.21
CA HIS A 10 34.29 33.04 54.85
C HIS A 10 35.68 33.00 55.53
N PRO A 11 36.40 31.86 55.51
CA PRO A 11 37.42 31.72 54.46
C PRO A 11 37.64 30.29 53.89
N ALA A 12 37.84 30.25 52.56
CA ALA A 12 38.82 29.49 51.76
C ALA A 12 39.12 27.97 51.99
N PRO A 13 39.43 27.21 50.90
CA PRO A 13 39.77 25.79 50.95
C PRO A 13 41.29 25.51 51.01
N PRO A 14 41.68 24.23 51.21
CA PRO A 14 42.83 23.70 50.49
C PRO A 14 42.56 22.33 49.84
N LEU A 15 42.79 22.21 48.54
CA LEU A 15 42.79 20.94 47.80
C LEU A 15 44.22 20.64 47.32
N HIS A 16 44.99 19.85 48.08
CA HIS A 16 46.36 19.48 47.67
C HIS A 16 46.76 18.03 48.00
N LEU A 17 46.99 17.30 46.90
CA LEU A 17 48.10 16.37 46.66
C LEU A 17 48.29 15.14 47.57
N ARG A 18 48.07 13.97 46.93
CA ARG A 18 48.90 12.75 47.03
C ARG A 18 48.75 11.94 48.35
N ARG A 19 48.92 10.60 48.35
CA ARG A 19 49.25 9.63 47.27
C ARG A 19 48.86 8.21 47.72
N ARG A 20 48.59 7.33 46.73
CA ARG A 20 48.75 5.85 46.81
C ARG A 20 47.77 5.12 47.75
N ASN A 21 47.54 3.80 47.58
CA ASN A 21 48.18 2.83 46.68
C ASN A 21 47.30 2.38 45.50
N HIS A 22 47.94 2.15 44.35
CA HIS A 22 47.34 1.40 43.24
C HIS A 22 47.58 -0.10 43.49
N SER A 23 46.53 -0.87 43.76
CA SER A 23 46.59 -2.34 43.78
C SER A 23 45.31 -2.99 43.26
N THR A 24 44.14 -2.38 43.46
CA THR A 24 42.83 -2.99 43.14
C THR A 24 42.29 -2.69 41.74
N LEU A 25 42.80 -1.66 41.05
CA LEU A 25 42.21 -1.19 39.78
C LEU A 25 42.76 -1.89 38.51
N ILE A 26 43.90 -2.59 38.62
CA ILE A 26 44.58 -3.21 37.47
C ILE A 26 43.91 -4.54 37.07
N LEU A 27 43.32 -5.27 38.02
CA LEU A 27 42.58 -6.52 37.77
C LEU A 27 41.22 -6.30 37.07
N LEU A 28 40.60 -5.13 37.22
CA LEU A 28 39.31 -4.82 36.60
C LEU A 28 39.43 -4.36 35.13
N LEU A 29 40.55 -3.72 34.75
CA LEU A 29 40.76 -3.24 33.38
C LEU A 29 41.22 -4.33 32.40
N ALA A 30 41.77 -5.44 32.88
CA ALA A 30 42.17 -6.57 32.02
C ALA A 30 40.97 -7.36 31.47
N ALA A 31 39.87 -7.44 32.22
CA ALA A 31 38.69 -8.22 31.84
C ALA A 31 37.89 -7.58 30.69
N CYS A 32 37.88 -6.25 30.59
CA CYS A 32 37.04 -5.52 29.63
C CYS A 32 37.63 -5.39 28.21
N LEU A 33 38.91 -5.75 27.99
CA LEU A 33 39.59 -5.51 26.71
C LEU A 33 39.78 -6.77 25.83
N ALA A 34 39.42 -7.95 26.33
CA ALA A 34 39.66 -9.23 25.65
C ALA A 34 38.47 -9.75 24.79
N LEU A 35 37.30 -9.10 24.84
CA LEU A 35 36.04 -9.60 24.27
C LEU A 35 35.57 -8.90 22.99
N THR A 36 36.36 -7.98 22.43
CA THR A 36 35.92 -7.10 21.32
C THR A 36 36.48 -7.46 19.93
N LEU A 37 37.29 -8.52 19.80
CA LEU A 37 38.06 -8.79 18.56
C LEU A 37 38.02 -10.26 18.05
N SER A 38 36.87 -10.93 18.06
CA SER A 38 36.60 -12.04 17.11
C SER A 38 35.10 -12.41 16.98
N ARG A 39 34.53 -12.27 15.79
CA ARG A 39 33.42 -13.12 15.29
C ARG A 39 33.94 -14.57 15.12
N PRO A 40 33.12 -15.66 15.07
CA PRO A 40 31.77 -15.70 14.46
C PRO A 40 30.73 -16.70 15.03
N TYR A 41 29.59 -16.83 14.32
CA TYR A 41 28.54 -17.87 14.36
C TYR A 41 27.77 -18.20 15.67
N TRP A 42 26.45 -17.89 15.61
CA TRP A 42 25.29 -18.58 16.24
C TRP A 42 24.95 -18.38 17.74
N SER A 43 23.75 -17.78 17.93
CA SER A 43 22.74 -18.02 18.98
C SER A 43 23.12 -17.93 20.48
N THR A 44 22.68 -16.87 21.17
CA THR A 44 21.43 -16.89 21.98
C THR A 44 21.04 -15.49 22.49
N LEU A 45 19.78 -15.35 22.93
CA LEU A 45 19.00 -14.13 23.22
C LEU A 45 19.70 -12.96 23.98
N PRO A 46 19.23 -11.73 23.71
CA PRO A 46 18.89 -10.76 24.74
C PRO A 46 17.39 -10.42 24.70
N SER A 47 16.63 -10.88 25.70
CA SER A 47 15.25 -10.45 25.95
C SER A 47 15.25 -9.14 26.73
N LEU A 48 15.06 -7.99 26.07
CA LEU A 48 14.98 -6.68 26.74
C LEU A 48 14.26 -5.58 25.91
N LEU A 49 13.06 -5.88 25.40
CA LEU A 49 12.04 -4.91 24.97
C LEU A 49 10.68 -5.64 24.93
N PRO A 50 9.65 -5.23 25.70
CA PRO A 50 8.31 -5.79 25.58
C PRO A 50 7.70 -5.52 24.20
N SER A 51 6.96 -6.49 23.66
CA SER A 51 6.22 -6.35 22.40
C SER A 51 4.79 -5.92 22.72
N PRO A 52 4.28 -4.78 22.20
CA PRO A 52 2.91 -4.35 22.47
C PRO A 52 1.91 -5.25 21.74
N ASN A 53 1.41 -6.27 22.44
CA ASN A 53 0.57 -7.32 21.89
C ASN A 53 -0.49 -7.79 22.91
N PRO A 54 -1.53 -6.98 23.18
CA PRO A 54 -2.71 -7.47 23.86
C PRO A 54 -3.29 -8.65 23.05
N PRO A 55 -3.54 -9.81 23.68
CA PRO A 55 -3.81 -11.06 22.97
C PRO A 55 -5.19 -11.05 22.30
N SER A 56 -5.21 -10.63 21.04
CA SER A 56 -6.36 -10.65 20.13
C SER A 56 -5.98 -11.43 18.87
N SER A 57 -5.79 -12.74 19.05
CA SER A 57 -5.81 -13.70 17.94
C SER A 57 -7.15 -13.58 17.19
N PRO A 58 -7.19 -13.86 15.88
CA PRO A 58 -8.45 -14.21 15.22
C PRO A 58 -9.16 -15.33 16.00
N LEU A 59 -10.48 -15.32 16.03
CA LEU A 59 -11.24 -16.47 16.54
C LEU A 59 -10.79 -17.72 15.76
N PRO A 60 -10.40 -18.83 16.44
CA PRO A 60 -9.92 -20.02 15.75
C PRO A 60 -10.95 -20.50 14.72
N PRO A 61 -10.49 -21.02 13.56
CA PRO A 61 -11.39 -21.62 12.58
C PRO A 61 -12.21 -22.73 13.26
N THR A 62 -13.45 -22.94 12.79
CA THR A 62 -14.33 -23.92 13.40
C THR A 62 -13.65 -25.30 13.42
N THR A 63 -13.78 -26.00 14.54
CA THR A 63 -13.17 -27.33 14.74
C THR A 63 -13.55 -28.28 13.61
N LYS A 64 -12.71 -29.30 13.31
CA LYS A 64 -12.91 -30.32 12.24
C LYS A 64 -14.30 -30.99 12.14
N ASN A 65 -15.18 -30.79 13.12
CA ASN A 65 -16.50 -31.39 13.24
C ASN A 65 -17.65 -30.43 12.84
N PHE A 66 -17.41 -29.14 12.61
CA PHE A 66 -18.43 -28.17 12.20
C PHE A 66 -17.84 -27.08 11.29
N ASP A 67 -18.62 -26.61 10.32
CA ASP A 67 -18.22 -25.58 9.37
C ASP A 67 -19.45 -24.82 8.85
N TRP A 68 -19.42 -23.49 8.89
CA TRP A 68 -20.49 -22.63 8.36
C TRP A 68 -20.59 -22.66 6.82
N SER A 69 -19.52 -23.08 6.13
CA SER A 69 -19.53 -23.52 4.73
C SER A 69 -20.63 -24.53 4.41
N THR A 70 -20.60 -25.64 5.15
CA THR A 70 -21.22 -26.92 4.76
C THR A 70 -22.27 -27.46 5.75
N ALA A 71 -22.39 -26.89 6.95
CA ALA A 71 -23.38 -27.30 7.94
C ALA A 71 -24.82 -27.20 7.37
N PRO A 72 -25.61 -28.29 7.39
CA PRO A 72 -26.93 -28.35 6.75
C PRO A 72 -28.06 -27.78 7.62
N SER A 73 -29.02 -27.14 6.96
CA SER A 73 -30.27 -26.56 7.50
C SER A 73 -31.44 -27.26 6.77
N LYS A 74 -32.39 -28.02 7.35
CA LYS A 74 -32.90 -28.28 8.71
C LYS A 74 -33.93 -27.29 9.27
N GLN A 75 -35.21 -27.68 9.20
CA GLN A 75 -36.35 -27.09 9.91
C GLN A 75 -36.42 -27.43 11.41
N HIS A 76 -35.34 -27.95 12.00
CA HIS A 76 -35.25 -28.31 13.41
C HIS A 76 -33.80 -28.16 13.88
N LEU A 77 -33.61 -27.80 15.15
CA LEU A 77 -32.27 -27.67 15.71
C LEU A 77 -31.65 -29.07 15.91
N ASP A 78 -30.38 -29.16 15.55
CA ASP A 78 -29.52 -30.34 15.69
C ASP A 78 -28.09 -29.85 16.02
N TYR A 79 -27.90 -29.50 17.29
CA TYR A 79 -26.70 -28.80 17.75
C TYR A 79 -25.45 -29.67 17.64
N THR A 80 -24.47 -29.20 16.88
CA THR A 80 -23.16 -29.85 16.72
C THR A 80 -22.10 -29.08 17.53
N PRO A 81 -21.20 -29.73 18.28
CA PRO A 81 -20.11 -29.05 18.98
C PRO A 81 -19.25 -28.20 18.03
N CYS A 82 -19.00 -26.95 18.41
CA CYS A 82 -18.25 -25.96 17.63
C CYS A 82 -17.37 -25.12 18.59
N TYR A 83 -16.28 -24.57 18.09
CA TYR A 83 -15.37 -23.70 18.87
C TYR A 83 -14.99 -24.26 20.27
N THR A 84 -14.81 -25.58 20.40
CA THR A 84 -14.62 -26.22 21.72
C THR A 84 -13.35 -25.77 22.44
N SER A 85 -12.37 -25.24 21.71
CA SER A 85 -11.18 -24.57 22.25
C SER A 85 -11.46 -23.24 22.98
N LEU A 86 -12.67 -22.67 22.84
CA LEU A 86 -13.07 -21.41 23.47
C LEU A 86 -14.09 -21.57 24.62
N GLY A 87 -14.82 -22.70 24.71
CA GLY A 87 -15.79 -22.93 25.80
C GLY A 87 -17.00 -23.79 25.46
N ASP A 88 -16.79 -24.99 24.89
CA ASP A 88 -17.82 -26.04 24.70
C ASP A 88 -19.15 -25.60 24.03
N PHE A 89 -19.06 -24.62 23.12
CA PHE A 89 -20.19 -24.11 22.35
C PHE A 89 -20.78 -25.16 21.39
N GLN A 90 -22.03 -24.95 20.97
CA GLN A 90 -22.70 -25.79 19.97
C GLN A 90 -23.51 -24.97 18.95
N CYS A 91 -23.54 -25.41 17.70
CA CYS A 91 -23.98 -24.63 16.55
C CYS A 91 -25.03 -25.33 15.66
N ALA A 92 -25.89 -24.52 15.02
CA ALA A 92 -26.88 -24.79 13.96
C ALA A 92 -27.07 -23.45 13.18
N ARG A 93 -27.82 -23.20 12.10
CA ARG A 93 -28.62 -23.94 11.12
C ARG A 93 -30.05 -24.32 11.52
N LEU A 94 -30.92 -23.31 11.41
CA LEU A 94 -32.37 -23.43 11.30
C LEU A 94 -32.86 -22.83 9.98
N THR A 95 -33.66 -23.57 9.20
CA THR A 95 -34.38 -23.07 8.02
C THR A 95 -35.68 -22.39 8.44
N VAL A 96 -35.89 -21.15 7.99
CA VAL A 96 -37.09 -20.33 8.23
C VAL A 96 -37.66 -19.74 6.93
N PRO A 97 -38.96 -19.41 6.85
CA PRO A 97 -39.53 -18.65 5.74
C PRO A 97 -38.83 -17.31 5.48
N MET A 98 -38.68 -16.94 4.21
CA MET A 98 -38.22 -15.60 3.83
C MET A 98 -39.32 -14.56 4.07
N ASP A 99 -40.56 -14.87 3.68
CA ASP A 99 -41.76 -14.04 3.90
C ASP A 99 -42.73 -14.77 4.84
N TYR A 100 -43.12 -14.12 5.94
CA TYR A 100 -44.13 -14.62 6.88
C TYR A 100 -45.47 -13.88 6.78
N PHE A 101 -45.52 -12.73 6.12
CA PHE A 101 -46.63 -11.77 6.23
C PHE A 101 -47.45 -11.70 4.94
N ASN A 102 -46.78 -11.67 3.78
CA ASN A 102 -47.42 -11.46 2.49
C ASN A 102 -47.33 -12.69 1.56
N ALA A 103 -46.56 -13.72 1.95
CA ALA A 103 -46.32 -14.96 1.19
C ALA A 103 -45.92 -14.74 -0.28
N THR A 104 -45.19 -13.66 -0.58
CA THR A 104 -44.74 -13.30 -1.94
C THR A 104 -43.71 -14.25 -2.53
N THR A 105 -43.11 -15.11 -1.71
CA THR A 105 -42.11 -16.09 -2.12
C THR A 105 -42.15 -17.33 -1.23
N ASN A 106 -41.85 -18.49 -1.82
CA ASN A 106 -41.60 -19.75 -1.09
C ASN A 106 -40.11 -19.93 -0.74
N ALA A 107 -39.28 -18.90 -0.94
CA ALA A 107 -37.88 -18.91 -0.54
C ALA A 107 -37.72 -19.01 0.99
N THR A 108 -36.55 -19.48 1.42
CA THR A 108 -36.21 -19.66 2.84
C THR A 108 -34.87 -19.02 3.16
N ILE A 109 -34.69 -18.66 4.43
CA ILE A 109 -33.45 -18.17 5.01
C ILE A 109 -32.93 -19.28 5.94
N SER A 110 -31.61 -19.43 6.02
CA SER A 110 -30.96 -20.31 6.97
C SER A 110 -30.24 -19.47 8.03
N LEU A 111 -30.73 -19.53 9.26
CA LEU A 111 -30.18 -18.80 10.40
C LEU A 111 -28.96 -19.52 10.97
N ALA A 112 -27.90 -18.77 11.24
CA ALA A 112 -26.78 -19.20 12.08
C ALA A 112 -27.11 -18.95 13.56
N ILE A 113 -26.89 -19.96 14.38
CA ILE A 113 -27.33 -20.08 15.78
C ILE A 113 -26.18 -20.71 16.57
N ILE A 114 -25.86 -20.13 17.71
CA ILE A 114 -24.93 -20.70 18.69
C ILE A 114 -25.63 -20.81 20.04
N ARG A 115 -25.24 -21.81 20.83
CA ARG A 115 -25.45 -21.81 22.28
C ARG A 115 -24.15 -22.09 23.02
N LYS A 116 -23.96 -21.43 24.15
CA LYS A 116 -23.19 -21.99 25.26
C LYS A 116 -24.18 -22.84 26.07
N PRO A 117 -23.99 -24.17 26.18
CA PRO A 117 -24.89 -25.02 26.96
C PRO A 117 -24.92 -24.64 28.45
N ALA A 118 -26.05 -24.89 29.10
CA ALA A 118 -26.14 -24.91 30.56
C ALA A 118 -25.14 -25.92 31.18
N ALA A 119 -24.72 -25.69 32.42
CA ALA A 119 -23.78 -26.56 33.14
C ALA A 119 -24.39 -27.91 33.60
N VAL A 120 -25.60 -28.25 33.17
CA VAL A 120 -26.36 -29.46 33.53
C VAL A 120 -27.13 -29.99 32.31
N ASP A 121 -27.41 -31.28 32.29
CA ASP A 121 -28.29 -31.89 31.29
C ASP A 121 -29.71 -31.30 31.34
N VAL A 122 -30.41 -31.30 30.20
CA VAL A 122 -31.79 -30.78 30.07
C VAL A 122 -32.83 -31.49 30.97
N THR A 123 -32.46 -32.62 31.59
CA THR A 123 -33.29 -33.38 32.54
C THR A 123 -33.07 -33.02 34.01
N ASP A 124 -32.06 -32.20 34.32
CA ASP A 124 -31.77 -31.75 35.68
C ASP A 124 -32.82 -30.72 36.14
N PRO A 125 -33.36 -30.79 37.37
CA PRO A 125 -34.29 -29.78 37.89
C PRO A 125 -33.76 -28.34 37.87
N ARG A 126 -32.43 -28.15 37.86
CA ARG A 126 -31.76 -26.85 37.75
C ARG A 126 -31.71 -26.31 36.32
N TYR A 127 -32.05 -27.08 35.28
CA TYR A 127 -32.11 -26.56 33.92
C TYR A 127 -33.18 -25.44 33.81
N GLY A 128 -32.74 -24.25 33.42
CA GLY A 128 -33.56 -23.04 33.28
C GLY A 128 -34.15 -22.82 31.88
N GLY A 129 -33.81 -23.68 30.91
CA GLY A 129 -34.09 -23.41 29.49
C GLY A 129 -33.08 -22.46 28.86
N ALA A 130 -33.37 -22.01 27.64
CA ALA A 130 -32.53 -21.07 26.91
C ALA A 130 -32.94 -19.62 27.16
N VAL A 131 -31.94 -18.77 27.42
CA VAL A 131 -32.05 -17.31 27.34
C VAL A 131 -31.44 -16.86 26.01
N ILE A 132 -32.28 -16.27 25.16
CA ILE A 132 -31.88 -15.74 23.86
C ILE A 132 -31.31 -14.33 24.07
N VAL A 133 -30.05 -14.13 23.70
CA VAL A 133 -29.37 -12.84 23.87
C VAL A 133 -29.10 -12.16 22.54
N ASN A 134 -29.07 -10.83 22.50
CA ASN A 134 -28.74 -10.07 21.29
C ASN A 134 -27.92 -8.80 21.63
N PRO A 135 -26.79 -8.54 20.95
CA PRO A 135 -25.90 -7.41 21.27
C PRO A 135 -26.48 -6.04 20.87
N GLY A 136 -27.51 -6.00 20.04
CA GLY A 136 -27.86 -4.77 19.35
C GLY A 136 -26.79 -4.30 18.38
N GLY A 137 -26.86 -3.00 18.06
CA GLY A 137 -26.51 -2.49 16.72
C GLY A 137 -27.41 -3.12 15.64
N PRO A 138 -28.09 -2.33 14.78
CA PRO A 138 -28.72 -2.89 13.60
C PRO A 138 -27.69 -3.74 12.83
N GLY A 139 -27.98 -5.02 12.62
CA GLY A 139 -27.07 -5.95 11.96
C GLY A 139 -25.89 -6.48 12.80
N GLY A 140 -25.95 -6.44 14.14
CA GLY A 140 -24.96 -7.11 15.00
C GLY A 140 -25.05 -8.65 14.98
N SER A 141 -23.90 -9.33 15.08
CA SER A 141 -23.80 -10.80 15.06
C SER A 141 -24.05 -11.40 16.44
N GLY A 142 -25.18 -12.09 16.60
CA GLY A 142 -25.48 -12.86 17.80
C GLY A 142 -24.50 -14.03 18.02
N VAL A 143 -24.01 -14.63 16.93
CA VAL A 143 -22.98 -15.69 17.02
C VAL A 143 -21.68 -15.15 17.61
N GLN A 144 -21.20 -14.00 17.12
CA GLN A 144 -20.01 -13.36 17.67
C GLN A 144 -20.20 -12.89 19.12
N PHE A 145 -21.40 -12.41 19.48
CA PHE A 145 -21.70 -11.98 20.84
C PHE A 145 -21.56 -13.09 21.88
N VAL A 146 -22.15 -14.27 21.62
CA VAL A 146 -22.08 -15.41 22.54
C VAL A 146 -20.68 -16.03 22.57
N LEU A 147 -19.94 -16.04 21.47
CA LEU A 147 -18.53 -16.49 21.46
C LEU A 147 -17.63 -15.67 22.38
N LEU A 148 -17.89 -14.36 22.52
CA LEU A 148 -17.05 -13.45 23.28
C LEU A 148 -17.56 -13.20 24.70
N GLY A 149 -18.88 -13.08 24.88
CA GLY A 149 -19.53 -12.70 26.15
C GLY A 149 -20.40 -13.78 26.77
N GLY A 150 -20.63 -14.92 26.10
CA GLY A 150 -21.57 -15.95 26.55
C GLY A 150 -21.23 -16.57 27.91
N LYS A 151 -19.94 -16.58 28.31
CA LYS A 151 -19.57 -16.93 29.69
C LYS A 151 -19.98 -15.82 30.66
N SER A 152 -19.59 -14.58 30.40
CA SER A 152 -19.88 -13.41 31.24
C SER A 152 -21.40 -13.21 31.44
N ILE A 153 -22.22 -13.60 30.47
CA ILE A 153 -23.69 -13.62 30.58
C ILE A 153 -24.17 -14.72 31.54
N SER A 154 -23.71 -15.97 31.40
CA SER A 154 -23.98 -17.05 32.37
C SER A 154 -23.61 -16.65 33.79
N ASP A 155 -22.42 -16.09 33.98
CA ASP A 155 -21.90 -15.70 35.30
C ASP A 155 -22.82 -14.64 35.99
N VAL A 156 -23.65 -13.92 35.22
CA VAL A 156 -24.73 -13.04 35.73
C VAL A 156 -26.05 -13.79 35.96
N ILE A 157 -26.55 -14.59 35.01
CA ILE A 157 -27.91 -15.16 35.10
C ILE A 157 -28.02 -16.48 35.87
N ASP A 158 -26.94 -17.27 35.91
CA ASP A 158 -26.90 -18.57 36.58
C ASP A 158 -26.84 -18.41 38.11
N SER A 159 -27.33 -19.43 38.84
CA SER A 159 -27.21 -19.48 40.30
C SER A 159 -25.74 -19.68 40.70
N PRO A 160 -25.20 -18.89 41.65
CA PRO A 160 -23.88 -19.15 42.23
C PRO A 160 -23.89 -20.33 43.23
N SER A 161 -25.06 -20.85 43.60
CA SER A 161 -25.19 -22.04 44.45
C SER A 161 -25.19 -23.32 43.60
N PRO A 162 -24.33 -24.32 43.91
CA PRO A 162 -24.35 -25.60 43.21
C PRO A 162 -25.61 -26.44 43.46
N GLU A 163 -26.27 -26.26 44.61
CA GLU A 163 -27.33 -27.17 45.08
C GLU A 163 -28.75 -26.66 44.78
N ASP A 164 -28.94 -25.34 44.68
CA ASP A 164 -30.25 -24.71 44.44
C ASP A 164 -30.20 -23.52 43.46
N GLY A 165 -31.29 -23.36 42.69
CA GLY A 165 -31.43 -22.35 41.63
C GLY A 165 -31.34 -22.91 40.21
N LYS A 166 -31.41 -22.02 39.23
CA LYS A 166 -31.40 -22.31 37.80
C LYS A 166 -30.06 -22.02 37.13
N VAL A 167 -29.76 -22.78 36.08
CA VAL A 167 -28.66 -22.54 35.15
C VAL A 167 -29.17 -22.66 33.70
N TYR A 168 -28.68 -21.80 32.81
CA TYR A 168 -29.33 -21.53 31.52
C TYR A 168 -28.44 -21.84 30.31
N ASP A 169 -29.09 -22.23 29.21
CA ASP A 169 -28.51 -22.18 27.88
C ASP A 169 -28.39 -20.70 27.46
N VAL A 170 -27.18 -20.19 27.25
CA VAL A 170 -27.00 -18.85 26.65
C VAL A 170 -26.99 -19.01 25.13
N LEU A 171 -28.11 -18.67 24.50
CA LEU A 171 -28.38 -18.88 23.09
C LEU A 171 -28.36 -17.56 22.33
N SER A 172 -27.86 -17.55 21.10
CA SER A 172 -28.06 -16.44 20.18
C SER A 172 -28.04 -16.89 18.71
N PHE A 173 -28.40 -15.98 17.82
CA PHE A 173 -28.46 -16.20 16.39
C PHE A 173 -28.07 -14.93 15.64
N ASP A 174 -27.46 -15.08 14.47
CA ASP A 174 -27.31 -13.98 13.52
C ASP A 174 -28.67 -13.75 12.84
N PRO A 175 -29.27 -12.55 12.93
CA PRO A 175 -30.53 -12.27 12.26
C PRO A 175 -30.47 -12.51 10.74
N ARG A 176 -31.64 -12.64 10.09
CA ARG A 176 -31.74 -12.68 8.62
C ARG A 176 -30.91 -11.56 7.97
N GLY A 177 -30.15 -11.91 6.93
CA GLY A 177 -29.27 -10.96 6.23
C GLY A 177 -27.97 -10.58 6.97
N VAL A 178 -27.75 -11.04 8.19
CA VAL A 178 -26.58 -10.70 9.05
C VAL A 178 -25.59 -11.87 9.11
N GLY A 179 -24.29 -11.55 9.14
CA GLY A 179 -23.22 -12.48 9.50
C GLY A 179 -23.25 -13.81 8.74
N LEU A 180 -23.35 -14.90 9.49
CA LEU A 180 -23.30 -16.29 9.03
C LEU A 180 -24.66 -16.86 8.56
N SER A 181 -25.72 -16.07 8.68
CA SER A 181 -27.05 -16.37 8.13
C SER A 181 -27.10 -16.10 6.63
N THR A 182 -27.79 -16.96 5.89
CA THR A 182 -27.84 -16.94 4.41
C THR A 182 -29.29 -16.92 3.91
N GLN A 183 -29.68 -16.12 2.93
CA GLN A 183 -28.90 -15.13 2.18
C GLN A 183 -28.47 -13.93 3.06
N GLY A 184 -27.35 -13.30 2.70
CA GLY A 184 -26.84 -12.09 3.34
C GLY A 184 -27.22 -10.82 2.59
N VAL A 185 -27.21 -9.67 3.27
CA VAL A 185 -27.26 -8.36 2.60
C VAL A 185 -25.90 -8.08 1.97
N GLU A 186 -25.89 -7.88 0.65
CA GLU A 186 -24.69 -7.63 -0.14
C GLU A 186 -24.97 -6.52 -1.17
N CYS A 187 -24.18 -5.45 -1.13
CA CYS A 187 -24.32 -4.27 -2.01
C CYS A 187 -23.22 -4.17 -3.09
N PHE A 188 -22.18 -4.99 -2.98
CA PHE A 188 -21.02 -5.04 -3.86
C PHE A 188 -20.88 -6.48 -4.43
N GLU A 189 -19.94 -6.70 -5.35
CA GLU A 189 -19.70 -8.04 -5.90
C GLU A 189 -18.91 -8.92 -4.93
N ASP A 190 -18.00 -8.32 -4.16
CA ASP A 190 -17.15 -8.98 -3.18
C ASP A 190 -16.89 -8.11 -1.93
N GLU A 191 -16.29 -8.72 -0.91
CA GLU A 191 -16.00 -8.09 0.39
C GLU A 191 -14.80 -7.11 0.34
N VAL A 192 -13.87 -7.31 -0.59
CA VAL A 192 -12.69 -6.43 -0.78
C VAL A 192 -13.15 -5.08 -1.35
N GLN A 193 -14.09 -5.08 -2.29
CA GLN A 193 -14.77 -3.89 -2.77
C GLN A 193 -15.54 -3.17 -1.64
N ALA A 194 -16.26 -3.92 -0.79
CA ALA A 194 -17.00 -3.35 0.34
C ALA A 194 -16.08 -2.68 1.37
N GLN A 195 -14.95 -3.31 1.72
CA GLN A 195 -13.96 -2.77 2.65
C GLN A 195 -13.20 -1.58 2.05
N SER A 196 -12.79 -1.66 0.78
CA SER A 196 -12.18 -0.55 0.04
C SER A 196 -13.12 0.67 -0.06
N TRP A 197 -14.42 0.42 -0.24
CA TRP A 197 -15.42 1.48 -0.20
C TRP A 197 -15.58 2.11 1.18
N ALA A 198 -15.53 1.30 2.26
CA ALA A 198 -15.57 1.81 3.63
C ALA A 198 -14.37 2.74 3.93
N LEU A 199 -13.14 2.31 3.61
CA LEU A 199 -11.94 3.16 3.71
C LEU A 199 -12.11 4.48 2.96
N ARG A 200 -12.61 4.43 1.73
CA ARG A 200 -12.82 5.63 0.91
C ARG A 200 -13.84 6.61 1.52
N VAL A 201 -14.82 6.12 2.28
CA VAL A 201 -15.78 6.95 3.04
C VAL A 201 -15.10 7.56 4.27
N ASP A 202 -14.40 6.73 5.06
CA ASP A 202 -13.72 7.17 6.28
C ASP A 202 -12.65 8.24 5.98
N GLU A 203 -11.93 8.12 4.86
CA GLU A 203 -10.99 9.12 4.29
C GLU A 203 -11.62 10.47 3.89
N GLN A 204 -12.96 10.60 3.87
CA GLN A 204 -13.59 11.93 3.72
C GLN A 204 -13.77 12.65 5.06
N GLY A 205 -13.50 11.96 6.18
CA GLY A 205 -13.75 12.43 7.52
C GLY A 205 -15.23 12.52 7.86
N LEU A 206 -15.52 13.12 9.03
CA LEU A 206 -16.90 13.34 9.48
C LEU A 206 -17.62 14.39 8.63
N LEU A 207 -18.96 14.41 8.73
CA LEU A 207 -19.74 15.53 8.23
C LEU A 207 -19.27 16.85 8.86
N GLY A 208 -19.07 17.89 8.04
CA GLY A 208 -18.72 19.24 8.49
C GLY A 208 -17.22 19.54 8.57
N VAL A 209 -16.31 18.56 8.48
CA VAL A 209 -14.85 18.79 8.64
C VAL A 209 -14.17 19.56 7.50
N SER A 210 -14.91 19.78 6.40
CA SER A 210 -14.53 20.67 5.31
C SER A 210 -15.77 21.13 4.55
N ASP A 211 -15.67 22.22 3.79
CA ASP A 211 -16.70 22.67 2.85
C ASP A 211 -17.07 21.60 1.81
N ALA A 212 -16.11 20.76 1.42
CA ALA A 212 -16.31 19.64 0.50
C ALA A 212 -16.93 18.39 1.17
N SER A 213 -16.74 18.17 2.47
CA SER A 213 -17.08 16.92 3.19
C SER A 213 -18.51 16.43 2.90
N LEU A 214 -19.52 17.26 3.20
CA LEU A 214 -20.93 16.99 2.95
C LEU A 214 -21.22 16.71 1.47
N GLY A 215 -20.56 17.43 0.55
CA GLY A 215 -20.73 17.24 -0.89
C GLY A 215 -20.26 15.86 -1.35
N ARG A 216 -19.11 15.40 -0.84
CA ARG A 216 -18.53 14.08 -1.15
C ARG A 216 -19.28 12.95 -0.46
N LEU A 217 -19.49 13.03 0.86
CA LEU A 217 -20.21 12.03 1.64
C LEU A 217 -21.64 11.83 1.14
N TRP A 218 -22.31 12.89 0.67
CA TRP A 218 -23.58 12.75 -0.04
C TRP A 218 -23.44 11.93 -1.32
N ALA A 219 -22.51 12.29 -2.22
CA ALA A 219 -22.33 11.58 -3.48
C ALA A 219 -21.93 10.11 -3.27
N MET A 220 -21.23 9.79 -2.17
CA MET A 220 -20.89 8.42 -1.78
C MET A 220 -22.08 7.67 -1.15
N SER A 221 -22.95 8.35 -0.41
CA SER A 221 -24.25 7.78 0.00
C SER A 221 -25.13 7.52 -1.23
N GLU A 222 -25.18 8.46 -2.18
CA GLU A 222 -25.94 8.37 -3.43
C GLU A 222 -25.47 7.18 -4.29
N ALA A 223 -24.15 7.03 -4.46
CA ALA A 223 -23.56 5.90 -5.16
C ALA A 223 -23.79 4.56 -4.44
N SER A 224 -23.53 4.45 -3.14
CA SER A 224 -23.60 3.16 -2.41
C SER A 224 -25.01 2.74 -2.00
N GLY A 225 -25.92 3.69 -1.75
CA GLY A 225 -27.34 3.43 -1.57
C GLY A 225 -27.99 3.07 -2.91
N GLY A 226 -27.75 3.87 -3.94
CA GLY A 226 -28.29 3.66 -5.28
C GLY A 226 -27.84 2.34 -5.91
N SER A 227 -26.55 1.99 -5.84
CA SER A 227 -26.07 0.71 -6.39
C SER A 227 -26.66 -0.50 -5.68
N CYS A 228 -26.80 -0.45 -4.35
CA CYS A 228 -27.35 -1.55 -3.58
C CYS A 228 -28.82 -1.85 -3.89
N THR A 229 -29.58 -0.86 -4.38
CA THR A 229 -31.00 -1.01 -4.71
C THR A 229 -31.25 -1.50 -6.14
N LEU A 230 -30.19 -1.63 -6.95
CA LEU A 230 -30.27 -2.22 -8.29
C LEU A 230 -30.42 -3.76 -8.21
N PRO A 231 -31.13 -4.39 -9.18
CA PRO A 231 -31.11 -5.84 -9.35
C PRO A 231 -29.69 -6.34 -9.69
N ARG A 232 -29.26 -7.44 -9.06
CA ARG A 232 -27.96 -8.06 -9.36
C ARG A 232 -27.93 -8.73 -10.74
N GLU A 233 -27.01 -8.31 -11.60
CA GLU A 233 -26.78 -8.95 -12.91
C GLU A 233 -26.23 -10.39 -12.78
N SER A 234 -25.53 -10.69 -11.68
CA SER A 234 -24.91 -12.00 -11.41
C SER A 234 -25.86 -13.10 -10.94
N GLY A 235 -27.16 -12.81 -10.81
CA GLY A 235 -28.16 -13.76 -10.36
C GLY A 235 -28.37 -14.92 -11.36
N LYS A 236 -28.04 -16.15 -10.94
CA LYS A 236 -28.60 -17.36 -11.57
C LYS A 236 -30.12 -17.24 -11.49
N GLY A 237 -30.78 -17.09 -12.65
CA GLY A 237 -32.14 -16.57 -12.72
C GLY A 237 -33.15 -17.32 -11.84
N GLY A 238 -33.64 -16.65 -10.79
CA GLY A 238 -34.70 -17.17 -9.91
C GLY A 238 -34.51 -16.90 -8.41
N GLU A 239 -33.32 -16.52 -7.92
CA GLU A 239 -33.15 -16.16 -6.51
C GLU A 239 -33.83 -14.82 -6.16
N VAL A 240 -34.53 -14.79 -5.03
CA VAL A 240 -35.21 -13.61 -4.50
C VAL A 240 -34.24 -12.78 -3.66
N ASP A 241 -34.33 -11.46 -3.75
CA ASP A 241 -33.45 -10.53 -3.04
C ASP A 241 -33.89 -10.33 -1.58
N VAL A 242 -33.01 -10.68 -0.64
CA VAL A 242 -33.28 -10.64 0.81
C VAL A 242 -33.51 -9.22 1.36
N LYS A 243 -33.07 -8.15 0.67
CA LYS A 243 -33.14 -6.77 1.17
C LYS A 243 -34.56 -6.30 1.48
N SER A 244 -35.58 -6.81 0.80
CA SER A 244 -36.99 -6.47 1.06
C SER A 244 -37.61 -7.20 2.27
N PHE A 245 -36.84 -8.08 2.93
CA PHE A 245 -37.29 -8.99 4.00
C PHE A 245 -36.53 -8.82 5.32
N VAL A 246 -35.57 -7.88 5.40
CA VAL A 246 -34.74 -7.63 6.60
C VAL A 246 -35.33 -6.50 7.47
N THR A 247 -36.37 -6.82 8.22
CA THR A 247 -36.98 -5.93 9.24
C THR A 247 -37.00 -6.55 10.62
N THR A 248 -37.00 -5.71 11.66
CA THR A 248 -37.12 -6.15 13.07
C THR A 248 -38.34 -7.05 13.28
N ALA A 249 -39.48 -6.72 12.65
CA ALA A 249 -40.70 -7.53 12.74
C ALA A 249 -40.52 -8.96 12.17
N SER A 250 -39.71 -9.09 11.12
CA SER A 250 -39.40 -10.39 10.50
C SER A 250 -38.40 -11.19 11.36
N VAL A 251 -37.46 -10.51 12.04
CA VAL A 251 -36.56 -11.11 13.04
C VAL A 251 -37.32 -11.54 14.30
N ALA A 252 -38.29 -10.75 14.76
CA ALA A 252 -39.17 -11.12 15.87
C ALA A 252 -39.97 -12.39 15.54
N ARG A 253 -40.36 -12.60 14.28
CA ARG A 253 -40.98 -13.87 13.87
C ARG A 253 -39.98 -15.03 13.76
N ASP A 254 -38.74 -14.78 13.33
CA ASP A 254 -37.66 -15.78 13.38
C ASP A 254 -37.42 -16.28 14.82
N MET A 255 -37.52 -15.39 15.82
CA MET A 255 -37.42 -15.76 17.25
C MET A 255 -38.55 -16.71 17.70
N VAL A 256 -39.75 -16.61 17.11
CA VAL A 256 -40.85 -17.56 17.37
C VAL A 256 -40.50 -18.95 16.82
N GLU A 257 -40.03 -19.05 15.56
CA GLU A 257 -39.64 -20.36 15.01
C GLU A 257 -38.41 -20.94 15.73
N LEU A 258 -37.49 -20.09 16.17
CA LEU A 258 -36.31 -20.48 16.94
C LEU A 258 -36.67 -21.09 18.30
N VAL A 259 -37.57 -20.47 19.06
CA VAL A 259 -37.99 -21.00 20.38
C VAL A 259 -38.85 -22.26 20.23
N GLU A 260 -39.72 -22.34 19.21
CA GLU A 260 -40.44 -23.57 18.85
C GLU A 260 -39.50 -24.71 18.44
N ALA A 261 -38.44 -24.41 17.68
CA ALA A 261 -37.44 -25.40 17.26
C ALA A 261 -36.51 -25.82 18.41
N HIS A 262 -36.23 -24.94 19.37
CA HIS A 262 -35.53 -25.27 20.61
C HIS A 262 -36.38 -26.13 21.54
N GLY A 263 -37.69 -25.84 21.70
CA GLY A 263 -38.62 -26.69 22.46
C GLY A 263 -38.68 -28.12 21.90
N LYS A 264 -38.80 -28.27 20.57
CA LYS A 264 -38.69 -29.57 19.87
C LYS A 264 -37.34 -30.26 20.12
N TRP A 265 -36.25 -29.51 20.26
CA TRP A 265 -34.94 -30.09 20.59
C TRP A 265 -34.85 -30.52 22.06
N ARG A 266 -35.26 -29.67 23.01
CA ARG A 266 -35.31 -29.94 24.46
C ARG A 266 -35.98 -31.28 24.76
N GLU A 267 -37.17 -31.51 24.21
CA GLU A 267 -37.90 -32.76 24.43
C GLU A 267 -37.16 -33.98 23.84
N ARG A 268 -36.57 -33.86 22.64
CA ARG A 268 -35.82 -34.96 21.99
C ARG A 268 -34.53 -35.30 22.75
N GLU A 269 -33.82 -34.29 23.24
CA GLU A 269 -32.60 -34.50 24.04
C GLU A 269 -32.96 -35.09 25.43
N ALA A 270 -34.04 -34.63 26.07
CA ALA A 270 -34.55 -35.24 27.29
C ALA A 270 -34.91 -36.72 27.08
N LYS A 271 -35.58 -37.08 25.97
CA LYS A 271 -35.85 -38.48 25.61
C LYS A 271 -34.56 -39.32 25.47
N LYS A 272 -33.52 -38.75 24.88
CA LYS A 272 -32.20 -39.40 24.65
C LYS A 272 -31.42 -39.60 25.97
N VAL A 273 -31.37 -38.60 26.85
CA VAL A 273 -30.75 -38.71 28.19
C VAL A 273 -31.51 -39.73 29.04
N LEU A 274 -32.85 -39.63 29.13
CA LEU A 274 -33.66 -40.57 29.91
C LEU A 274 -33.57 -42.01 29.38
N GLN A 275 -33.48 -42.24 28.06
CA GLN A 275 -33.26 -43.59 27.51
C GLN A 275 -31.87 -44.14 27.86
N THR A 276 -30.83 -43.29 27.89
CA THR A 276 -29.47 -43.69 28.27
C THR A 276 -29.40 -44.06 29.75
N ASN A 277 -30.08 -43.28 30.60
CA ASN A 277 -30.21 -43.56 32.03
C ASN A 277 -31.09 -44.80 32.29
N THR A 278 -32.17 -45.00 31.52
CA THR A 278 -33.01 -46.22 31.59
C THR A 278 -32.19 -47.48 31.28
N ARG A 279 -31.25 -47.42 30.32
CA ARG A 279 -30.37 -48.55 29.98
C ARG A 279 -29.34 -48.89 31.06
N SER A 280 -29.04 -47.96 31.97
CA SER A 280 -28.07 -48.15 33.06
C SER A 280 -28.73 -48.37 34.43
N SER A 281 -29.97 -47.91 34.65
CA SER A 281 -30.71 -48.10 35.91
C SER A 281 -31.81 -49.16 35.87
N GLY A 282 -32.32 -49.51 34.69
CA GLY A 282 -33.47 -50.41 34.51
C GLY A 282 -34.85 -49.78 34.79
N MET A 283 -34.93 -48.53 35.27
CA MET A 283 -36.20 -47.82 35.47
C MET A 283 -36.56 -46.96 34.26
N GLN A 284 -37.77 -47.14 33.74
CA GLN A 284 -38.29 -46.40 32.59
C GLN A 284 -38.94 -45.08 33.02
N HIS A 285 -38.21 -43.97 32.84
CA HIS A 285 -38.72 -42.63 33.14
C HIS A 285 -39.32 -41.97 31.88
N GLY A 286 -40.54 -41.46 32.00
CA GLY A 286 -41.16 -40.60 30.98
C GLY A 286 -40.60 -39.18 31.02
N VAL A 287 -40.79 -38.42 29.93
CA VAL A 287 -40.37 -37.01 29.88
C VAL A 287 -41.22 -36.17 30.86
N PRO A 288 -40.60 -35.42 31.80
CA PRO A 288 -41.29 -34.49 32.67
C PRO A 288 -42.13 -33.47 31.89
N GLU A 289 -43.29 -33.08 32.42
CA GLU A 289 -44.24 -32.18 31.73
C GLU A 289 -43.57 -30.86 31.28
N ALA A 290 -42.78 -30.24 32.17
CA ALA A 290 -42.05 -28.99 31.92
C ALA A 290 -40.94 -29.10 30.83
N LEU A 291 -40.63 -30.29 30.34
CA LEU A 291 -39.68 -30.52 29.26
C LEU A 291 -40.35 -30.91 27.93
N LYS A 292 -41.65 -31.22 27.94
CA LYS A 292 -42.41 -31.49 26.71
C LYS A 292 -42.48 -30.27 25.82
N TYR A 293 -42.69 -30.49 24.53
CA TYR A 293 -42.90 -29.45 23.53
C TYR A 293 -44.39 -29.31 23.25
N GLU A 294 -44.94 -28.10 23.40
CA GLU A 294 -46.31 -27.78 23.02
C GLU A 294 -46.35 -26.81 21.83
N PRO A 295 -46.81 -27.23 20.63
CA PRO A 295 -46.82 -26.40 19.44
C PRO A 295 -47.58 -25.09 19.63
N GLY A 296 -46.91 -23.97 19.32
CA GLY A 296 -47.49 -22.63 19.43
C GLY A 296 -47.46 -22.02 20.83
N LYS A 297 -46.86 -22.67 21.83
CA LYS A 297 -46.83 -22.21 23.24
C LYS A 297 -45.43 -21.94 23.81
N GLU A 298 -44.35 -22.23 23.09
CA GLU A 298 -42.99 -22.08 23.64
C GLU A 298 -42.67 -20.60 23.93
N LYS A 299 -42.44 -20.24 25.19
CA LYS A 299 -42.15 -18.86 25.59
C LYS A 299 -40.66 -18.54 25.52
N ILE A 300 -40.33 -17.30 25.16
CA ILE A 300 -38.96 -16.80 25.13
C ILE A 300 -38.52 -16.32 26.52
N GLN A 301 -37.27 -16.63 26.87
CA GLN A 301 -36.50 -15.85 27.83
C GLN A 301 -35.48 -15.02 27.02
N TYR A 302 -35.41 -13.71 27.23
CA TYR A 302 -34.67 -12.80 26.36
C TYR A 302 -33.84 -11.77 27.14
N TRP A 303 -32.63 -11.46 26.67
CA TRP A 303 -31.85 -10.30 27.10
C TRP A 303 -31.27 -9.57 25.88
N GLY A 304 -31.89 -8.44 25.53
CA GLY A 304 -31.44 -7.59 24.42
C GLY A 304 -30.70 -6.36 24.94
N PHE A 305 -29.59 -6.02 24.30
CA PHE A 305 -28.82 -4.80 24.56
C PHE A 305 -28.99 -3.82 23.39
N SER A 306 -28.95 -2.50 23.62
CA SER A 306 -28.94 -1.48 22.56
C SER A 306 -30.12 -1.65 21.58
N TYR A 307 -29.92 -1.72 20.25
CA TYR A 307 -30.97 -2.07 19.27
C TYR A 307 -31.67 -3.44 19.55
N GLY A 308 -31.04 -4.36 20.27
CA GLY A 308 -31.69 -5.55 20.80
C GLY A 308 -32.87 -5.24 21.73
N THR A 309 -32.90 -4.06 22.36
CA THR A 309 -34.08 -3.57 23.08
C THR A 309 -35.25 -3.27 22.16
N TYR A 310 -35.01 -2.64 21.00
CA TYR A 310 -36.04 -2.41 19.98
C TYR A 310 -36.60 -3.73 19.43
N LEU A 311 -35.75 -4.74 19.23
CA LEU A 311 -36.16 -6.10 18.86
C LEU A 311 -36.98 -6.77 19.98
N GLY A 312 -36.54 -6.71 21.23
CA GLY A 312 -37.24 -7.27 22.39
C GLY A 312 -38.62 -6.63 22.63
N LEU A 313 -38.70 -5.30 22.59
CA LEU A 313 -39.97 -4.55 22.72
C LEU A 313 -40.90 -4.80 21.53
N THR A 314 -40.36 -4.96 20.32
CA THR A 314 -41.15 -5.34 19.13
C THR A 314 -41.70 -6.76 19.26
N PHE A 315 -40.89 -7.72 19.74
CA PHE A 315 -41.37 -9.07 20.03
C PHE A 315 -42.46 -9.05 21.12
N ALA A 316 -42.27 -8.29 22.21
CA ALA A 316 -43.25 -8.17 23.29
C ALA A 316 -44.58 -7.54 22.83
N ALA A 317 -44.55 -6.61 21.86
CA ALA A 317 -45.75 -6.01 21.28
C ALA A 317 -46.46 -6.93 20.26
N MET A 318 -45.70 -7.71 19.48
CA MET A 318 -46.24 -8.62 18.45
C MET A 318 -46.69 -9.98 19.01
N PHE A 319 -46.05 -10.47 20.07
CA PHE A 319 -46.24 -11.81 20.65
C PHE A 319 -46.27 -11.75 22.20
N PRO A 320 -47.18 -10.98 22.82
CA PRO A 320 -47.18 -10.72 24.26
C PRO A 320 -47.38 -11.96 25.14
N ASP A 321 -48.12 -12.95 24.63
CA ASP A 321 -48.35 -14.28 25.22
C ASP A 321 -47.10 -15.18 25.22
N ARG A 322 -46.09 -14.82 24.42
CA ARG A 322 -44.88 -15.63 24.19
C ARG A 322 -43.70 -15.20 25.06
N ILE A 323 -43.90 -14.34 26.06
CA ILE A 323 -42.88 -13.91 27.02
C ILE A 323 -42.89 -14.82 28.27
N GLU A 324 -41.72 -15.32 28.67
CA GLU A 324 -41.48 -15.88 30.02
C GLU A 324 -40.62 -14.92 30.85
N ARG A 325 -39.49 -14.45 30.31
CA ARG A 325 -38.64 -13.41 30.90
C ARG A 325 -38.13 -12.49 29.79
N LEU A 326 -38.13 -11.18 30.00
CA LEU A 326 -37.58 -10.25 29.03
C LEU A 326 -36.85 -9.11 29.76
N VAL A 327 -35.55 -9.02 29.51
CA VAL A 327 -34.68 -7.93 29.94
C VAL A 327 -34.26 -7.12 28.73
N VAL A 328 -34.35 -5.80 28.82
CA VAL A 328 -33.88 -4.87 27.78
C VAL A 328 -33.00 -3.79 28.41
N ASP A 329 -31.74 -3.75 27.98
CA ASP A 329 -30.67 -2.93 28.57
C ASP A 329 -30.09 -1.94 27.55
N GLY A 330 -30.01 -0.65 27.89
CA GLY A 330 -29.76 0.43 26.94
C GLY A 330 -30.94 0.58 25.98
N VAL A 331 -32.03 1.14 26.48
CA VAL A 331 -33.32 1.15 25.78
C VAL A 331 -33.36 2.21 24.66
N VAL A 332 -33.59 1.73 23.43
CA VAL A 332 -33.87 2.54 22.25
C VAL A 332 -35.32 3.04 22.30
N ASP A 333 -35.55 4.32 21.97
CA ASP A 333 -36.92 4.79 21.73
C ASP A 333 -37.42 4.25 20.37
N PRO A 334 -38.48 3.41 20.34
CA PRO A 334 -38.95 2.79 19.11
C PRO A 334 -39.67 3.78 18.19
N VAL A 335 -40.16 4.90 18.71
CA VAL A 335 -40.96 5.89 17.97
C VAL A 335 -40.05 6.91 17.27
N ASP A 336 -38.90 7.26 17.86
CA ASP A 336 -37.88 8.08 17.19
C ASP A 336 -37.08 7.25 16.17
N TYR A 337 -36.78 5.98 16.49
CA TYR A 337 -36.14 5.02 15.58
C TYR A 337 -36.99 4.75 14.32
N THR A 338 -38.28 4.44 14.46
CA THR A 338 -39.14 4.15 13.28
C THR A 338 -39.46 5.37 12.41
N LYS A 339 -39.30 6.59 12.92
CA LYS A 339 -39.33 7.82 12.10
C LYS A 339 -37.99 8.14 11.43
N ALA A 340 -36.96 7.30 11.64
CA ALA A 340 -35.59 7.52 11.20
C ALA A 340 -35.00 8.89 11.63
N LEU A 341 -35.39 9.37 12.81
CA LEU A 341 -34.97 10.69 13.32
C LEU A 341 -33.67 10.62 14.12
N TRP A 342 -33.50 9.62 14.98
CA TRP A 342 -32.28 9.39 15.76
C TRP A 342 -31.84 10.58 16.64
N TYR A 343 -32.76 11.47 17.00
CA TYR A 343 -32.51 12.59 17.93
C TYR A 343 -32.47 12.11 19.37
N ASP A 344 -33.36 11.17 19.72
CA ASP A 344 -33.60 10.76 21.10
C ASP A 344 -32.48 9.87 21.67
N ASN A 345 -31.48 9.56 20.85
CA ASN A 345 -30.22 8.90 21.23
C ASN A 345 -29.21 9.84 21.92
N LEU A 346 -29.20 11.14 21.61
CA LEU A 346 -28.06 12.02 21.93
C LEU A 346 -28.22 12.86 23.20
N TYR A 347 -29.37 12.79 23.88
CA TYR A 347 -29.70 13.66 25.02
C TYR A 347 -28.77 13.53 26.23
N ASP A 348 -28.10 12.39 26.38
CA ASP A 348 -27.21 12.09 27.51
C ASP A 348 -25.73 12.03 27.09
N THR A 349 -25.38 12.19 25.80
CA THR A 349 -24.00 12.09 25.29
C THR A 349 -23.06 13.13 25.90
N GLU A 350 -23.48 14.39 25.98
CA GLU A 350 -22.62 15.45 26.56
C GLU A 350 -22.48 15.26 28.09
N LYS A 351 -23.41 14.57 28.77
CA LYS A 351 -23.24 14.18 30.19
C LYS A 351 -22.16 13.13 30.36
N ASP A 352 -22.07 12.18 29.43
CA ASP A 352 -21.01 11.17 29.42
C ASP A 352 -19.64 11.82 29.14
N MET A 353 -19.60 12.79 28.22
CA MET A 353 -18.38 13.59 27.97
C MET A 353 -17.99 14.47 29.18
N ASP A 354 -18.96 15.07 29.88
CA ASP A 354 -18.72 15.72 31.18
C ASP A 354 -18.24 14.74 32.25
N SER A 355 -18.64 13.46 32.17
CA SER A 355 -18.14 12.39 33.03
C SER A 355 -16.65 12.10 32.78
N PHE A 356 -16.17 12.20 31.54
CA PHE A 356 -14.73 12.13 31.22
C PHE A 356 -13.96 13.29 31.86
N TYR A 357 -14.41 14.53 31.61
CA TYR A 357 -13.74 15.72 32.16
C TYR A 357 -13.70 15.69 33.69
N SER A 358 -14.82 15.35 34.34
CA SER A 358 -14.96 15.36 35.80
C SER A 358 -14.21 14.21 36.49
N ASN A 359 -14.18 13.00 35.91
CA ASN A 359 -13.37 11.90 36.48
C ASN A 359 -11.87 12.12 36.28
N CYS A 360 -11.43 12.67 35.14
CA CYS A 360 -10.04 13.09 34.94
C CYS A 360 -9.62 14.17 35.95
N ALA A 361 -10.48 15.16 36.19
CA ALA A 361 -10.30 16.22 37.18
C ALA A 361 -10.22 15.68 38.62
N ARG A 362 -11.12 14.76 39.00
CA ARG A 362 -11.15 14.09 40.30
C ARG A 362 -9.82 13.41 40.63
N VAL A 363 -9.31 12.56 39.73
CA VAL A 363 -8.09 11.78 40.00
C VAL A 363 -6.80 12.60 39.87
N GLY A 364 -6.82 13.70 39.12
CA GLY A 364 -5.69 14.61 38.97
C GLY A 364 -4.45 14.02 38.32
N TYR A 365 -3.35 14.77 38.34
CA TYR A 365 -2.04 14.31 37.85
C TYR A 365 -1.36 13.44 38.94
N PRO A 366 -0.79 12.26 38.62
CA PRO A 366 -0.54 11.73 37.27
C PRO A 366 -1.63 10.80 36.71
N LYS A 367 -2.65 10.40 37.50
CA LYS A 367 -3.68 9.43 37.06
C LYS A 367 -4.41 9.85 35.78
N CYS A 368 -4.59 11.16 35.57
CA CYS A 368 -4.96 11.75 34.29
C CYS A 368 -3.92 12.80 33.86
N PRO A 369 -3.20 12.62 32.72
CA PRO A 369 -2.19 13.59 32.26
C PRO A 369 -2.79 14.90 31.70
N LEU A 370 -4.11 14.95 31.47
CA LEU A 370 -4.83 16.17 31.10
C LEU A 370 -5.15 17.07 32.31
N ALA A 371 -5.05 16.56 33.53
CA ALA A 371 -4.90 17.39 34.73
C ALA A 371 -3.43 17.82 34.91
N SER A 372 -3.18 18.80 35.79
CA SER A 372 -1.83 19.25 36.12
C SER A 372 -1.64 19.37 37.65
N LYS A 373 -0.39 19.41 38.11
CA LYS A 373 -0.06 19.63 39.54
C LYS A 373 -0.51 21.00 40.08
N ALA A 374 -0.86 21.96 39.21
CA ALA A 374 -1.29 23.31 39.57
C ALA A 374 -2.78 23.57 39.35
N ASN A 375 -3.46 22.75 38.53
CA ASN A 375 -4.88 22.84 38.22
C ASN A 375 -5.40 21.48 37.77
N ASN A 376 -6.41 20.99 38.47
CA ASN A 376 -7.16 19.77 38.18
C ASN A 376 -8.69 20.03 38.10
N SER A 377 -9.11 21.24 37.75
CA SER A 377 -10.55 21.55 37.59
C SER A 377 -11.11 20.93 36.29
N THR A 378 -12.39 20.54 36.31
CA THR A 378 -13.14 20.00 35.15
C THR A 378 -12.99 20.90 33.93
N THR A 379 -13.20 22.21 34.11
CA THR A 379 -13.12 23.22 33.05
C THR A 379 -11.70 23.35 32.45
N TYR A 380 -10.65 23.11 33.25
CA TYR A 380 -9.27 23.10 32.75
C TYR A 380 -8.99 21.88 31.86
N VAL A 381 -9.48 20.69 32.25
CA VAL A 381 -9.41 19.48 31.42
C VAL A 381 -10.19 19.70 30.12
N GLN A 382 -11.43 20.17 30.22
CA GLN A 382 -12.31 20.48 29.07
C GLN A 382 -11.65 21.44 28.07
N HIS A 383 -11.07 22.55 28.54
CA HIS A 383 -10.36 23.49 27.67
C HIS A 383 -9.12 22.89 26.99
N ARG A 384 -8.36 22.00 27.65
CA ARG A 384 -7.23 21.29 26.99
C ARG A 384 -7.73 20.36 25.89
N VAL A 385 -8.77 19.57 26.14
CA VAL A 385 -9.35 18.65 25.14
C VAL A 385 -9.89 19.42 23.93
N GLN A 386 -10.58 20.53 24.16
CA GLN A 386 -11.07 21.40 23.10
C GLN A 386 -9.92 22.01 22.28
N ALA A 387 -8.86 22.49 22.92
CA ALA A 387 -7.68 23.03 22.22
C ALA A 387 -6.94 21.96 21.38
N ILE A 388 -6.90 20.70 21.86
CA ILE A 388 -6.33 19.58 21.10
C ILE A 388 -7.18 19.30 19.85
N LEU A 389 -8.51 19.24 19.98
CA LEU A 389 -9.43 19.07 18.85
C LEU A 389 -9.30 20.22 17.83
N GLU A 390 -9.30 21.46 18.28
CA GLU A 390 -9.12 22.65 17.42
C GLU A 390 -7.77 22.64 16.69
N SER A 391 -6.70 22.14 17.32
CA SER A 391 -5.38 22.04 16.68
C SER A 391 -5.39 21.08 15.47
N LEU A 392 -6.03 19.91 15.61
CA LEU A 392 -6.10 18.89 14.56
C LEU A 392 -7.05 19.25 13.41
N TYR A 393 -8.02 20.15 13.62
CA TYR A 393 -9.00 20.53 12.61
C TYR A 393 -8.38 21.18 11.36
N HIS A 394 -7.32 21.97 11.56
CA HIS A 394 -6.55 22.57 10.47
C HIS A 394 -5.13 21.99 10.30
N ASN A 395 -4.61 21.27 11.31
CA ASN A 395 -3.24 20.77 11.33
C ASN A 395 -3.22 19.30 11.75
N PRO A 396 -3.63 18.35 10.88
CA PRO A 396 -3.53 16.92 11.18
C PRO A 396 -2.08 16.55 11.50
N LEU A 397 -1.91 15.56 12.37
CA LEU A 397 -0.63 15.20 12.97
C LEU A 397 0.01 14.02 12.21
N PRO A 398 1.06 14.25 11.39
CA PRO A 398 1.74 13.17 10.68
C PRO A 398 2.60 12.34 11.64
N VAL A 399 2.64 11.04 11.39
CA VAL A 399 3.39 10.04 12.15
C VAL A 399 4.23 9.22 11.18
N LEU A 400 5.51 9.03 11.49
CA LEU A 400 6.48 8.39 10.58
C LEU A 400 6.80 6.93 10.93
N HIS A 401 6.39 6.47 12.12
CA HIS A 401 6.77 5.16 12.68
C HIS A 401 5.74 4.73 13.75
N PRO A 402 5.35 3.43 13.85
CA PRO A 402 5.93 2.27 13.15
C PRO A 402 5.56 2.14 11.67
N THR A 403 4.49 2.81 11.26
CA THR A 403 4.07 3.00 9.87
C THR A 403 3.91 4.50 9.60
N PRO A 404 4.02 4.96 8.34
CA PRO A 404 3.50 6.26 7.93
C PRO A 404 1.98 6.30 8.22
N GLU A 405 1.52 7.35 8.89
CA GLU A 405 0.12 7.50 9.30
C GLU A 405 -0.21 8.97 9.56
N VAL A 406 -1.49 9.36 9.49
CA VAL A 406 -1.95 10.74 9.75
C VAL A 406 -3.11 10.74 10.74
N VAL A 407 -2.92 11.37 11.90
CA VAL A 407 -3.99 11.54 12.90
C VAL A 407 -4.78 12.81 12.60
N THR A 408 -6.08 12.69 12.34
CA THR A 408 -6.98 13.80 12.01
C THR A 408 -7.97 14.15 13.14
N TYR A 409 -8.69 15.25 12.97
CA TYR A 409 -9.84 15.63 13.80
C TYR A 409 -10.95 14.56 13.80
N SER A 410 -11.21 13.94 12.64
CA SER A 410 -12.21 12.89 12.47
C SER A 410 -11.87 11.64 13.29
N ASP A 411 -10.60 11.26 13.30
CA ASP A 411 -10.10 10.14 14.09
C ASP A 411 -10.29 10.40 15.57
N LEU A 412 -9.86 11.58 16.05
CA LEU A 412 -9.96 11.89 17.47
C LEU A 412 -11.42 11.95 17.95
N LYS A 413 -12.34 12.52 17.15
CA LYS A 413 -13.78 12.46 17.47
C LYS A 413 -14.33 11.03 17.47
N THR A 414 -13.89 10.18 16.54
CA THR A 414 -14.30 8.77 16.48
C THR A 414 -13.77 7.98 17.69
N LEU A 415 -12.52 8.22 18.09
CA LEU A 415 -11.93 7.65 19.31
C LEU A 415 -12.66 8.11 20.58
N ILE A 416 -13.06 9.38 20.66
CA ILE A 416 -13.85 9.92 21.77
C ILE A 416 -15.20 9.18 21.85
N PHE A 417 -15.95 9.09 20.75
CA PHE A 417 -17.22 8.35 20.68
C PHE A 417 -17.10 6.89 21.17
N LEU A 418 -16.08 6.16 20.70
CA LEU A 418 -15.83 4.77 21.12
C LEU A 418 -15.36 4.66 22.58
N SER A 419 -14.77 5.74 23.13
CA SER A 419 -14.41 5.81 24.54
C SER A 419 -15.62 6.04 25.45
N LEU A 420 -16.59 6.85 25.01
CA LEU A 420 -17.89 7.02 25.69
C LEU A 420 -18.66 5.68 25.72
N TYR A 421 -18.53 4.83 24.70
CA TYR A 421 -19.11 3.48 24.74
C TYR A 421 -18.60 2.62 25.92
N THR A 422 -17.37 2.85 26.40
CA THR A 422 -16.66 1.99 27.37
C THR A 422 -15.90 2.77 28.46
N PRO A 423 -16.52 3.67 29.25
CA PRO A 423 -15.82 4.70 30.04
C PRO A 423 -14.79 4.16 31.02
N ILE A 424 -15.14 3.10 31.77
CA ILE A 424 -14.28 2.47 32.77
C ILE A 424 -12.95 2.00 32.18
N GLN A 425 -12.97 1.47 30.96
CA GLN A 425 -11.80 0.88 30.29
C GLN A 425 -11.06 1.88 29.40
N SER A 426 -11.79 2.77 28.74
CA SER A 426 -11.26 3.60 27.66
C SER A 426 -10.84 5.00 28.10
N PHE A 427 -11.47 5.59 29.13
CA PHE A 427 -11.10 6.95 29.58
C PHE A 427 -9.64 7.10 30.01
N PRO A 428 -9.02 6.15 30.75
CA PRO A 428 -7.59 6.25 31.06
C PRO A 428 -6.72 6.24 29.81
N ARG A 429 -7.07 5.46 28.78
CA ARG A 429 -6.35 5.38 27.51
C ARG A 429 -6.54 6.65 26.67
N LEU A 430 -7.78 7.15 26.57
CA LEU A 430 -8.13 8.39 25.87
C LEU A 430 -7.35 9.59 26.43
N ALA A 431 -7.26 9.72 27.75
CA ALA A 431 -6.52 10.81 28.39
C ALA A 431 -5.01 10.79 28.06
N HIS A 432 -4.40 9.61 28.01
CA HIS A 432 -2.99 9.47 27.60
C HIS A 432 -2.79 9.79 26.12
N LEU A 433 -3.65 9.26 25.23
CA LEU A 433 -3.59 9.55 23.79
C LEU A 433 -3.77 11.05 23.49
N LEU A 434 -4.69 11.73 24.20
CA LEU A 434 -4.86 13.18 24.10
C LEU A 434 -3.60 13.97 24.54
N ALA A 435 -2.94 13.56 25.63
CA ALA A 435 -1.71 14.21 26.09
C ALA A 435 -0.49 13.94 25.17
N ASP A 436 -0.44 12.75 24.56
CA ASP A 436 0.51 12.40 23.50
C ASP A 436 0.30 13.30 22.25
N ILE A 437 -0.95 13.46 21.80
CA ILE A 437 -1.31 14.35 20.66
C ILE A 437 -0.97 15.82 20.97
N GLU A 438 -1.28 16.31 22.18
CA GLU A 438 -0.90 17.66 22.64
C GLU A 438 0.63 17.86 22.58
N SER A 439 1.38 16.80 22.90
CA SER A 439 2.84 16.74 22.79
C SER A 439 3.36 16.48 21.35
N ARG A 440 2.48 16.50 20.34
CA ARG A 440 2.75 16.19 18.92
C ARG A 440 3.31 14.78 18.68
N ASN A 441 3.00 13.82 19.57
CA ASN A 441 3.37 12.42 19.48
C ASN A 441 2.17 11.56 19.05
N GLY A 442 2.00 11.31 17.74
CA GLY A 442 0.90 10.47 17.26
C GLY A 442 1.16 8.96 17.34
N THR A 443 2.36 8.49 17.74
CA THR A 443 2.79 7.08 17.57
C THR A 443 1.91 6.04 18.26
N ALA A 444 1.31 6.36 19.42
CA ALA A 444 0.40 5.44 20.10
C ALA A 444 -0.97 5.35 19.40
N PHE A 445 -1.47 6.46 18.83
CA PHE A 445 -2.74 6.51 18.11
C PHE A 445 -2.60 5.93 16.70
N ALA A 446 -1.50 6.21 15.99
CA ALA A 446 -1.20 5.62 14.68
C ALA A 446 -1.22 4.08 14.70
N LYS A 447 -0.72 3.46 15.79
CA LYS A 447 -0.81 2.00 15.99
C LYS A 447 -2.26 1.46 16.11
N LEU A 448 -3.22 2.32 16.44
CA LEU A 448 -4.65 2.00 16.51
C LEU A 448 -5.36 2.28 15.18
N LEU A 449 -4.95 3.34 14.46
CA LEU A 449 -5.46 3.69 13.12
C LEU A 449 -5.01 2.69 12.04
N ALA A 450 -3.73 2.31 12.06
CA ALA A 450 -3.14 1.34 11.15
C ALA A 450 -3.71 -0.10 11.28
N LEU A 451 -4.65 -0.35 12.20
CA LEU A 451 -5.45 -1.58 12.21
C LEU A 451 -6.60 -1.51 11.20
N ASN A 452 -7.15 -0.33 10.98
CA ASN A 452 -8.39 -0.08 10.24
C ASN A 452 -8.09 0.14 8.76
N HIS A 453 -6.92 0.71 8.44
CA HIS A 453 -6.41 0.93 7.08
C HIS A 453 -5.96 -0.35 6.33
N ASN A 454 -6.39 -1.54 6.77
CA ASN A 454 -6.09 -2.82 6.10
C ASN A 454 -7.33 -3.41 5.42
N VAL A 455 -7.23 -3.73 4.13
CA VAL A 455 -8.23 -4.53 3.41
C VAL A 455 -7.86 -6.02 3.49
N GLN A 456 -8.86 -6.91 3.60
CA GLN A 456 -8.65 -8.35 3.74
C GLN A 456 -9.08 -9.14 2.50
N CYS A 457 -8.12 -9.71 1.78
CA CYS A 457 -8.35 -10.47 0.54
C CYS A 457 -9.11 -11.80 0.71
N SER A 458 -9.53 -12.17 1.93
CA SER A 458 -10.38 -13.35 2.20
C SER A 458 -11.03 -13.26 3.59
N PRO A 459 -12.33 -13.55 3.73
CA PRO A 459 -12.95 -13.73 5.05
C PRO A 459 -12.38 -15.01 5.72
N PRO A 460 -11.96 -14.98 7.01
CA PRO A 460 -11.40 -16.16 7.66
C PRO A 460 -12.44 -17.28 7.79
N THR A 461 -12.09 -18.48 7.34
CA THR A 461 -12.98 -19.65 7.29
C THR A 461 -13.52 -20.02 8.67
N GLY A 462 -14.84 -19.90 8.83
CA GLY A 462 -15.54 -20.18 10.08
C GLY A 462 -15.68 -18.98 11.04
N THR A 463 -15.24 -17.78 10.67
CA THR A 463 -15.53 -16.54 11.42
C THR A 463 -16.74 -15.80 10.86
N ALA A 464 -17.45 -15.05 11.72
CA ALA A 464 -18.59 -14.25 11.30
C ALA A 464 -18.11 -12.99 10.55
N ALA A 465 -18.17 -13.02 9.22
CA ALA A 465 -17.88 -11.86 8.38
C ALA A 465 -18.90 -10.74 8.67
N ILE A 466 -18.40 -9.54 8.97
CA ILE A 466 -19.23 -8.39 9.32
C ILE A 466 -19.78 -7.79 8.03
N ARG A 467 -20.90 -8.32 7.55
CA ARG A 467 -21.60 -7.82 6.35
C ARG A 467 -21.93 -6.34 6.50
N HIS A 468 -21.09 -5.48 5.92
CA HIS A 468 -21.03 -4.04 6.18
C HIS A 468 -22.36 -3.29 5.94
N PHE A 469 -23.29 -3.88 5.17
CA PHE A 469 -24.55 -3.25 4.78
C PHE A 469 -25.78 -3.77 5.51
N SER A 470 -25.69 -4.84 6.30
CA SER A 470 -26.87 -5.43 6.98
C SER A 470 -27.51 -4.44 7.97
N GLY A 471 -26.70 -3.67 8.70
CA GLY A 471 -27.19 -2.65 9.62
C GLY A 471 -27.92 -1.50 8.92
N ARG A 472 -27.38 -1.03 7.78
CA ARG A 472 -28.03 -0.04 6.93
C ARG A 472 -29.37 -0.56 6.40
N ALA A 473 -29.39 -1.75 5.83
CA ALA A 473 -30.62 -2.35 5.29
C ALA A 473 -31.72 -2.49 6.35
N ILE A 474 -31.38 -2.92 7.58
CA ILE A 474 -32.33 -3.03 8.70
C ILE A 474 -32.82 -1.65 9.14
N ALA A 475 -31.91 -0.72 9.45
CA ALA A 475 -32.25 0.62 9.93
C ALA A 475 -33.12 1.41 8.92
N CYS A 476 -32.77 1.37 7.64
CA CYS A 476 -33.53 2.05 6.59
C CYS A 476 -34.87 1.36 6.26
N SER A 477 -34.99 0.05 6.53
CA SER A 477 -36.25 -0.68 6.35
C SER A 477 -37.23 -0.46 7.50
N ASP A 478 -36.77 -0.48 8.75
CA ASP A 478 -37.59 -0.21 9.93
C ASP A 478 -37.90 1.30 10.09
N GLY A 479 -37.00 2.18 9.65
CA GLY A 479 -37.22 3.63 9.59
C GLY A 479 -38.17 4.07 8.47
N ASP A 480 -38.71 5.29 8.56
CA ASP A 480 -39.55 5.91 7.53
C ASP A 480 -38.79 6.17 6.21
N ASP A 481 -39.51 6.49 5.13
CA ASP A 481 -38.91 6.73 3.82
C ASP A 481 -38.26 8.12 3.72
N LEU A 482 -36.93 8.13 3.66
CA LEU A 482 -36.11 9.33 3.59
C LEU A 482 -35.72 9.72 2.15
N THR A 483 -36.14 8.98 1.11
CA THR A 483 -35.76 9.26 -0.30
C THR A 483 -36.25 10.61 -0.82
N GLY A 484 -37.27 11.19 -0.20
CA GLY A 484 -37.72 12.57 -0.45
C GLY A 484 -36.85 13.66 0.20
N THR A 485 -35.70 13.33 0.76
CA THR A 485 -34.82 14.27 1.48
C THR A 485 -33.79 14.90 0.55
N THR A 486 -33.75 16.24 0.51
CA THR A 486 -32.77 16.99 -0.28
C THR A 486 -31.56 17.36 0.57
N LYS A 487 -30.42 17.65 -0.07
CA LYS A 487 -29.21 18.20 0.59
C LYS A 487 -29.55 19.30 1.61
N THR A 488 -30.40 20.25 1.24
CA THR A 488 -30.83 21.36 2.11
C THR A 488 -31.70 20.93 3.30
N LYS A 489 -32.53 19.88 3.18
CA LYS A 489 -33.23 19.30 4.32
C LYS A 489 -32.25 18.61 5.26
N PHE A 490 -31.32 17.83 4.70
CA PHE A 490 -30.30 17.12 5.47
C PHE A 490 -29.32 18.05 6.18
N SER A 491 -28.89 19.17 5.58
CA SER A 491 -28.06 20.17 6.27
C SER A 491 -28.75 20.77 7.50
N LYS A 492 -30.09 20.92 7.48
CA LYS A 492 -30.87 21.35 8.65
C LYS A 492 -31.03 20.26 9.70
N PHE A 493 -31.08 19.00 9.27
CA PHE A 493 -31.05 17.84 10.16
C PHE A 493 -29.69 17.78 10.88
N LEU A 494 -28.58 17.75 10.12
CA LEU A 494 -27.21 17.73 10.62
C LEU A 494 -26.98 18.80 11.69
N GLY A 495 -27.26 20.07 11.38
CA GLY A 495 -27.07 21.17 12.34
C GLY A 495 -27.89 21.04 13.63
N LYS A 496 -29.07 20.39 13.59
CA LYS A 496 -29.85 20.09 14.80
C LYS A 496 -29.24 18.92 15.60
N VAL A 497 -28.67 17.92 14.92
CA VAL A 497 -28.00 16.78 15.58
C VAL A 497 -26.69 17.25 16.23
N GLU A 498 -25.97 18.19 15.60
CA GLU A 498 -24.79 18.85 16.18
C GLU A 498 -25.14 19.84 17.31
N GLU A 499 -26.32 20.47 17.28
CA GLU A 499 -26.86 21.26 18.41
C GLU A 499 -27.21 20.37 19.62
N LEU A 500 -27.64 19.13 19.40
CA LEU A 500 -27.92 18.15 20.46
C LEU A 500 -26.64 17.52 21.04
N SER A 501 -25.65 17.20 20.19
CA SER A 501 -24.32 16.76 20.61
C SER A 501 -23.22 17.36 19.74
N SER A 502 -22.48 18.32 20.31
CA SER A 502 -21.27 18.85 19.69
C SER A 502 -20.14 17.81 19.61
N THR A 503 -20.16 16.81 20.50
CA THR A 503 -19.15 15.76 20.58
C THR A 503 -19.30 14.75 19.44
N ILE A 504 -20.48 14.14 19.25
CA ILE A 504 -20.67 13.05 18.26
C ILE A 504 -21.73 13.31 17.18
N GLY A 505 -22.49 14.42 17.23
CA GLY A 505 -23.65 14.64 16.36
C GLY A 505 -23.37 14.54 14.86
N ALA A 506 -22.19 15.01 14.42
CA ALA A 506 -21.73 14.85 13.04
C ALA A 506 -21.57 13.38 12.61
N LYS A 507 -21.06 12.50 13.48
CA LYS A 507 -20.94 11.06 13.24
C LYS A 507 -22.31 10.39 13.29
N TRP A 508 -23.17 10.80 14.22
CA TRP A 508 -24.53 10.28 14.35
C TRP A 508 -25.39 10.60 13.12
N ALA A 509 -25.18 11.75 12.48
CA ALA A 509 -25.93 12.15 11.27
C ALA A 509 -25.63 11.29 10.03
N GLU A 510 -24.52 10.54 9.99
CA GLU A 510 -24.21 9.58 8.91
C GLU A 510 -25.27 8.49 8.79
N ILE A 511 -25.90 8.10 9.91
CA ILE A 511 -27.03 7.17 9.99
C ILE A 511 -28.14 7.59 9.02
N HIS A 512 -28.64 8.80 9.20
CA HIS A 512 -29.74 9.36 8.43
C HIS A 512 -29.32 9.56 6.97
N LEU A 513 -28.09 10.05 6.73
CA LEU A 513 -27.53 10.18 5.38
C LEU A 513 -27.48 8.84 4.63
N SER A 514 -27.19 7.73 5.32
CA SER A 514 -27.09 6.40 4.72
C SER A 514 -28.43 5.86 4.20
N CYS A 515 -29.55 6.36 4.73
CA CYS A 515 -30.90 5.95 4.34
C CYS A 515 -31.56 6.86 3.31
N ILE A 516 -31.07 8.08 3.06
CA ILE A 516 -31.62 8.99 2.05
C ILE A 516 -31.61 8.36 0.65
N HIS A 517 -30.60 7.57 0.32
CA HIS A 517 -30.48 6.94 -1.01
C HIS A 517 -30.85 5.45 -1.02
N TRP A 518 -31.50 4.95 0.05
CA TRP A 518 -31.92 3.56 0.17
C TRP A 518 -33.39 3.39 -0.26
N SER A 519 -33.61 3.17 -1.56
CA SER A 519 -34.96 3.02 -2.14
C SER A 519 -35.61 1.64 -1.94
N THR A 520 -34.86 0.61 -1.50
CA THR A 520 -35.43 -0.71 -1.22
C THR A 520 -36.26 -0.67 0.08
N ARG A 521 -37.58 -0.62 -0.07
CA ARG A 521 -38.54 -0.66 1.04
C ARG A 521 -38.94 -2.12 1.37
N PRO A 522 -39.18 -2.46 2.65
CA PRO A 522 -39.57 -3.80 3.04
C PRO A 522 -41.03 -4.10 2.71
N LEU A 523 -41.35 -5.39 2.54
CA LEU A 523 -42.73 -5.84 2.31
C LEU A 523 -43.60 -5.84 3.57
N TYR A 524 -43.00 -5.93 4.75
CA TYR A 524 -43.68 -5.76 6.04
C TYR A 524 -42.79 -5.05 7.06
N ARG A 525 -43.38 -4.08 7.77
CA ARG A 525 -42.75 -3.26 8.81
C ARG A 525 -43.74 -3.09 9.96
N PHE A 526 -43.31 -3.34 11.20
CA PHE A 526 -44.11 -3.04 12.38
C PHE A 526 -43.90 -1.58 12.79
N THR A 527 -44.99 -0.84 12.98
CA THR A 527 -44.97 0.60 13.31
C THR A 527 -45.61 0.89 14.67
N GLY A 528 -45.56 -0.08 15.58
CA GLY A 528 -46.14 0.03 16.91
C GLY A 528 -47.66 -0.15 16.96
N PRO A 529 -48.28 0.18 18.10
CA PRO A 529 -47.65 0.73 19.31
C PRO A 529 -46.84 -0.33 20.07
N TRP A 530 -45.73 0.08 20.69
CA TRP A 530 -44.93 -0.75 21.59
C TRP A 530 -45.50 -0.69 23.01
N GLN A 531 -46.70 -1.26 23.16
CA GLN A 531 -47.44 -1.29 24.42
C GLN A 531 -48.27 -2.56 24.50
N GLY A 532 -48.54 -3.07 25.70
CA GLY A 532 -49.38 -4.24 25.88
C GLY A 532 -49.35 -4.84 27.28
N LYS A 533 -50.12 -5.91 27.46
CA LYS A 533 -50.03 -6.79 28.62
C LYS A 533 -49.32 -8.07 28.17
N THR A 534 -48.04 -8.20 28.51
CA THR A 534 -47.29 -9.44 28.33
C THR A 534 -47.69 -10.47 29.38
N ASP A 535 -47.47 -11.74 29.07
CA ASP A 535 -47.75 -12.86 29.98
C ASP A 535 -46.91 -12.77 31.29
N HIS A 536 -45.70 -12.21 31.20
CA HIS A 536 -44.86 -11.82 32.33
C HIS A 536 -44.33 -10.38 32.14
N PRO A 537 -44.29 -9.53 33.19
CA PRO A 537 -43.74 -8.17 33.12
C PRO A 537 -42.27 -8.08 32.72
N ILE A 538 -41.89 -6.96 32.11
CA ILE A 538 -40.56 -6.71 31.54
C ILE A 538 -39.64 -5.99 32.55
N LEU A 539 -38.35 -6.33 32.54
CA LEU A 539 -37.28 -5.54 33.16
C LEU A 539 -36.61 -4.64 32.12
N LEU A 540 -36.67 -3.32 32.33
CA LEU A 540 -36.00 -2.34 31.49
C LEU A 540 -34.83 -1.72 32.26
N ILE A 541 -33.68 -1.52 31.61
CA ILE A 541 -32.47 -1.02 32.25
C ILE A 541 -31.89 0.14 31.42
N GLY A 542 -31.49 1.21 32.10
CA GLY A 542 -30.88 2.39 31.48
C GLY A 542 -29.85 3.05 32.40
N ASN A 543 -28.85 3.69 31.79
CA ASN A 543 -27.80 4.41 32.51
C ASN A 543 -28.14 5.90 32.64
N THR A 544 -27.63 6.56 33.67
CA THR A 544 -27.86 8.01 33.90
C THR A 544 -27.11 8.93 32.94
N ALA A 545 -26.06 8.42 32.28
CA ALA A 545 -25.35 9.07 31.19
C ALA A 545 -24.96 8.07 30.08
N ASP A 546 -25.96 7.54 29.35
CA ASP A 546 -25.73 6.69 28.17
C ASP A 546 -25.52 7.56 26.90
N PRO A 547 -24.43 7.38 26.13
CA PRO A 547 -24.14 8.22 24.98
C PRO A 547 -25.01 7.94 23.75
N VAL A 548 -25.85 6.89 23.77
CA VAL A 548 -26.65 6.41 22.63
C VAL A 548 -28.08 5.98 23.00
N THR A 549 -28.32 5.53 24.23
CA THR A 549 -29.64 5.12 24.73
C THR A 549 -29.98 5.77 26.08
N PRO A 550 -30.25 7.10 26.09
CA PRO A 550 -30.52 7.91 27.29
C PRO A 550 -31.47 7.24 28.27
N GLY A 551 -31.11 7.19 29.56
CA GLY A 551 -31.78 6.33 30.56
C GLY A 551 -33.28 6.62 30.75
N ARG A 552 -33.72 7.85 30.43
CA ARG A 552 -35.13 8.23 30.33
C ARG A 552 -35.95 7.28 29.44
N ASN A 553 -35.35 6.70 28.40
CA ASN A 553 -36.02 5.83 27.44
C ASN A 553 -36.50 4.55 28.13
N ALA A 554 -35.72 3.99 29.06
CA ALA A 554 -36.14 2.85 29.87
C ALA A 554 -37.35 3.20 30.74
N VAL A 555 -37.35 4.40 31.34
CA VAL A 555 -38.45 4.92 32.16
C VAL A 555 -39.72 5.17 31.35
N GLU A 556 -39.63 5.65 30.11
CA GLU A 556 -40.78 5.84 29.23
C GLU A 556 -41.34 4.52 28.69
N GLN A 557 -40.50 3.65 28.13
CA GLN A 557 -40.95 2.37 27.56
C GLN A 557 -41.51 1.41 28.63
N ALA A 558 -41.08 1.52 29.89
CA ALA A 558 -41.66 0.79 31.02
C ALA A 558 -43.15 1.10 31.25
N LYS A 559 -43.63 2.27 30.82
CA LYS A 559 -45.05 2.66 30.94
C LYS A 559 -45.93 1.99 29.89
N GLY A 560 -45.36 1.51 28.79
CA GLY A 560 -46.09 0.83 27.71
C GLY A 560 -46.52 -0.60 28.07
N PHE A 561 -45.79 -1.28 28.95
CA PHE A 561 -45.99 -2.70 29.24
C PHE A 561 -46.48 -2.96 30.66
N GLU A 562 -47.66 -3.55 30.82
CA GLU A 562 -48.35 -3.67 32.11
C GLU A 562 -47.49 -4.37 33.17
N GLY A 563 -47.35 -3.74 34.34
CA GLY A 563 -46.56 -4.26 35.47
C GLY A 563 -45.04 -4.13 35.36
N SER A 564 -44.51 -3.72 34.20
CA SER A 564 -43.07 -3.62 33.94
C SER A 564 -42.39 -2.53 34.77
N VAL A 565 -41.07 -2.63 34.94
CA VAL A 565 -40.27 -1.72 35.78
C VAL A 565 -38.97 -1.33 35.07
N ALA A 566 -38.64 -0.05 35.15
CA ALA A 566 -37.31 0.48 34.82
C ALA A 566 -36.41 0.47 36.06
N LEU A 567 -35.20 -0.07 35.91
CA LEU A 567 -34.08 0.04 36.83
C LEU A 567 -33.04 0.99 36.22
N MET A 568 -32.55 1.93 37.02
CA MET A 568 -31.50 2.86 36.62
C MET A 568 -30.15 2.37 37.14
N GLN A 569 -29.09 2.57 36.35
CA GLN A 569 -27.71 2.46 36.83
C GLN A 569 -27.06 3.85 36.84
N GLU A 570 -26.47 4.22 37.97
CA GLU A 570 -25.73 5.47 38.13
C GLU A 570 -24.33 5.30 37.53
N SER A 571 -24.24 5.45 36.20
CA SER A 571 -23.01 5.23 35.45
C SER A 571 -22.99 5.95 34.11
N PRO A 572 -21.82 6.41 33.66
CA PRO A 572 -21.59 6.74 32.25
C PRO A 572 -21.46 5.49 31.38
N GLY A 573 -21.75 5.63 30.09
CA GLY A 573 -21.47 4.65 29.05
C GLY A 573 -22.67 3.87 28.54
N HIS A 574 -22.48 3.10 27.47
CA HIS A 574 -23.57 2.49 26.70
C HIS A 574 -24.03 1.14 27.27
N CYS A 575 -25.31 1.03 27.66
CA CYS A 575 -25.91 -0.10 28.39
C CYS A 575 -25.27 -0.34 29.79
N SER A 576 -25.99 -1.00 30.70
CA SER A 576 -25.52 -1.23 32.08
C SER A 576 -24.18 -1.97 32.17
N SER A 577 -23.89 -2.82 31.18
CA SER A 577 -22.62 -3.53 31.08
C SER A 577 -21.37 -2.63 30.95
N ALA A 578 -21.50 -1.33 30.64
CA ALA A 578 -20.37 -0.40 30.50
C ALA A 578 -19.63 -0.12 31.81
N GLY A 579 -20.35 -0.18 32.95
CA GLY A 579 -19.79 -0.08 34.30
C GLY A 579 -20.34 -1.19 35.18
N ARG A 580 -19.48 -1.95 35.86
CA ARG A 580 -19.94 -3.10 36.64
C ARG A 580 -20.75 -2.65 37.86
N SER A 581 -21.92 -3.23 38.08
CA SER A 581 -22.68 -3.09 39.32
C SER A 581 -23.20 -4.43 39.81
N ARG A 582 -22.81 -4.86 41.01
CA ARG A 582 -23.40 -6.04 41.67
C ARG A 582 -24.88 -5.87 42.00
N CYS A 583 -25.34 -4.62 42.14
CA CYS A 583 -26.75 -4.30 42.35
C CYS A 583 -27.55 -4.64 41.08
N THR A 584 -27.11 -4.16 39.92
CA THR A 584 -27.74 -4.46 38.62
C THR A 584 -27.65 -5.95 38.28
N GLU A 585 -26.46 -6.57 38.42
CA GLU A 585 -26.29 -8.03 38.23
C GLU A 585 -27.18 -8.85 39.18
N GLY A 586 -27.40 -8.36 40.41
CA GLY A 586 -28.27 -8.99 41.41
C GLY A 586 -29.72 -9.07 40.95
N TYR A 587 -30.30 -7.94 40.54
CA TYR A 587 -31.69 -7.89 40.09
C TYR A 587 -31.91 -8.61 38.74
N ILE A 588 -30.95 -8.56 37.81
CA ILE A 588 -31.01 -9.36 36.57
C ILE A 588 -31.07 -10.86 36.90
N ARG A 589 -30.20 -11.33 37.81
CA ARG A 589 -30.20 -12.72 38.28
C ARG A 589 -31.52 -13.08 38.95
N GLU A 590 -31.97 -12.30 39.92
CA GLU A 590 -33.23 -12.55 40.65
C GLU A 590 -34.44 -12.63 39.69
N TYR A 591 -34.51 -11.74 38.70
CA TYR A 591 -35.57 -11.74 37.69
C TYR A 591 -35.57 -13.00 36.82
N PHE A 592 -34.42 -13.46 36.31
CA PHE A 592 -34.37 -14.73 35.56
C PHE A 592 -34.72 -15.92 36.46
N GLN A 593 -34.14 -15.99 37.66
CA GLN A 593 -34.31 -17.10 38.62
C GLN A 593 -35.75 -17.24 39.14
N THR A 594 -36.46 -16.12 39.37
CA THR A 594 -37.73 -16.10 40.12
C THR A 594 -38.89 -15.38 39.40
N GLY A 595 -38.59 -14.44 38.50
CA GLY A 595 -39.57 -13.52 37.92
C GLY A 595 -39.88 -12.27 38.76
N VAL A 596 -39.24 -12.09 39.93
CA VAL A 596 -39.34 -10.86 40.73
C VAL A 596 -38.64 -9.71 40.01
N LEU A 597 -39.33 -8.56 39.92
CA LEU A 597 -38.77 -7.31 39.43
C LEU A 597 -38.22 -6.46 40.59
N PRO A 598 -37.22 -5.59 40.35
CA PRO A 598 -36.77 -4.61 41.32
C PRO A 598 -37.92 -3.68 41.76
N PRO A 599 -37.82 -3.04 42.94
CA PRO A 599 -38.71 -1.95 43.32
C PRO A 599 -38.78 -0.84 42.25
N ARG A 600 -39.92 -0.16 42.16
CA ARG A 600 -40.05 1.01 41.29
C ARG A 600 -39.11 2.12 41.74
N ASN A 601 -38.45 2.75 40.77
CA ASN A 601 -37.44 3.79 40.98
C ASN A 601 -36.16 3.28 41.69
N THR A 602 -35.80 2.01 41.50
CA THR A 602 -34.47 1.51 41.92
C THR A 602 -33.38 2.11 41.04
N THR A 603 -32.39 2.73 41.70
CA THR A 603 -31.09 3.09 41.10
C THR A 603 -30.00 2.21 41.73
N CYS A 604 -29.08 1.71 40.91
CA CYS A 604 -27.92 0.94 41.31
C CYS A 604 -26.61 1.72 41.04
N GLU A 605 -25.77 1.89 42.07
CA GLU A 605 -24.41 2.43 41.95
C GLU A 605 -23.47 1.42 41.28
N VAL A 606 -22.37 1.88 40.67
CA VAL A 606 -21.29 1.01 40.13
C VAL A 606 -20.19 0.67 41.14
N ASP A 607 -19.60 -0.51 40.96
CA ASP A 607 -18.49 -1.05 41.76
C ASP A 607 -17.16 -0.30 41.52
N GLU A 608 -16.94 0.27 40.34
CA GLU A 608 -15.73 1.05 40.00
C GLU A 608 -16.06 2.26 39.11
N LEU A 609 -15.32 3.37 39.28
CA LEU A 609 -15.40 4.59 38.47
C LEU A 609 -14.23 4.67 37.45
N PRO A 610 -14.35 5.45 36.36
CA PRO A 610 -13.23 5.69 35.45
C PRO A 610 -11.99 6.21 36.17
N PHE A 611 -10.80 5.81 35.72
CA PHE A 611 -9.50 6.06 36.39
C PHE A 611 -9.36 5.48 37.83
N GLY A 612 -10.33 4.70 38.29
CA GLY A 612 -10.32 4.04 39.59
C GLY A 612 -10.69 4.96 40.77
N SER A 613 -10.57 4.40 41.98
CA SER A 613 -10.93 5.05 43.24
C SER A 613 -9.93 6.10 43.72
N ASP A 614 -10.39 6.95 44.64
CA ASP A 614 -9.58 7.96 45.30
C ASP A 614 -8.84 7.35 46.51
N GLY A 615 -7.53 7.59 46.60
CA GLY A 615 -6.71 7.26 47.79
C GLY A 615 -6.11 5.85 47.86
N SER A 616 -4.92 5.66 47.28
CA SER A 616 -3.90 4.71 47.75
C SER A 616 -2.53 5.11 47.20
N ASP A 617 -1.49 5.10 48.05
CA ASP A 617 -0.15 5.65 47.74
C ASP A 617 0.80 4.66 47.05
N GLU A 618 0.28 3.66 46.33
CA GLU A 618 1.12 2.77 45.51
C GLU A 618 1.50 3.43 44.18
N ALA A 619 2.46 4.34 44.28
CA ALA A 619 2.94 5.18 43.19
C ALA A 619 3.83 4.41 42.19
N GLN A 620 3.21 3.58 41.35
CA GLN A 620 3.71 3.28 40.01
C GLN A 620 2.67 3.77 38.99
N GLY A 621 3.13 4.49 37.97
CA GLY A 621 2.25 4.94 36.89
C GLY A 621 1.92 3.74 36.01
N LEU A 622 0.63 3.39 35.91
CA LEU A 622 0.14 2.29 35.08
C LEU A 622 0.71 2.42 33.66
N ALA A 623 1.59 1.50 33.29
CA ALA A 623 2.09 1.42 31.93
C ALA A 623 0.98 0.90 31.01
N LEU A 624 1.14 1.07 29.68
CA LEU A 624 0.25 0.39 28.72
C LEU A 624 0.28 -1.14 28.89
N GLU A 625 1.32 -1.67 29.52
CA GLU A 625 1.58 -3.08 29.79
C GLU A 625 0.70 -3.62 30.94
N ASP A 626 0.37 -2.82 31.96
CA ASP A 626 -0.46 -3.27 33.09
C ASP A 626 -1.92 -3.54 32.72
N LEU A 627 -2.38 -3.00 31.58
CA LEU A 627 -3.73 -3.24 31.05
C LEU A 627 -3.90 -4.64 30.44
N GLU A 628 -2.83 -5.40 30.22
CA GLU A 628 -2.90 -6.77 29.68
C GLU A 628 -3.31 -7.81 30.77
N GLY A 629 -3.36 -7.44 32.05
CA GLY A 629 -3.62 -8.35 33.18
C GLY A 629 -5.09 -8.69 33.48
N ARG A 630 -6.09 -7.98 32.92
CA ARG A 630 -7.52 -8.25 33.19
C ARG A 630 -8.11 -9.28 32.20
N SER A 631 -8.16 -10.56 32.59
CA SER A 631 -8.99 -11.64 32.01
C SER A 631 -8.99 -11.81 30.47
N ASN A 632 -8.46 -12.93 29.97
CA ASN A 632 -8.51 -13.30 28.54
C ASN A 632 -9.93 -13.50 27.94
N VAL A 633 -10.99 -13.45 28.75
CA VAL A 633 -12.39 -13.46 28.27
C VAL A 633 -12.99 -12.06 28.39
N PRO A 634 -13.53 -11.46 27.31
CA PRO A 634 -14.21 -10.17 27.34
C PRO A 634 -15.42 -10.10 28.30
N GLY A 635 -15.60 -8.92 28.91
CA GLY A 635 -16.86 -8.57 29.58
C GLY A 635 -18.02 -8.40 28.58
N ILE A 636 -19.26 -8.38 29.08
CA ILE A 636 -20.47 -8.30 28.25
C ILE A 636 -20.43 -7.09 27.30
N ASN A 637 -19.97 -5.92 27.76
CA ASN A 637 -19.90 -4.71 26.92
C ASN A 637 -18.87 -4.82 25.79
N GLU A 638 -17.66 -5.33 26.06
CA GLU A 638 -16.65 -5.51 25.01
C GLU A 638 -17.04 -6.63 24.04
N ALA A 639 -17.79 -7.64 24.48
CA ALA A 639 -18.42 -8.61 23.59
C ALA A 639 -19.51 -7.96 22.72
N MET A 640 -20.33 -7.06 23.28
CA MET A 640 -21.38 -6.30 22.57
C MET A 640 -20.76 -5.38 21.51
N HIS A 641 -19.77 -4.56 21.90
CA HIS A 641 -19.01 -3.68 21.01
C HIS A 641 -18.29 -4.46 19.89
N ARG A 642 -17.70 -5.63 20.21
CA ARG A 642 -17.11 -6.52 19.19
C ARG A 642 -18.14 -7.26 18.33
N ALA A 643 -19.40 -7.36 18.72
CA ALA A 643 -20.46 -8.01 17.95
C ALA A 643 -21.33 -7.05 17.12
N GLY A 644 -21.33 -5.76 17.45
CA GLY A 644 -22.13 -4.73 16.77
C GLY A 644 -21.82 -4.61 15.27
N GLY A 645 -22.88 -4.42 14.48
CA GLY A 645 -22.78 -4.20 13.03
C GLY A 645 -22.16 -2.85 12.68
N GLY A 646 -21.50 -2.76 11.52
CA GLY A 646 -20.63 -1.64 11.10
C GLY A 646 -21.32 -0.31 10.76
N PHE A 647 -22.35 0.09 11.51
CA PHE A 647 -23.18 1.25 11.21
C PHE A 647 -22.54 2.59 11.58
N LEU A 648 -21.64 2.59 12.57
CA LEU A 648 -20.89 3.76 13.06
C LEU A 648 -19.40 3.50 13.31
N SER A 649 -18.95 2.24 13.25
CA SER A 649 -17.57 1.85 13.54
C SER A 649 -16.61 1.95 12.34
N GLY A 650 -17.01 2.67 11.28
CA GLY A 650 -16.05 3.15 10.28
C GLY A 650 -14.98 4.00 10.98
N GLY A 651 -13.72 3.72 10.68
CA GLY A 651 -12.54 4.37 11.28
C GLY A 651 -11.89 3.71 12.50
N MET A 652 -12.54 2.82 13.29
CA MET A 652 -11.84 2.19 14.43
C MET A 652 -12.37 0.82 14.91
N GLY A 653 -11.52 -0.20 14.79
CA GLY A 653 -11.74 -1.61 15.13
C GLY A 653 -11.83 -2.47 13.86
N ARG A 654 -11.07 -3.57 13.68
CA ARG A 654 -10.32 -4.39 14.65
C ARG A 654 -9.10 -5.07 13.98
N ARG A 655 -8.21 -5.66 14.78
CA ARG A 655 -7.21 -6.64 14.29
C ARG A 655 -7.90 -7.86 13.68
N PHE A 656 -7.52 -8.22 12.45
CA PHE A 656 -7.57 -9.57 11.92
C PHE A 656 -6.18 -9.94 11.38
N VAL A 657 -5.25 -10.26 12.28
CA VAL A 657 -3.86 -10.59 11.90
C VAL A 657 -3.80 -11.96 11.23
N CYS A 658 -3.13 -12.03 10.08
CA CYS A 658 -2.90 -13.29 9.36
C CYS A 658 -1.85 -14.16 10.08
N ILE A 659 -2.28 -14.91 11.10
CA ILE A 659 -1.43 -15.89 11.79
C ILE A 659 -1.34 -17.16 10.95
N LYS A 660 -0.17 -17.42 10.35
CA LYS A 660 0.20 -18.78 9.93
C LYS A 660 0.36 -19.64 11.18
N GLU A 661 -0.68 -20.35 11.60
CA GLU A 661 -0.61 -21.33 12.69
C GLU A 661 0.33 -22.48 12.30
N SER A 662 1.58 -22.37 12.73
CA SER A 662 2.61 -23.38 12.59
C SER A 662 2.42 -24.46 13.66
N THR A 663 1.40 -25.31 13.49
CA THR A 663 1.14 -26.50 14.32
C THR A 663 2.15 -27.64 14.04
N VAL A 664 3.44 -27.29 14.07
CA VAL A 664 4.61 -28.09 13.76
C VAL A 664 5.28 -28.51 15.08
N HIS A 665 4.59 -29.30 15.92
CA HIS A 665 5.21 -29.93 17.09
C HIS A 665 4.68 -31.34 17.44
N GLU A 666 3.38 -31.55 17.66
CA GLU A 666 2.92 -32.81 18.27
C GLU A 666 2.79 -34.01 17.31
N GLN A 667 2.50 -33.82 16.01
CA GLN A 667 2.38 -34.95 15.07
C GLN A 667 3.74 -35.46 14.53
N LEU A 668 4.83 -34.72 14.74
CA LEU A 668 6.14 -35.05 14.17
C LEU A 668 6.87 -36.18 14.92
N LEU A 669 6.72 -36.29 16.24
CA LEU A 669 7.52 -37.21 17.05
C LEU A 669 7.14 -38.70 16.84
N GLN A 670 5.86 -39.00 16.57
CA GLN A 670 5.37 -40.36 16.31
C GLN A 670 5.52 -40.77 14.83
N SER A 671 5.35 -39.83 13.91
CA SER A 671 5.31 -40.11 12.46
C SER A 671 6.69 -40.38 11.84
N PHE A 672 7.75 -39.79 12.40
CA PHE A 672 9.10 -39.78 11.82
C PHE A 672 9.75 -41.19 11.68
N LEU A 673 9.30 -42.17 12.45
CA LEU A 673 9.95 -43.49 12.56
C LEU A 673 9.34 -44.60 11.67
N ARG A 674 8.23 -44.35 10.94
CA ARG A 674 7.57 -45.41 10.14
C ARG A 674 7.42 -45.17 8.64
N LEU A 675 7.47 -43.94 8.14
CA LEU A 675 7.17 -43.65 6.72
C LEU A 675 8.40 -43.34 5.82
N ARG A 676 9.60 -43.23 6.38
CA ARG A 676 10.81 -42.78 5.65
C ARG A 676 11.50 -43.86 4.79
N ARG A 677 10.75 -44.72 4.05
CA ARG A 677 11.40 -45.77 3.22
C ARG A 677 10.80 -46.15 1.86
N ASN A 678 9.47 -46.06 1.62
CA ASN A 678 8.84 -46.87 0.57
C ASN A 678 7.93 -46.18 -0.49
N PHE A 679 7.82 -44.85 -0.55
CA PHE A 679 7.12 -44.19 -1.68
C PHE A 679 7.91 -43.01 -2.27
N LEU A 680 8.68 -43.33 -3.32
CA LEU A 680 9.17 -42.42 -4.34
C LEU A 680 8.27 -42.58 -5.57
N ILE A 681 7.51 -41.53 -5.91
CA ILE A 681 6.94 -41.22 -7.24
C ILE A 681 6.62 -39.72 -7.20
N MET A 682 6.78 -39.03 -8.33
CA MET A 682 6.86 -37.57 -8.37
C MET A 682 5.48 -36.89 -8.29
N ALA A 683 5.42 -35.80 -7.51
CA ALA A 683 4.48 -34.71 -7.73
C ALA A 683 5.30 -33.52 -8.26
N GLU A 684 4.81 -32.84 -9.31
CA GLU A 684 5.48 -31.63 -9.81
C GLU A 684 5.28 -30.45 -8.86
N GLN A 685 6.32 -29.64 -8.71
CA GLN A 685 6.23 -28.38 -7.97
C GLN A 685 5.63 -27.31 -8.87
N THR A 686 4.72 -26.50 -8.31
CA THR A 686 4.08 -25.38 -9.01
C THR A 686 4.33 -24.07 -8.27
N VAL A 687 4.13 -22.96 -8.98
CA VAL A 687 4.28 -21.59 -8.48
C VAL A 687 3.24 -20.71 -9.17
N PRO A 688 2.74 -19.61 -8.55
CA PRO A 688 1.92 -18.62 -9.24
C PRO A 688 2.64 -18.05 -10.48
N LEU A 689 1.91 -17.79 -11.56
CA LEU A 689 2.45 -17.28 -12.82
C LEU A 689 3.08 -15.88 -12.67
N GLY A 690 2.50 -15.01 -11.84
CA GLY A 690 3.10 -13.72 -11.50
C GLY A 690 4.47 -13.88 -10.86
N ARG A 691 4.58 -14.75 -9.85
CA ARG A 691 5.87 -15.11 -9.23
C ARG A 691 6.83 -15.79 -10.21
N TYR A 692 6.35 -16.66 -11.12
CA TYR A 692 7.21 -17.25 -12.15
C TYR A 692 7.90 -16.18 -12.99
N LEU A 693 7.15 -15.17 -13.45
CA LEU A 693 7.68 -14.04 -14.20
C LEU A 693 8.75 -13.31 -13.39
N TRP A 694 8.48 -12.98 -12.12
CA TRP A 694 9.42 -12.23 -11.29
C TRP A 694 10.68 -13.02 -10.91
N GLU A 695 10.60 -14.32 -10.63
CA GLU A 695 11.79 -15.17 -10.45
C GLU A 695 12.62 -15.21 -11.75
N ARG A 696 12.00 -15.20 -12.95
CA ARG A 696 12.73 -15.03 -14.22
C ARG A 696 13.37 -13.65 -14.36
N ILE A 697 12.67 -12.55 -14.05
CA ILE A 697 13.23 -11.18 -14.06
C ILE A 697 14.48 -11.11 -13.17
N LYS A 698 14.42 -11.68 -11.96
CA LYS A 698 15.55 -11.80 -11.03
C LYS A 698 16.70 -12.63 -11.59
N GLN A 699 16.41 -13.76 -12.25
CA GLN A 699 17.44 -14.60 -12.90
C GLN A 699 18.19 -13.88 -14.04
N LEU A 700 17.58 -12.86 -14.65
CA LEU A 700 18.23 -11.99 -15.66
C LEU A 700 19.13 -10.89 -15.06
N GLY A 701 19.35 -10.91 -13.73
CA GLY A 701 20.24 -9.95 -13.03
C GLY A 701 19.57 -8.62 -12.66
N ILE A 702 18.24 -8.55 -12.75
CA ILE A 702 17.44 -7.39 -12.36
C ILE A 702 17.10 -7.49 -10.87
N LYS A 703 17.13 -6.36 -10.15
CA LYS A 703 16.60 -6.25 -8.79
C LYS A 703 15.53 -5.17 -8.69
N SER A 704 15.89 -3.93 -9.01
CA SER A 704 14.94 -2.84 -9.03
C SER A 704 13.99 -2.94 -10.24
N VAL A 705 12.69 -2.98 -9.95
CA VAL A 705 11.60 -2.95 -10.92
C VAL A 705 11.01 -1.54 -10.94
N PHE A 706 11.00 -0.92 -12.12
CA PHE A 706 10.45 0.41 -12.35
C PHE A 706 8.97 0.31 -12.73
N GLY A 707 8.19 1.38 -12.54
CA GLY A 707 6.80 1.37 -12.97
C GLY A 707 5.86 2.28 -12.17
N VAL A 708 4.57 2.12 -12.47
CA VAL A 708 3.44 2.79 -11.81
C VAL A 708 2.37 1.74 -11.49
N PRO A 709 1.74 1.77 -10.30
CA PRO A 709 0.68 0.84 -9.95
C PRO A 709 -0.64 1.24 -10.61
N GLY A 710 -1.41 0.25 -11.05
CA GLY A 710 -2.79 0.40 -11.51
C GLY A 710 -3.54 -0.92 -11.34
N ASP A 711 -4.87 -0.89 -11.27
CA ASP A 711 -5.68 -2.03 -10.83
C ASP A 711 -5.42 -3.33 -11.61
N PHE A 712 -5.17 -3.25 -12.92
CA PHE A 712 -4.82 -4.42 -13.74
C PHE A 712 -3.43 -5.01 -13.48
N ASN A 713 -2.56 -4.32 -12.74
CA ASN A 713 -1.24 -4.82 -12.34
C ASN A 713 -1.03 -5.01 -10.82
N LEU A 714 -1.93 -4.56 -9.94
CA LEU A 714 -1.70 -4.63 -8.47
C LEU A 714 -1.36 -6.03 -7.98
N THR A 715 -2.20 -7.04 -8.28
CA THR A 715 -1.94 -8.44 -7.86
C THR A 715 -0.66 -9.00 -8.47
N LEU A 716 -0.25 -8.50 -9.64
CA LEU A 716 1.03 -8.86 -10.25
C LEU A 716 2.21 -8.20 -9.55
N LEU A 717 2.06 -6.96 -9.06
CA LEU A 717 3.09 -6.27 -8.25
C LEU A 717 3.29 -6.94 -6.89
N ASP A 718 2.23 -7.49 -6.28
CA ASP A 718 2.35 -8.22 -5.00
C ASP A 718 3.37 -9.38 -5.08
N HIS A 719 3.41 -10.09 -6.21
CA HIS A 719 4.39 -11.16 -6.46
C HIS A 719 5.85 -10.69 -6.60
N ILE A 720 6.13 -9.37 -6.67
CA ILE A 720 7.50 -8.84 -6.57
C ILE A 720 8.05 -9.07 -5.16
N TYR A 721 7.24 -8.79 -4.13
CA TYR A 721 7.65 -8.92 -2.72
C TYR A 721 7.79 -10.38 -2.26
N ASP A 722 7.17 -11.31 -3.00
CA ASP A 722 7.29 -12.75 -2.80
C ASP A 722 8.67 -13.29 -3.25
N VAL A 723 9.40 -12.51 -4.06
CA VAL A 723 10.68 -12.85 -4.70
C VAL A 723 11.84 -12.10 -4.04
N GLU A 724 12.47 -12.75 -3.05
CA GLU A 724 13.59 -12.17 -2.27
C GLU A 724 14.68 -11.59 -3.18
N GLY A 725 14.99 -10.30 -2.99
CA GLY A 725 16.02 -9.58 -3.74
C GLY A 725 15.53 -8.83 -4.98
N LEU A 726 14.23 -8.82 -5.28
CA LEU A 726 13.61 -7.76 -6.08
C LEU A 726 13.15 -6.59 -5.18
N GLU A 727 13.11 -5.39 -5.75
CA GLU A 727 12.71 -4.15 -5.07
C GLU A 727 11.83 -3.29 -5.99
N TRP A 728 10.77 -2.70 -5.44
CA TRP A 728 9.88 -1.79 -6.17
C TRP A 728 10.38 -0.33 -6.07
N VAL A 729 10.59 0.32 -7.23
CA VAL A 729 11.06 1.72 -7.27
C VAL A 729 9.91 2.71 -7.08
N GLY A 730 8.77 2.47 -7.75
CA GLY A 730 7.60 3.35 -7.78
C GLY A 730 7.90 4.75 -8.32
N ASN A 731 7.86 4.90 -9.64
CA ASN A 731 8.11 6.17 -10.35
C ASN A 731 6.89 7.09 -10.35
N THR A 732 7.05 8.33 -10.83
CA THR A 732 5.94 9.31 -10.85
C THR A 732 4.99 9.14 -12.03
N ASN A 733 5.48 8.65 -13.16
CA ASN A 733 4.69 8.27 -14.34
C ASN A 733 5.42 7.20 -15.17
N GLU A 734 4.70 6.59 -16.12
CA GLU A 734 5.14 5.43 -16.90
C GLU A 734 6.19 5.77 -17.97
N LEU A 735 6.14 6.99 -18.52
CA LEU A 735 7.17 7.52 -19.42
C LEU A 735 8.53 7.54 -18.70
N ASN A 736 8.54 8.14 -17.51
CA ASN A 736 9.72 8.22 -16.66
C ASN A 736 10.18 6.85 -16.18
N ALA A 737 9.25 5.96 -15.82
CA ALA A 737 9.57 4.60 -15.40
C ALA A 737 10.31 3.81 -16.50
N ALA A 738 9.85 3.92 -17.75
CA ALA A 738 10.48 3.25 -18.89
C ALA A 738 11.83 3.88 -19.27
N TYR A 739 11.99 5.20 -19.16
CA TYR A 739 13.31 5.84 -19.29
C TYR A 739 14.29 5.47 -18.17
N ALA A 740 13.81 5.29 -16.93
CA ALA A 740 14.63 4.79 -15.84
C ALA A 740 15.06 3.32 -16.09
N ALA A 741 14.17 2.48 -16.63
CA ALA A 741 14.51 1.12 -17.03
C ALA A 741 15.55 1.08 -18.16
N ASP A 742 15.50 1.98 -19.15
CA ASP A 742 16.54 2.16 -20.17
C ASP A 742 17.89 2.53 -19.52
N GLY A 743 17.94 3.60 -18.72
CA GLY A 743 19.20 4.07 -18.09
C GLY A 743 19.84 3.03 -17.17
N TYR A 744 19.00 2.30 -16.42
CA TYR A 744 19.39 1.13 -15.63
C TYR A 744 20.02 0.04 -16.52
N ALA A 745 19.37 -0.32 -17.64
CA ALA A 745 19.87 -1.32 -18.58
C ALA A 745 21.24 -0.92 -19.18
N ARG A 746 21.41 0.35 -19.58
CA ARG A 746 22.68 0.87 -20.14
C ARG A 746 23.84 0.76 -19.14
N VAL A 747 23.60 0.96 -17.85
CA VAL A 747 24.62 0.83 -16.80
C VAL A 747 24.89 -0.62 -16.39
N LYS A 748 23.83 -1.45 -16.28
CA LYS A 748 23.95 -2.88 -15.95
C LYS A 748 24.65 -3.68 -17.04
N GLN A 749 24.58 -3.24 -18.30
CA GLN A 749 24.91 -4.05 -19.50
C GLN A 749 24.03 -5.32 -19.56
N GLY A 750 22.81 -5.22 -19.05
CA GLY A 750 21.77 -6.25 -19.05
C GLY A 750 20.45 -5.65 -19.49
N ALA A 751 19.33 -6.18 -18.98
CA ALA A 751 18.01 -5.58 -19.18
C ALA A 751 17.57 -4.72 -17.98
N GLY A 752 16.65 -3.79 -18.23
CA GLY A 752 15.83 -3.14 -17.20
C GLY A 752 14.38 -3.62 -17.31
N CYS A 753 13.63 -3.59 -16.21
CA CYS A 753 12.22 -3.96 -16.20
C CYS A 753 11.34 -2.78 -15.80
N VAL A 754 10.32 -2.50 -16.60
CA VAL A 754 9.25 -1.56 -16.31
C VAL A 754 7.90 -2.29 -16.30
N VAL A 755 7.02 -1.97 -15.36
CA VAL A 755 5.66 -2.51 -15.30
C VAL A 755 4.61 -1.39 -15.24
N THR A 756 3.56 -1.54 -16.05
CA THR A 756 2.49 -0.54 -16.24
C THR A 756 1.11 -1.20 -16.23
N THR A 757 0.06 -0.38 -16.25
CA THR A 757 -1.34 -0.83 -16.32
C THR A 757 -1.91 -0.69 -17.73
N HIS A 758 -2.90 -1.54 -18.04
CA HIS A 758 -3.65 -1.63 -19.29
C HIS A 758 -4.03 -0.25 -19.85
N GLY A 759 -3.75 -0.04 -21.14
CA GLY A 759 -4.13 1.17 -21.88
C GLY A 759 -3.34 2.41 -21.48
N VAL A 760 -3.69 3.07 -20.37
CA VAL A 760 -3.15 4.39 -20.03
C VAL A 760 -1.64 4.35 -19.75
N GLY A 761 -1.17 3.37 -18.99
CA GLY A 761 0.23 3.28 -18.59
C GLY A 761 1.13 2.81 -19.73
N GLU A 762 0.72 1.75 -20.44
CA GLU A 762 1.50 1.19 -21.55
C GLU A 762 1.65 2.17 -22.73
N LEU A 763 0.67 3.04 -22.97
CA LEU A 763 0.75 4.12 -23.97
C LEU A 763 1.69 5.25 -23.53
N SER A 764 1.68 5.65 -22.26
CA SER A 764 2.61 6.67 -21.75
C SER A 764 4.06 6.19 -21.74
N ALA A 765 4.31 4.92 -21.43
CA ALA A 765 5.64 4.31 -21.58
C ALA A 765 6.10 4.16 -23.04
N LEU A 766 5.18 4.14 -24.02
CA LEU A 766 5.49 3.76 -25.41
C LEU A 766 6.55 4.65 -26.07
N ASN A 767 6.60 5.95 -25.75
CA ASN A 767 7.63 6.88 -26.25
C ASN A 767 9.04 6.52 -25.74
N ALA A 768 9.17 6.07 -24.49
CA ALA A 768 10.44 5.59 -23.95
C ALA A 768 10.84 4.21 -24.52
N ILE A 769 9.86 3.33 -24.70
CA ILE A 769 10.06 2.02 -25.34
C ILE A 769 10.47 2.19 -26.81
N ALA A 770 9.90 3.15 -27.53
CA ALA A 770 10.32 3.51 -28.88
C ALA A 770 11.79 3.95 -28.92
N GLY A 771 12.24 4.79 -27.99
CA GLY A 771 13.66 5.15 -27.87
C GLY A 771 14.58 3.97 -27.55
N ALA A 772 14.14 3.08 -26.67
CA ALA A 772 14.85 1.83 -26.38
C ALA A 772 14.90 0.88 -27.59
N MET A 773 13.87 0.85 -28.45
CA MET A 773 13.87 0.10 -29.71
C MET A 773 14.83 0.72 -30.73
N THR A 774 14.74 2.04 -30.93
CA THR A 774 15.57 2.83 -31.86
C THR A 774 17.06 2.72 -31.54
N GLU A 775 17.44 2.65 -30.26
CA GLU A 775 18.83 2.54 -29.81
C GLU A 775 19.20 1.14 -29.29
N GLN A 776 18.42 0.10 -29.62
CA GLN A 776 18.71 -1.31 -29.30
C GLN A 776 19.03 -1.58 -27.80
N VAL A 777 18.21 -1.02 -26.92
CA VAL A 777 18.30 -1.18 -25.45
C VAL A 777 17.34 -2.27 -24.96
N LYS A 778 17.83 -3.09 -24.05
CA LYS A 778 17.11 -4.23 -23.46
C LYS A 778 16.14 -3.74 -22.37
N VAL A 779 14.87 -3.52 -22.73
CA VAL A 779 13.81 -3.13 -21.78
C VAL A 779 12.68 -4.15 -21.80
N ILE A 780 12.40 -4.76 -20.65
CA ILE A 780 11.28 -5.69 -20.47
C ILE A 780 10.08 -4.90 -19.94
N HIS A 781 9.05 -4.75 -20.76
CA HIS A 781 7.82 -4.04 -20.41
C HIS A 781 6.73 -5.05 -20.03
N VAL A 782 6.47 -5.19 -18.74
CA VAL A 782 5.36 -5.99 -18.23
C VAL A 782 4.10 -5.14 -18.22
N VAL A 783 2.98 -5.64 -18.75
CA VAL A 783 1.70 -4.93 -18.77
C VAL A 783 0.66 -5.79 -18.10
N GLY A 784 0.13 -5.31 -16.97
CA GLY A 784 -1.06 -5.90 -16.34
C GLY A 784 -2.28 -5.59 -17.19
N GLN A 785 -2.98 -6.62 -17.69
CA GLN A 785 -4.13 -6.50 -18.57
C GLN A 785 -5.45 -6.86 -17.89
N THR A 786 -6.54 -6.30 -18.41
CA THR A 786 -7.91 -6.79 -18.17
C THR A 786 -8.02 -8.32 -18.34
N SER A 787 -8.92 -8.96 -17.58
CA SER A 787 -9.06 -10.42 -17.56
C SER A 787 -9.44 -11.01 -18.91
N LEU A 788 -9.06 -12.26 -19.19
CA LEU A 788 -9.43 -12.94 -20.45
C LEU A 788 -10.94 -12.97 -20.69
N THR A 789 -11.73 -13.05 -19.60
CA THR A 789 -13.19 -12.95 -19.67
C THR A 789 -13.65 -11.57 -20.12
N MET A 790 -13.07 -10.48 -19.59
CA MET A 790 -13.36 -9.10 -20.03
C MET A 790 -12.97 -8.89 -21.50
N GLN A 791 -11.77 -9.35 -21.89
CA GLN A 791 -11.27 -9.25 -23.28
C GLN A 791 -12.20 -9.97 -24.27
N LYS A 792 -12.55 -11.23 -23.97
CA LYS A 792 -13.43 -12.07 -24.81
C LYS A 792 -14.82 -11.46 -24.98
N ASN A 793 -15.38 -10.91 -23.90
CA ASN A 793 -16.72 -10.33 -23.88
C ASN A 793 -16.76 -8.87 -24.37
N LYS A 794 -15.60 -8.26 -24.65
CA LYS A 794 -15.46 -6.84 -25.02
C LYS A 794 -16.15 -5.89 -24.02
N MET A 795 -15.92 -6.12 -22.73
CA MET A 795 -16.55 -5.33 -21.68
C MET A 795 -16.05 -3.88 -21.71
N MET A 796 -16.92 -2.90 -21.47
CA MET A 796 -16.54 -1.49 -21.38
C MET A 796 -15.82 -1.19 -20.05
N ILE A 797 -14.62 -1.72 -19.91
CA ILE A 797 -13.73 -1.51 -18.77
C ILE A 797 -13.02 -0.17 -18.92
N HIS A 798 -12.69 0.51 -17.81
CA HIS A 798 -11.87 1.71 -17.84
C HIS A 798 -10.49 1.44 -18.47
N HIS A 799 -9.90 2.49 -19.02
CA HIS A 799 -8.69 2.45 -19.86
C HIS A 799 -8.81 1.70 -21.21
N SER A 800 -9.89 0.95 -21.48
CA SER A 800 -10.24 0.50 -22.84
C SER A 800 -10.93 1.61 -23.66
N ILE A 801 -10.86 1.53 -24.99
CA ILE A 801 -11.40 2.56 -25.92
C ILE A 801 -12.60 2.01 -26.71
N GLY A 802 -13.71 2.76 -26.69
CA GLY A 802 -14.92 2.50 -27.50
C GLY A 802 -15.99 1.67 -26.80
N SER A 803 -17.16 1.54 -27.43
CA SER A 803 -18.35 0.85 -26.89
C SER A 803 -18.42 -0.65 -27.17
N SER A 804 -17.45 -1.18 -27.93
CA SER A 804 -17.21 -2.62 -28.08
C SER A 804 -15.69 -2.83 -28.20
N PRO A 805 -14.94 -2.54 -27.12
CA PRO A 805 -13.50 -2.38 -27.15
C PRO A 805 -12.76 -3.63 -27.64
N ASP A 806 -11.68 -3.40 -28.38
CA ASP A 806 -10.64 -4.39 -28.63
C ASP A 806 -9.55 -4.20 -27.58
N HIS A 807 -9.56 -5.03 -26.54
CA HIS A 807 -8.62 -4.93 -25.42
C HIS A 807 -7.16 -5.18 -25.84
N GLN A 808 -6.92 -5.75 -27.02
CA GLN A 808 -5.59 -5.95 -27.58
C GLN A 808 -5.17 -4.81 -28.54
N VAL A 809 -5.89 -3.68 -28.57
CA VAL A 809 -5.53 -2.51 -29.39
C VAL A 809 -4.18 -1.90 -28.99
N PHE A 810 -3.85 -1.89 -27.69
CA PHE A 810 -2.59 -1.33 -27.17
C PHE A 810 -1.40 -2.26 -27.44
N ASN A 811 -1.59 -3.57 -27.23
CA ASN A 811 -0.70 -4.62 -27.71
C ASN A 811 -0.41 -4.45 -29.22
N LYS A 812 -1.44 -4.27 -30.06
CA LYS A 812 -1.29 -4.01 -31.51
C LYS A 812 -0.52 -2.72 -31.80
N ALA A 813 -0.74 -1.65 -31.04
CA ALA A 813 0.03 -0.41 -31.16
C ALA A 813 1.52 -0.62 -30.82
N SER A 814 1.82 -1.44 -29.81
CA SER A 814 3.21 -1.73 -29.39
C SER A 814 4.02 -2.60 -30.37
N MET A 815 3.40 -3.23 -31.38
CA MET A 815 4.08 -4.16 -32.29
C MET A 815 5.28 -3.56 -33.04
N GLY A 816 5.23 -2.26 -33.37
CA GLY A 816 6.33 -1.57 -34.05
C GLY A 816 7.51 -1.19 -33.15
N PHE A 817 7.38 -1.36 -31.84
CA PHE A 817 8.29 -0.82 -30.82
C PHE A 817 8.93 -1.93 -29.96
N ARG A 818 8.86 -3.19 -30.40
CA ARG A 818 9.31 -4.37 -29.65
C ARG A 818 9.90 -5.44 -30.57
N VAL A 819 10.83 -6.24 -30.05
CA VAL A 819 11.41 -7.40 -30.78
C VAL A 819 10.64 -8.70 -30.56
N ALA A 820 9.87 -8.80 -29.47
CA ALA A 820 9.02 -9.96 -29.14
C ALA A 820 7.92 -9.58 -28.13
N ALA A 821 6.92 -10.47 -27.96
CA ALA A 821 5.98 -10.38 -26.83
C ALA A 821 5.41 -11.73 -26.38
N ALA A 822 5.19 -11.86 -25.08
CA ALA A 822 4.43 -12.94 -24.46
C ALA A 822 2.97 -12.50 -24.32
N GLU A 823 2.14 -12.89 -25.27
CA GLU A 823 0.69 -12.69 -25.24
C GLU A 823 0.05 -13.89 -24.53
N LEU A 824 -0.22 -13.72 -23.23
CA LEU A 824 -0.75 -14.78 -22.37
C LEU A 824 -2.26 -14.87 -22.51
N GLN A 825 -2.75 -16.08 -22.79
CA GLN A 825 -4.16 -16.39 -23.10
C GLN A 825 -4.65 -17.66 -22.38
N SER A 826 -3.79 -18.24 -21.54
CA SER A 826 -3.99 -19.45 -20.73
C SER A 826 -2.79 -19.57 -19.78
N GLU A 827 -2.94 -20.35 -18.70
CA GLU A 827 -1.83 -20.83 -17.88
C GLU A 827 -0.98 -21.89 -18.63
N VAL A 828 -1.59 -22.60 -19.57
CA VAL A 828 -0.91 -23.54 -20.48
C VAL A 828 0.08 -22.80 -21.39
N ASP A 829 1.29 -23.33 -21.51
CA ASP A 829 2.45 -22.77 -22.23
C ASP A 829 2.89 -21.34 -21.81
N ALA A 830 2.32 -20.77 -20.74
CA ALA A 830 2.63 -19.40 -20.31
C ALA A 830 4.10 -19.23 -19.91
N THR A 831 4.65 -20.18 -19.16
CA THR A 831 6.06 -20.21 -18.73
C THR A 831 7.01 -20.22 -19.93
N LYS A 832 6.72 -21.07 -20.93
CA LYS A 832 7.46 -21.14 -22.19
C LYS A 832 7.41 -19.82 -22.96
N LYS A 833 6.22 -19.23 -23.14
CA LYS A 833 6.05 -17.93 -23.82
C LYS A 833 6.86 -16.81 -23.14
N ILE A 834 6.86 -16.78 -21.81
CA ILE A 834 7.65 -15.85 -21.01
C ILE A 834 9.14 -16.07 -21.30
N ASP A 835 9.64 -17.30 -21.15
CA ASP A 835 11.06 -17.63 -21.35
C ASP A 835 11.55 -17.29 -22.76
N GLU A 836 10.80 -17.67 -23.80
CA GLU A 836 11.12 -17.39 -25.21
C GLU A 836 11.15 -15.88 -25.50
N THR A 837 10.22 -15.13 -24.92
CA THR A 837 10.15 -13.66 -25.05
C THR A 837 11.31 -12.97 -24.33
N LEU A 838 11.59 -13.38 -23.09
CA LEU A 838 12.70 -12.84 -22.30
C LEU A 838 14.06 -13.13 -22.97
N ARG A 839 14.23 -14.32 -23.59
CA ARG A 839 15.40 -14.64 -24.43
C ARG A 839 15.56 -13.66 -25.60
N GLN A 840 14.48 -13.29 -26.31
CA GLN A 840 14.58 -12.34 -27.43
C GLN A 840 15.04 -10.94 -26.99
N CYS A 841 14.73 -10.49 -25.77
CA CYS A 841 15.23 -9.21 -25.25
C CYS A 841 16.77 -9.15 -25.28
N PHE A 842 17.44 -10.27 -24.95
CA PHE A 842 18.89 -10.37 -24.99
C PHE A 842 19.41 -10.70 -26.39
N VAL A 843 18.85 -11.72 -27.06
CA VAL A 843 19.27 -12.21 -28.39
C VAL A 843 19.14 -11.16 -29.48
N LYS A 844 18.16 -10.24 -29.39
CA LYS A 844 17.95 -9.14 -30.35
C LYS A 844 18.42 -7.77 -29.85
N SER A 845 18.84 -7.69 -28.59
CA SER A 845 19.08 -6.43 -27.85
C SER A 845 17.99 -5.38 -28.08
N GLY A 846 16.76 -5.63 -27.62
CA GLY A 846 15.67 -4.67 -27.80
C GLY A 846 14.50 -4.89 -26.86
N PRO A 847 13.48 -4.01 -26.87
CA PRO A 847 12.37 -4.09 -25.94
C PRO A 847 11.45 -5.29 -26.19
N VAL A 848 10.93 -5.89 -25.13
CA VAL A 848 9.94 -6.97 -25.21
C VAL A 848 8.77 -6.71 -24.28
N TYR A 849 7.59 -7.20 -24.66
CA TYR A 849 6.38 -7.07 -23.83
C TYR A 849 5.98 -8.39 -23.18
N VAL A 850 5.50 -8.34 -21.95
CA VAL A 850 4.82 -9.47 -21.30
C VAL A 850 3.44 -9.01 -20.85
N PHE A 851 2.39 -9.41 -21.57
CA PHE A 851 1.01 -9.06 -21.26
C PHE A 851 0.43 -10.12 -20.33
N VAL A 852 0.07 -9.70 -19.11
CA VAL A 852 -0.44 -10.60 -18.07
C VAL A 852 -1.88 -10.21 -17.74
N PRO A 853 -2.89 -10.93 -18.28
CA PRO A 853 -4.27 -10.81 -17.82
C PRO A 853 -4.36 -11.07 -16.31
N ILE A 854 -5.09 -10.21 -15.59
CA ILE A 854 -5.20 -10.28 -14.13
C ILE A 854 -5.74 -11.64 -13.62
N ASP A 855 -6.57 -12.33 -14.40
CA ASP A 855 -7.10 -13.67 -14.08
C ASP A 855 -6.11 -14.83 -14.34
N LEU A 856 -4.92 -14.54 -14.88
CA LEU A 856 -3.81 -15.49 -15.00
C LEU A 856 -2.75 -15.35 -13.90
N VAL A 857 -2.69 -14.24 -13.15
CA VAL A 857 -1.58 -13.92 -12.22
C VAL A 857 -1.35 -15.03 -11.19
N ASP A 858 -2.41 -15.46 -10.50
CA ASP A 858 -2.32 -16.46 -9.42
C ASP A 858 -2.46 -17.91 -9.89
N LYS A 859 -2.48 -18.14 -11.20
CA LYS A 859 -2.56 -19.49 -11.77
C LYS A 859 -1.28 -20.27 -11.47
N GLN A 860 -1.46 -21.47 -10.94
CA GLN A 860 -0.35 -22.39 -10.66
C GLN A 860 0.22 -22.95 -11.95
N VAL A 861 1.50 -22.69 -12.21
CA VAL A 861 2.26 -23.21 -13.35
C VAL A 861 3.48 -24.03 -12.89
N PRO A 862 3.99 -24.99 -13.68
CA PRO A 862 5.14 -25.81 -13.27
C PRO A 862 6.39 -24.97 -13.01
N SER A 863 6.95 -25.04 -11.80
CA SER A 863 8.12 -24.25 -11.40
C SER A 863 9.44 -24.78 -11.97
N LYS A 864 9.46 -26.05 -12.42
CA LYS A 864 10.64 -26.79 -12.90
C LYS A 864 11.52 -26.05 -13.92
N ALA A 865 10.94 -25.21 -14.77
CA ALA A 865 11.71 -24.42 -15.74
C ALA A 865 12.66 -23.41 -15.06
N LEU A 866 12.33 -22.93 -13.86
CA LEU A 866 13.17 -22.03 -13.05
C LEU A 866 14.46 -22.69 -12.55
N GLU A 867 14.55 -24.03 -12.53
CA GLU A 867 15.78 -24.76 -12.17
C GLU A 867 16.91 -24.57 -13.19
N THR A 868 16.56 -24.25 -14.45
CA THR A 868 17.51 -24.00 -15.55
C THR A 868 17.46 -22.51 -15.95
N PRO A 869 18.57 -21.76 -15.91
CA PRO A 869 18.62 -20.41 -16.44
C PRO A 869 18.26 -20.33 -17.93
N ILE A 870 17.63 -19.24 -18.36
CA ILE A 870 17.39 -18.98 -19.78
C ILE A 870 18.74 -18.73 -20.47
N ASP A 871 18.98 -19.38 -21.62
CA ASP A 871 20.12 -19.02 -22.47
C ASP A 871 19.89 -17.64 -23.12
N LEU A 872 20.89 -16.77 -23.05
CA LEU A 872 20.83 -15.38 -23.49
C LEU A 872 21.74 -15.08 -24.69
N GLU A 873 22.61 -16.02 -25.09
CA GLU A 873 23.52 -15.82 -26.23
C GLU A 873 22.77 -16.13 -27.56
N PRO A 874 23.05 -15.38 -28.65
CA PRO A 874 22.45 -15.64 -29.95
C PRO A 874 23.02 -16.93 -30.56
N GLU A 875 22.16 -17.70 -31.24
CA GLU A 875 22.57 -18.86 -32.04
C GLU A 875 23.27 -18.41 -33.34
N PHE A 876 24.35 -19.11 -33.72
CA PHE A 876 25.10 -18.86 -34.95
C PHE A 876 25.80 -20.12 -35.45
N ASP A 877 26.17 -20.13 -36.74
CA ASP A 877 27.02 -21.17 -37.33
C ASP A 877 28.51 -20.81 -37.12
N PRO A 878 29.29 -21.62 -36.38
CA PRO A 878 30.72 -21.37 -36.17
C PRO A 878 31.54 -21.34 -37.46
N GLN A 879 31.13 -22.10 -38.50
CA GLN A 879 31.83 -22.14 -39.78
C GLN A 879 31.61 -20.86 -40.59
N VAL A 880 30.42 -20.26 -40.50
CA VAL A 880 30.12 -18.94 -41.08
C VAL A 880 30.93 -17.84 -40.37
N VAL A 881 31.06 -17.94 -39.03
CA VAL A 881 31.94 -17.05 -38.25
C VAL A 881 33.41 -17.22 -38.64
N GLU A 882 33.89 -18.45 -38.83
CA GLU A 882 35.28 -18.72 -39.24
C GLU A 882 35.57 -18.18 -40.67
N GLU A 883 34.67 -18.40 -41.63
CA GLU A 883 34.78 -17.81 -42.97
C GLU A 883 34.88 -16.28 -42.92
N ALA A 884 33.96 -15.62 -42.18
CA ALA A 884 33.94 -14.18 -42.04
C ALA A 884 35.23 -13.67 -41.36
N THR A 885 35.63 -14.31 -40.26
CA THR A 885 36.87 -14.00 -39.53
C THR A 885 38.08 -14.05 -40.46
N LYS A 886 38.20 -15.11 -41.26
CA LYS A 886 39.29 -15.25 -42.22
C LYS A 886 39.26 -14.15 -43.28
N ALA A 887 38.10 -13.90 -43.91
CA ALA A 887 37.98 -12.91 -44.96
C ALA A 887 38.29 -11.48 -44.47
N ILE A 888 37.90 -11.14 -43.23
CA ILE A 888 38.28 -9.88 -42.57
C ILE A 888 39.81 -9.82 -42.40
N LEU A 889 40.42 -10.85 -41.82
CA LEU A 889 41.86 -10.87 -41.56
C LEU A 889 42.70 -10.85 -42.84
N ASP A 890 42.27 -11.54 -43.90
CA ASP A 890 42.93 -11.51 -45.21
C ASP A 890 42.96 -10.09 -45.82
N VAL A 891 41.92 -9.26 -45.59
CA VAL A 891 41.92 -7.83 -45.97
C VAL A 891 42.80 -7.00 -45.03
N VAL A 892 42.70 -7.21 -43.71
CA VAL A 892 43.48 -6.45 -42.70
C VAL A 892 44.99 -6.66 -42.83
N TYR A 893 45.45 -7.85 -43.22
CA TYR A 893 46.87 -8.13 -43.49
C TYR A 893 47.35 -7.61 -44.86
N ALA A 894 46.42 -7.27 -45.78
CA ALA A 894 46.74 -6.72 -47.11
C ALA A 894 46.70 -5.18 -47.15
N SER A 895 45.93 -4.57 -46.26
CA SER A 895 45.90 -3.12 -45.98
C SER A 895 47.28 -2.60 -45.56
N LYS A 896 47.55 -1.31 -45.81
CA LYS A 896 48.77 -0.61 -45.36
C LYS A 896 48.50 0.38 -44.23
N HIS A 897 47.27 0.87 -44.13
CA HIS A 897 46.83 1.85 -43.14
C HIS A 897 45.43 1.53 -42.61
N PRO A 898 45.24 0.38 -41.94
CA PRO A 898 43.94 -0.01 -41.39
C PRO A 898 43.61 0.81 -40.14
N SER A 899 42.33 0.99 -39.88
CA SER A 899 41.82 1.58 -38.63
C SER A 899 40.52 0.92 -38.16
N VAL A 900 40.12 1.21 -36.92
CA VAL A 900 38.87 0.73 -36.31
C VAL A 900 37.96 1.92 -36.00
N PHE A 901 36.69 1.81 -36.36
CA PHE A 901 35.63 2.74 -35.98
C PHE A 901 34.63 2.01 -35.07
N VAL A 902 34.37 2.55 -33.87
CA VAL A 902 33.50 1.94 -32.86
C VAL A 902 32.26 2.80 -32.63
N ASP A 903 31.09 2.17 -32.75
CA ASP A 903 29.79 2.81 -32.57
C ASP A 903 28.91 2.00 -31.60
N CYS A 904 27.75 2.54 -31.23
CA CYS A 904 27.05 2.17 -30.01
C CYS A 904 26.59 0.71 -29.95
N LEU A 905 26.36 0.03 -31.08
CA LEU A 905 25.86 -1.34 -31.08
C LEU A 905 26.87 -2.35 -30.51
N VAL A 906 28.17 -1.99 -30.42
CA VAL A 906 29.17 -2.76 -29.64
C VAL A 906 28.81 -2.81 -28.15
N GLN A 907 28.33 -1.70 -27.58
CA GLN A 907 27.82 -1.68 -26.21
C GLN A 907 26.44 -2.34 -26.12
N ARG A 908 25.56 -2.11 -27.11
CA ARG A 908 24.20 -2.69 -27.10
C ARG A 908 24.24 -4.22 -27.15
N HIS A 909 25.06 -4.83 -27.99
CA HIS A 909 25.20 -6.30 -28.11
C HIS A 909 26.25 -6.90 -27.16
N ASN A 910 26.54 -6.23 -26.04
CA ASN A 910 27.41 -6.71 -24.96
C ASN A 910 28.81 -7.17 -25.45
N ALA A 911 29.39 -6.48 -26.44
CA ALA A 911 30.63 -6.85 -27.13
C ALA A 911 31.82 -5.91 -26.85
N ILE A 912 31.71 -5.04 -25.82
CA ILE A 912 32.73 -4.04 -25.46
C ILE A 912 34.09 -4.70 -25.20
N LYS A 913 34.09 -5.81 -24.46
CA LYS A 913 35.30 -6.52 -24.07
C LYS A 913 36.02 -7.04 -25.31
N GLU A 914 35.29 -7.71 -26.20
CA GLU A 914 35.80 -8.28 -27.44
C GLU A 914 36.30 -7.18 -28.39
N ALA A 915 35.64 -6.02 -28.44
CA ALA A 915 36.10 -4.85 -29.19
C ALA A 915 37.39 -4.24 -28.61
N THR A 916 37.51 -4.17 -27.29
CA THR A 916 38.72 -3.67 -26.60
C THR A 916 39.90 -4.61 -26.82
N GLU A 917 39.71 -5.92 -26.59
CA GLU A 917 40.74 -6.94 -26.83
C GLU A 917 41.15 -7.03 -28.31
N LEU A 918 40.27 -6.67 -29.25
CA LEU A 918 40.60 -6.58 -30.67
C LEU A 918 41.41 -5.33 -30.99
N VAL A 919 41.02 -4.17 -30.44
CA VAL A 919 41.75 -2.90 -30.55
C VAL A 919 43.19 -3.05 -30.03
N ASP A 920 43.34 -3.61 -28.83
CA ASP A 920 44.65 -3.84 -28.18
C ASP A 920 45.56 -4.73 -29.04
N LYS A 921 45.00 -5.76 -29.69
CA LYS A 921 45.76 -6.70 -30.54
C LYS A 921 46.08 -6.16 -31.93
N LEU A 922 45.18 -5.38 -32.53
CA LEU A 922 45.44 -4.76 -33.83
C LEU A 922 46.50 -3.66 -33.72
N GLY A 923 46.49 -2.86 -32.64
CA GLY A 923 47.46 -1.78 -32.47
C GLY A 923 47.37 -0.68 -33.54
N VAL A 924 46.19 -0.54 -34.16
CA VAL A 924 45.87 0.45 -35.20
C VAL A 924 45.18 1.70 -34.61
N LEU A 925 44.93 2.72 -35.43
CA LEU A 925 44.18 3.91 -35.04
C LEU A 925 42.72 3.56 -34.73
N VAL A 926 42.16 4.19 -33.68
CA VAL A 926 40.79 3.96 -33.23
C VAL A 926 39.99 5.26 -33.18
N TYR A 927 38.80 5.22 -33.74
CA TYR A 927 37.84 6.31 -33.77
C TYR A 927 36.52 5.85 -33.16
N THR A 928 35.71 6.78 -32.66
CA THR A 928 34.33 6.50 -32.26
C THR A 928 33.33 7.36 -33.02
N SER A 929 32.06 6.94 -33.05
CA SER A 929 30.93 7.84 -33.28
C SER A 929 30.68 8.76 -32.06
N ASN A 930 29.60 9.53 -32.07
CA ASN A 930 29.15 10.24 -30.86
C ASN A 930 28.58 9.25 -29.82
N MET A 931 27.67 8.36 -30.25
CA MET A 931 27.04 7.36 -29.37
C MET A 931 27.99 6.22 -28.95
N GLY A 932 29.12 6.05 -29.63
CA GLY A 932 30.19 5.10 -29.30
C GLY A 932 31.33 5.69 -28.46
N LYS A 933 31.30 7.00 -28.16
CA LYS A 933 32.29 7.67 -27.32
C LYS A 933 32.34 7.01 -25.93
N GLY A 934 33.55 6.74 -25.44
CA GLY A 934 33.78 6.02 -24.17
C GLY A 934 33.59 4.49 -24.20
N ILE A 935 33.20 3.87 -25.33
CA ILE A 935 33.20 2.39 -25.44
C ILE A 935 34.63 1.83 -25.43
N ILE A 936 35.53 2.50 -26.16
CA ILE A 936 36.97 2.33 -26.02
C ILE A 936 37.47 3.43 -25.10
N ASP A 937 38.39 3.09 -24.19
CA ASP A 937 38.97 4.05 -23.25
C ASP A 937 39.79 5.12 -24.00
N GLU A 938 39.46 6.39 -23.81
CA GLU A 938 40.08 7.49 -24.56
C GLU A 938 41.54 7.74 -24.17
N THR A 939 42.01 7.13 -23.07
CA THR A 939 43.43 7.08 -22.70
C THR A 939 44.22 5.99 -23.45
N HIS A 940 43.56 5.12 -24.23
CA HIS A 940 44.22 4.13 -25.08
C HIS A 940 45.16 4.83 -26.09
N PRO A 941 46.44 4.40 -26.22
CA PRO A 941 47.44 5.14 -26.97
C PRO A 941 47.03 5.50 -28.40
N ASN A 942 46.29 4.63 -29.08
CA ASN A 942 45.88 4.82 -30.48
C ASN A 942 44.46 5.38 -30.67
N TYR A 943 43.72 5.71 -29.60
CA TYR A 943 42.46 6.45 -29.75
C TYR A 943 42.74 7.84 -30.32
N LEU A 944 42.01 8.25 -31.35
CA LEU A 944 42.23 9.52 -32.05
C LEU A 944 41.05 10.50 -31.97
N GLY A 945 39.85 10.03 -31.60
CA GLY A 945 38.71 10.91 -31.30
C GLY A 945 37.39 10.50 -31.93
N VAL A 946 36.40 11.40 -31.78
CA VAL A 946 35.05 11.26 -32.33
C VAL A 946 35.02 11.68 -33.80
N TYR A 947 34.84 10.72 -34.71
CA TYR A 947 34.65 10.96 -36.13
C TYR A 947 33.15 11.04 -36.48
N ASN A 948 32.69 12.27 -36.68
CA ASN A 948 31.30 12.60 -37.01
C ASN A 948 31.20 13.39 -38.33
N GLY A 949 31.94 12.95 -39.35
CA GLY A 949 31.99 13.62 -40.66
C GLY A 949 32.64 15.00 -40.60
N GLN A 950 32.08 15.97 -41.33
CA GLN A 950 32.64 17.33 -41.47
C GLN A 950 32.61 18.15 -40.17
N ILE A 951 31.86 17.70 -39.16
CA ILE A 951 31.80 18.31 -37.82
C ILE A 951 32.66 17.55 -36.80
N SER A 952 33.69 16.83 -37.26
CA SER A 952 34.70 16.19 -36.40
C SER A 952 35.66 17.21 -35.78
N GLY A 953 36.38 16.81 -34.73
CA GLY A 953 37.46 17.62 -34.15
C GLY A 953 38.60 17.86 -35.15
N PRO A 954 39.41 18.93 -34.99
CA PRO A 954 40.48 19.29 -35.92
C PRO A 954 41.40 18.11 -36.27
N GLY A 955 41.57 17.86 -37.58
CA GLY A 955 42.40 16.78 -38.12
C GLY A 955 41.85 15.35 -37.96
N VAL A 956 40.78 15.12 -37.19
CA VAL A 956 40.21 13.77 -36.98
C VAL A 956 39.61 13.23 -38.27
N GLU A 957 38.91 14.07 -39.06
CA GLU A 957 38.38 13.68 -40.37
C GLU A 957 39.51 13.33 -41.35
N SER A 958 40.52 14.19 -41.51
CA SER A 958 41.65 13.96 -42.41
C SER A 958 42.45 12.70 -42.05
N ALA A 959 42.64 12.43 -40.75
CA ALA A 959 43.30 11.22 -40.28
C ALA A 959 42.46 9.96 -40.50
N PHE A 960 41.12 10.06 -40.37
CA PHE A 960 40.21 8.95 -40.69
C PHE A 960 40.26 8.61 -42.18
N GLU A 961 40.14 9.61 -43.05
CA GLU A 961 40.15 9.44 -44.51
C GLU A 961 41.50 8.97 -45.08
N ALA A 962 42.59 9.11 -44.33
CA ALA A 962 43.89 8.51 -44.67
C ALA A 962 43.94 6.98 -44.52
N SER A 963 42.90 6.33 -43.97
CA SER A 963 42.83 4.87 -43.81
C SER A 963 42.56 4.17 -45.15
N ASP A 964 43.32 3.14 -45.51
CA ASP A 964 43.06 2.33 -46.72
C ASP A 964 42.16 1.11 -46.47
N THR A 965 41.77 0.87 -45.21
CA THR A 965 40.72 -0.07 -44.78
C THR A 965 40.17 0.37 -43.42
N VAL A 966 38.87 0.23 -43.18
CA VAL A 966 38.24 0.53 -41.88
C VAL A 966 37.36 -0.64 -41.41
N LEU A 967 37.61 -1.13 -40.20
CA LEU A 967 36.68 -2.03 -39.50
C LEU A 967 35.64 -1.19 -38.76
N VAL A 968 34.40 -1.24 -39.21
CA VAL A 968 33.27 -0.49 -38.66
C VAL A 968 32.49 -1.42 -37.73
N LEU A 969 32.62 -1.21 -36.42
CA LEU A 969 32.06 -2.08 -35.39
C LEU A 969 30.77 -1.49 -34.81
N GLY A 970 29.65 -2.17 -35.02
CA GLY A 970 28.35 -1.83 -34.40
C GLY A 970 27.76 -0.48 -34.82
N ASN A 971 27.79 -0.17 -36.12
CA ASN A 971 27.39 1.11 -36.72
C ASN A 971 25.90 1.45 -36.53
N LEU A 972 25.58 2.64 -36.03
CA LEU A 972 24.22 3.20 -36.01
C LEU A 972 24.23 4.62 -36.63
N PRO A 973 24.26 4.72 -37.97
CA PRO A 973 24.53 5.97 -38.68
C PRO A 973 23.27 6.87 -38.82
N SER A 974 22.70 7.31 -37.69
CA SER A 974 21.68 8.36 -37.68
C SER A 974 22.24 9.71 -38.13
N ASP A 975 21.38 10.69 -38.39
CA ASP A 975 21.76 12.03 -38.83
C ASP A 975 22.78 12.68 -37.89
N THR A 976 22.49 12.77 -36.59
CA THR A 976 23.35 13.47 -35.62
C THR A 976 24.51 12.58 -35.15
N ASN A 977 24.35 11.25 -35.17
CA ASN A 977 25.46 10.31 -34.97
C ASN A 977 26.32 10.10 -36.23
N SER A 978 26.07 10.83 -37.32
CA SER A 978 26.90 10.88 -38.54
C SER A 978 27.20 12.31 -39.04
N GLY A 979 26.85 13.33 -38.24
CA GLY A 979 27.10 14.75 -38.50
C GLY A 979 26.32 15.30 -39.69
N GLY A 980 24.99 15.19 -39.67
CA GLY A 980 24.12 15.57 -40.79
C GLY A 980 24.32 14.68 -42.02
N PHE A 981 24.63 13.40 -41.83
CA PHE A 981 25.03 12.46 -42.89
C PHE A 981 26.28 12.88 -43.69
N THR A 982 27.14 13.74 -43.12
CA THR A 982 28.40 14.14 -43.78
C THR A 982 29.50 13.07 -43.66
N ARG A 983 29.43 12.16 -42.67
CA ARG A 983 30.35 11.01 -42.54
C ARG A 983 30.30 10.11 -43.80
N LYS A 984 31.39 10.07 -44.55
CA LYS A 984 31.53 9.27 -45.78
C LYS A 984 32.76 8.37 -45.69
N ILE A 985 32.57 7.06 -45.58
CA ILE A 985 33.66 6.09 -45.64
C ILE A 985 34.02 5.87 -47.12
N LYS A 986 34.99 6.65 -47.61
CA LYS A 986 35.47 6.65 -49.01
C LYS A 986 36.38 5.45 -49.37
N THR A 987 36.74 4.65 -48.38
CA THR A 987 37.78 3.62 -48.40
C THR A 987 37.17 2.21 -48.23
N GLN A 988 37.99 1.15 -48.22
CA GLN A 988 37.50 -0.23 -48.06
C GLN A 988 36.89 -0.45 -46.66
N ALA A 989 35.56 -0.37 -46.55
CA ALA A 989 34.87 -0.66 -45.31
C ALA A 989 34.68 -2.18 -45.10
N ILE A 990 34.78 -2.58 -43.83
CA ILE A 990 34.38 -3.88 -43.31
C ILE A 990 33.36 -3.59 -42.20
N TYR A 991 32.07 -3.81 -42.47
CA TYR A 991 31.03 -3.64 -41.47
C TYR A 991 30.87 -4.94 -40.67
N ILE A 992 30.90 -4.82 -39.34
CA ILE A 992 30.54 -5.87 -38.39
C ILE A 992 29.39 -5.30 -37.57
N ASN A 993 28.17 -5.60 -38.00
CA ASN A 993 26.92 -5.11 -37.42
C ASN A 993 26.34 -6.17 -36.46
N GLU A 994 25.13 -5.94 -35.93
CA GLU A 994 24.51 -6.80 -34.91
C GLU A 994 24.42 -8.29 -35.29
N PHE A 995 23.99 -8.59 -36.53
CA PHE A 995 23.78 -9.95 -37.04
C PHE A 995 24.33 -10.17 -38.46
N ASP A 996 24.97 -9.17 -39.06
CA ASP A 996 25.61 -9.27 -40.36
C ASP A 996 27.05 -8.76 -40.35
N VAL A 997 27.85 -9.36 -41.22
CA VAL A 997 29.19 -8.94 -41.56
C VAL A 997 29.25 -8.73 -43.06
N SER A 998 29.73 -7.57 -43.52
CA SER A 998 29.92 -7.31 -44.94
C SER A 998 31.24 -6.60 -45.23
N ILE A 999 31.97 -7.10 -46.23
CA ILE A 999 33.12 -6.40 -46.80
C ILE A 999 32.57 -5.63 -48.02
N GLN A 1000 32.80 -4.31 -48.08
CA GLN A 1000 32.26 -3.46 -49.14
C GLN A 1000 32.69 -3.97 -50.53
N GLY A 1001 31.72 -4.30 -51.38
CA GLY A 1001 31.94 -4.89 -52.71
C GLY A 1001 32.20 -6.42 -52.72
N GLY A 1002 32.17 -7.08 -51.56
CA GLY A 1002 32.42 -8.51 -51.39
C GLY A 1002 31.20 -9.32 -50.93
N LYS A 1003 31.45 -10.41 -50.20
CA LYS A 1003 30.43 -11.27 -49.59
C LYS A 1003 29.87 -10.63 -48.31
N THR A 1004 28.61 -10.97 -47.99
CA THR A 1004 27.98 -10.76 -46.68
C THR A 1004 27.79 -12.12 -45.99
N TRP A 1005 27.98 -12.17 -44.67
CA TRP A 1005 27.75 -13.33 -43.82
C TRP A 1005 26.73 -12.96 -42.73
N THR A 1006 25.85 -13.89 -42.36
CA THR A 1006 24.95 -13.73 -41.20
C THR A 1006 25.65 -14.28 -39.96
N ALA A 1007 26.16 -13.39 -39.11
CA ALA A 1007 26.95 -13.75 -37.93
C ALA A 1007 26.84 -12.66 -36.84
N PRO A 1008 26.62 -13.01 -35.56
CA PRO A 1008 26.48 -12.01 -34.49
C PRO A 1008 27.78 -11.24 -34.20
N LEU A 1009 27.68 -9.92 -34.01
CA LEU A 1009 28.79 -9.00 -33.70
C LEU A 1009 29.83 -9.60 -32.75
N LYS A 1010 29.38 -9.94 -31.54
CA LYS A 1010 30.19 -10.45 -30.43
C LYS A 1010 30.95 -11.74 -30.78
N ALA A 1011 30.31 -12.67 -31.50
CA ALA A 1011 30.94 -13.93 -31.93
C ALA A 1011 32.07 -13.69 -32.95
N VAL A 1012 31.86 -12.75 -33.88
CA VAL A 1012 32.87 -12.36 -34.88
C VAL A 1012 34.04 -11.65 -34.21
N LEU A 1013 33.79 -10.71 -33.29
CA LEU A 1013 34.87 -10.04 -32.54
C LEU A 1013 35.66 -11.04 -31.68
N ALA A 1014 35.01 -11.94 -30.94
CA ALA A 1014 35.68 -12.98 -30.17
C ALA A 1014 36.56 -13.91 -31.05
N SER A 1015 36.06 -14.25 -32.25
CA SER A 1015 36.80 -15.05 -33.23
C SER A 1015 38.01 -14.30 -33.81
N LEU A 1016 37.87 -13.00 -34.12
CA LEU A 1016 38.97 -12.13 -34.53
C LEU A 1016 40.04 -12.01 -33.44
N VAL A 1017 39.65 -11.74 -32.19
CA VAL A 1017 40.54 -11.69 -31.02
C VAL A 1017 41.32 -13.00 -30.85
N LYS A 1018 40.68 -14.16 -31.09
CA LYS A 1018 41.32 -15.47 -31.01
C LYS A 1018 42.30 -15.76 -32.16
N THR A 1019 42.04 -15.21 -33.35
CA THR A 1019 42.67 -15.67 -34.60
C THR A 1019 43.68 -14.68 -35.20
N VAL A 1020 43.65 -13.40 -34.78
CA VAL A 1020 44.54 -12.35 -35.27
C VAL A 1020 46.03 -12.63 -34.97
N GLN A 1021 46.86 -12.48 -36.00
CA GLN A 1021 48.31 -12.67 -35.96
C GLN A 1021 48.97 -11.29 -35.97
N THR A 1022 49.31 -10.79 -34.77
CA THR A 1022 49.73 -9.40 -34.52
C THR A 1022 51.03 -9.01 -35.22
N ASP A 1023 51.83 -9.99 -35.65
CA ASP A 1023 53.03 -9.83 -36.48
C ASP A 1023 52.73 -9.46 -37.93
N LYS A 1024 51.52 -9.70 -38.41
CA LYS A 1024 51.05 -9.40 -39.77
C LYS A 1024 50.20 -8.12 -39.88
N VAL A 1025 49.82 -7.51 -38.75
CA VAL A 1025 49.06 -6.26 -38.75
C VAL A 1025 50.02 -5.09 -39.05
N PRO A 1026 49.67 -4.16 -39.97
CA PRO A 1026 50.49 -2.99 -40.27
C PRO A 1026 50.75 -2.13 -39.02
N LYS A 1027 52.02 -1.74 -38.80
CA LYS A 1027 52.39 -0.87 -37.67
C LYS A 1027 52.13 0.59 -38.01
N ILE A 1028 51.04 1.14 -37.49
CA ILE A 1028 50.63 2.52 -37.73
C ILE A 1028 51.20 3.45 -36.66
N THR A 1029 51.61 4.65 -37.06
CA THR A 1029 52.05 5.71 -36.14
C THR A 1029 50.90 6.69 -35.94
N LYS A 1030 50.56 6.99 -34.68
CA LYS A 1030 49.53 7.98 -34.36
C LYS A 1030 49.94 9.38 -34.84
N PRO A 1031 49.15 10.06 -35.69
CA PRO A 1031 49.44 11.43 -36.09
C PRO A 1031 49.25 12.38 -34.91
N LYS A 1032 50.04 13.45 -34.84
CA LYS A 1032 49.71 14.59 -33.96
C LYS A 1032 48.59 15.37 -34.63
N LEU A 1033 47.43 15.47 -33.96
CA LEU A 1033 46.35 16.36 -34.39
C LEU A 1033 46.76 17.84 -34.19
N PRO A 1034 46.15 18.78 -34.94
CA PRO A 1034 46.22 20.20 -34.64
C PRO A 1034 45.77 20.49 -33.20
N GLU A 1035 46.31 21.55 -32.59
CA GLU A 1035 45.78 22.07 -31.34
C GLU A 1035 44.44 22.77 -31.60
N ALA A 1036 43.49 22.66 -30.68
CA ALA A 1036 42.19 23.32 -30.83
C ALA A 1036 42.37 24.85 -30.81
N PRO A 1037 41.64 25.61 -31.66
CA PRO A 1037 41.70 27.06 -31.63
C PRO A 1037 41.31 27.61 -30.26
N LEU A 1038 42.02 28.65 -29.81
CA LEU A 1038 41.55 29.49 -28.73
C LEU A 1038 40.28 30.22 -29.20
N GLU A 1039 39.20 30.00 -28.46
CA GLU A 1039 37.88 30.55 -28.77
C GLU A 1039 37.86 32.06 -28.48
N GLU A 1040 37.14 32.84 -29.29
CA GLU A 1040 37.10 34.31 -29.21
C GLU A 1040 36.56 34.86 -27.87
N ASP A 1041 35.94 34.01 -27.07
CA ASP A 1041 35.38 34.30 -25.75
C ASP A 1041 36.18 33.68 -24.58
N HIS A 1042 37.42 33.25 -24.83
CA HIS A 1042 38.38 32.82 -23.81
C HIS A 1042 38.41 33.78 -22.61
N ASP A 1043 38.58 35.08 -22.87
CA ASP A 1043 38.66 36.15 -21.87
C ASP A 1043 37.29 36.56 -21.26
N SER A 1044 36.19 35.96 -21.72
CA SER A 1044 34.86 36.18 -21.12
C SER A 1044 34.84 35.76 -19.65
N LYS A 1045 34.22 36.59 -18.81
CA LYS A 1045 33.98 36.30 -17.38
C LYS A 1045 32.69 35.51 -17.14
N SER A 1046 31.73 35.62 -18.07
CA SER A 1046 30.51 34.82 -18.08
C SER A 1046 30.82 33.36 -18.42
N ILE A 1047 29.98 32.44 -17.96
CA ILE A 1047 30.06 31.04 -18.38
C ILE A 1047 29.63 30.97 -19.85
N THR A 1048 30.37 30.20 -20.65
CA THR A 1048 30.09 30.01 -22.08
C THR A 1048 30.26 28.55 -22.51
N GLN A 1049 29.54 28.17 -23.57
CA GLN A 1049 29.50 26.83 -24.16
C GLN A 1049 30.88 26.37 -24.65
N SER A 1050 31.65 27.25 -25.28
CA SER A 1050 33.01 26.95 -25.77
C SER A 1050 33.97 26.53 -24.65
N TRP A 1051 33.84 27.16 -23.48
CA TRP A 1051 34.72 26.95 -22.32
C TRP A 1051 34.28 25.78 -21.44
N ILE A 1052 32.98 25.67 -21.15
CA ILE A 1052 32.49 24.81 -20.06
C ILE A 1052 32.78 23.33 -20.28
N TRP A 1053 32.68 22.83 -21.51
CA TRP A 1053 32.82 21.39 -21.78
C TRP A 1053 34.22 20.88 -21.48
N ASN A 1054 35.24 21.56 -22.02
CA ASN A 1054 36.63 21.23 -21.73
C ASN A 1054 36.96 21.43 -20.24
N TYR A 1055 36.50 22.54 -19.63
CA TYR A 1055 36.71 22.78 -18.20
C TYR A 1055 36.13 21.66 -17.30
N LEU A 1056 34.94 21.15 -17.64
CA LEU A 1056 34.33 20.02 -16.93
C LEU A 1056 35.16 18.75 -17.08
N ALA A 1057 35.64 18.43 -18.28
CA ALA A 1057 36.45 17.25 -18.54
C ALA A 1057 37.82 17.29 -17.85
N ASP A 1058 38.53 18.42 -17.94
CA ASP A 1058 39.88 18.58 -17.41
C ASP A 1058 39.94 18.66 -15.87
N THR A 1059 38.90 19.25 -15.23
CA THR A 1059 38.97 19.62 -13.81
C THR A 1059 37.96 18.92 -12.89
N TYR A 1060 36.87 18.37 -13.46
CA TYR A 1060 35.73 17.90 -12.68
C TYR A 1060 35.33 16.45 -12.94
N PHE A 1061 35.26 15.98 -14.19
CA PHE A 1061 35.03 14.57 -14.52
C PHE A 1061 36.19 13.71 -13.97
N ARG A 1062 35.88 12.48 -13.56
CA ARG A 1062 36.90 11.55 -13.04
C ARG A 1062 36.62 10.11 -13.45
N LYS A 1063 37.65 9.27 -13.30
CA LYS A 1063 37.62 7.84 -13.61
C LYS A 1063 36.33 7.18 -13.09
N HIS A 1064 35.63 6.46 -13.98
CA HIS A 1064 34.39 5.73 -13.69
C HIS A 1064 33.12 6.55 -13.39
N ASP A 1065 33.09 7.87 -13.60
CA ASP A 1065 31.79 8.57 -13.63
C ASP A 1065 30.91 8.09 -14.80
N VAL A 1066 29.60 8.09 -14.59
CA VAL A 1066 28.58 7.90 -15.63
C VAL A 1066 28.00 9.27 -15.96
N ILE A 1067 28.15 9.68 -17.22
CA ILE A 1067 27.81 11.03 -17.68
C ILE A 1067 26.63 10.96 -18.64
N PHE A 1068 25.53 11.58 -18.25
CA PHE A 1068 24.36 11.79 -19.09
C PHE A 1068 24.47 13.15 -19.77
N GLY A 1069 24.44 13.16 -21.11
CA GLY A 1069 24.34 14.36 -21.92
C GLY A 1069 23.00 14.42 -22.62
N GLU A 1070 22.12 15.29 -22.12
CA GLU A 1070 20.76 15.43 -22.65
C GLU A 1070 20.73 16.00 -24.06
N THR A 1071 19.71 15.61 -24.83
CA THR A 1071 19.40 16.23 -26.13
C THR A 1071 19.22 17.74 -25.95
N GLY A 1072 19.99 18.51 -26.70
CA GLY A 1072 20.30 19.90 -26.42
C GLY A 1072 21.80 20.17 -26.59
N THR A 1073 22.31 21.26 -26.02
CA THR A 1073 23.72 21.66 -26.20
C THR A 1073 24.71 20.65 -25.59
N ALA A 1074 24.34 19.94 -24.53
CA ALA A 1074 25.21 18.93 -23.88
C ALA A 1074 25.60 17.78 -24.83
N ALA A 1075 24.65 17.25 -25.62
CA ALA A 1075 24.87 16.18 -26.60
C ALA A 1075 25.80 16.56 -27.77
N PHE A 1076 26.10 17.86 -27.95
CA PHE A 1076 27.01 18.38 -28.99
C PHE A 1076 28.34 18.89 -28.44
N GLY A 1077 28.36 19.44 -27.21
CA GLY A 1077 29.56 20.01 -26.60
C GLY A 1077 30.44 19.00 -25.86
N ILE A 1078 29.86 18.06 -25.11
CA ILE A 1078 30.64 17.03 -24.39
C ILE A 1078 31.44 16.12 -25.34
N PRO A 1079 30.97 15.78 -26.57
CA PRO A 1079 31.75 15.00 -27.54
C PRO A 1079 33.06 15.63 -28.03
N ASP A 1080 33.27 16.93 -27.82
CA ASP A 1080 34.55 17.61 -28.13
C ASP A 1080 35.65 17.32 -27.09
N THR A 1081 35.25 16.88 -25.90
CA THR A 1081 36.17 16.68 -24.76
C THR A 1081 36.90 15.34 -24.84
N THR A 1082 38.05 15.21 -24.16
CA THR A 1082 38.71 13.91 -23.93
C THR A 1082 38.29 13.36 -22.58
N PHE A 1083 37.79 12.12 -22.52
CA PHE A 1083 37.34 11.53 -21.28
C PHE A 1083 38.48 10.92 -20.43
N PRO A 1084 38.42 11.03 -19.09
CA PRO A 1084 39.16 10.17 -18.18
C PRO A 1084 38.85 8.67 -18.40
N ALA A 1085 39.76 7.81 -17.95
CA ALA A 1085 39.64 6.37 -18.16
C ALA A 1085 38.31 5.78 -17.61
N GLY A 1086 37.70 4.88 -18.39
CA GLY A 1086 36.50 4.13 -18.03
C GLY A 1086 35.27 4.96 -17.66
N ILE A 1087 35.10 6.17 -18.21
CA ILE A 1087 33.82 6.91 -18.23
C ILE A 1087 32.76 6.10 -18.97
N ASN A 1088 31.50 6.16 -18.52
CA ASN A 1088 30.36 5.66 -19.28
C ASN A 1088 29.51 6.84 -19.76
N TRP A 1089 29.52 7.10 -21.07
CA TRP A 1089 28.76 8.19 -21.70
C TRP A 1089 27.40 7.68 -22.14
N ILE A 1090 26.34 8.42 -21.80
CA ILE A 1090 24.97 8.11 -22.17
C ILE A 1090 24.32 9.37 -22.73
N THR A 1091 23.85 9.28 -23.96
CA THR A 1091 23.09 10.30 -24.69
C THR A 1091 22.14 9.57 -25.65
N GLN A 1092 20.96 10.13 -25.89
CA GLN A 1092 19.95 9.54 -26.78
C GLN A 1092 20.00 10.23 -28.15
N THR A 1093 21.19 10.19 -28.78
CA THR A 1093 21.52 11.01 -29.96
C THR A 1093 20.68 10.68 -31.20
N TYR A 1094 20.03 9.51 -31.28
CA TYR A 1094 19.14 9.20 -32.41
C TYR A 1094 17.67 9.44 -32.06
N TYR A 1095 17.16 8.90 -30.96
CA TYR A 1095 15.72 9.07 -30.64
C TYR A 1095 15.39 10.48 -30.13
N GLY A 1096 16.36 11.21 -29.57
CA GLY A 1096 16.30 12.66 -29.40
C GLY A 1096 15.24 13.19 -28.42
N SER A 1097 14.63 12.35 -27.59
CA SER A 1097 13.49 12.76 -26.77
C SER A 1097 13.95 13.53 -25.52
N ILE A 1098 13.82 14.85 -25.56
CA ILE A 1098 14.19 15.73 -24.44
C ILE A 1098 13.48 15.33 -23.14
N GLY A 1099 14.23 15.33 -22.03
CA GLY A 1099 13.76 14.83 -20.74
C GLY A 1099 14.11 13.37 -20.46
N TYR A 1100 14.59 12.61 -21.45
CA TYR A 1100 15.10 11.24 -21.29
C TYR A 1100 16.15 11.11 -20.17
N CYS A 1101 17.08 12.06 -20.05
CA CYS A 1101 18.22 11.89 -19.16
C CYS A 1101 17.87 12.00 -17.67
N THR A 1102 16.81 12.70 -17.27
CA THR A 1102 16.47 12.83 -15.83
C THR A 1102 16.05 11.47 -15.23
N PRO A 1103 15.07 10.72 -15.80
CA PRO A 1103 14.75 9.39 -15.28
C PRO A 1103 15.84 8.36 -15.57
N ALA A 1104 16.52 8.45 -16.72
CA ALA A 1104 17.61 7.52 -17.05
C ALA A 1104 18.78 7.64 -16.06
N ALA A 1105 19.10 8.86 -15.59
CA ALA A 1105 20.07 9.09 -14.51
C ALA A 1105 19.62 8.50 -13.17
N LEU A 1106 18.32 8.51 -12.84
CA LEU A 1106 17.78 7.82 -11.66
C LEU A 1106 18.03 6.31 -11.77
N GLY A 1107 17.62 5.69 -12.88
CA GLY A 1107 17.78 4.25 -13.09
C GLY A 1107 19.26 3.81 -13.10
N ALA A 1108 20.14 4.66 -13.64
CA ALA A 1108 21.58 4.48 -13.57
C ALA A 1108 22.13 4.57 -12.15
N ASP A 1109 21.78 5.57 -11.34
CA ASP A 1109 22.34 5.71 -9.98
C ASP A 1109 21.85 4.59 -9.04
N VAL A 1110 20.66 4.05 -9.29
CA VAL A 1110 20.17 2.77 -8.70
C VAL A 1110 21.08 1.61 -9.14
N ALA A 1111 21.26 1.40 -10.45
CA ALA A 1111 22.10 0.31 -10.98
C ALA A 1111 23.55 0.37 -10.50
N LEU A 1112 24.14 1.56 -10.38
CA LEU A 1112 25.48 1.77 -9.82
C LEU A 1112 25.55 1.43 -8.33
N SER A 1113 24.51 1.77 -7.56
CA SER A 1113 24.45 1.45 -6.13
C SER A 1113 24.38 -0.06 -5.89
N GLU A 1114 23.62 -0.78 -6.71
CA GLU A 1114 23.65 -2.25 -6.71
C GLU A 1114 25.01 -2.82 -7.11
N LEU A 1115 25.62 -2.34 -8.21
CA LEU A 1115 26.91 -2.84 -8.69
C LEU A 1115 28.04 -2.55 -7.68
N ALA A 1116 27.95 -1.46 -6.92
CA ALA A 1116 28.87 -1.17 -5.82
C ALA A 1116 28.80 -2.21 -4.70
N SER A 1117 27.62 -2.76 -4.39
CA SER A 1117 27.49 -3.88 -3.45
C SER A 1117 28.20 -5.17 -3.92
N GLN A 1118 28.49 -5.26 -5.23
CA GLN A 1118 29.21 -6.36 -5.88
C GLN A 1118 30.69 -6.03 -6.13
N SER A 1119 31.26 -5.07 -5.39
CA SER A 1119 32.67 -4.63 -5.47
C SER A 1119 33.10 -3.96 -6.79
N ARG A 1120 32.18 -3.54 -7.66
CA ARG A 1120 32.51 -2.64 -8.79
C ARG A 1120 32.71 -1.21 -8.28
N PRO A 1121 33.69 -0.44 -8.79
CA PRO A 1121 33.77 0.99 -8.49
C PRO A 1121 32.47 1.71 -8.91
N ARG A 1122 31.81 2.39 -7.97
CA ARG A 1122 30.47 2.98 -8.18
C ARG A 1122 30.44 4.07 -9.24
N GLY A 1123 31.45 4.95 -9.27
CA GLY A 1123 31.35 6.21 -10.00
C GLY A 1123 30.37 7.22 -9.36
N ARG A 1124 30.30 8.43 -9.93
CA ARG A 1124 29.17 9.34 -9.76
C ARG A 1124 28.24 9.24 -10.96
N THR A 1125 26.96 9.52 -10.75
CA THR A 1125 26.05 9.88 -11.83
C THR A 1125 26.10 11.39 -12.02
N LEU A 1126 26.49 11.85 -13.20
CA LEU A 1126 26.51 13.26 -13.59
C LEU A 1126 25.44 13.48 -14.66
N LEU A 1127 24.41 14.27 -14.33
CA LEU A 1127 23.33 14.62 -15.25
C LEU A 1127 23.57 16.02 -15.81
N VAL A 1128 23.96 16.12 -17.09
CA VAL A 1128 24.04 17.39 -17.80
C VAL A 1128 22.77 17.57 -18.63
N THR A 1129 21.91 18.49 -18.21
CA THR A 1129 20.58 18.69 -18.81
C THR A 1129 20.25 20.16 -18.99
N GLY A 1130 19.47 20.49 -20.02
CA GLY A 1130 18.95 21.83 -20.26
C GLY A 1130 17.73 22.15 -19.41
N ASP A 1131 17.50 23.44 -19.15
CA ASP A 1131 16.33 23.94 -18.42
C ASP A 1131 15.00 23.44 -19.00
N GLY A 1132 14.80 23.53 -20.32
CA GLY A 1132 13.62 23.04 -21.02
C GLY A 1132 13.48 21.52 -20.93
N SER A 1133 14.55 20.77 -21.18
CA SER A 1133 14.54 19.30 -21.14
C SER A 1133 14.23 18.75 -19.75
N LEU A 1134 14.78 19.35 -18.69
CA LEU A 1134 14.49 18.98 -17.32
C LEU A 1134 12.99 19.12 -17.00
N MET A 1135 12.33 20.19 -17.47
CA MET A 1135 10.94 20.48 -17.13
C MET A 1135 9.90 19.44 -17.59
N LEU A 1136 10.23 18.55 -18.53
CA LEU A 1136 9.36 17.44 -18.94
C LEU A 1136 9.33 16.29 -17.90
N THR A 1137 10.43 16.09 -17.16
CA THR A 1137 10.66 14.89 -16.34
C THR A 1137 11.20 15.19 -14.92
N VAL A 1138 11.22 16.47 -14.52
CA VAL A 1138 11.73 17.01 -13.25
C VAL A 1138 11.23 16.26 -12.01
N GLN A 1139 10.03 15.69 -12.06
CA GLN A 1139 9.43 14.91 -10.97
C GLN A 1139 10.25 13.69 -10.54
N GLU A 1140 11.10 13.10 -11.40
CA GLU A 1140 12.01 12.04 -10.95
C GLU A 1140 13.16 12.54 -10.07
N VAL A 1141 13.46 13.85 -10.05
CA VAL A 1141 14.34 14.42 -9.02
C VAL A 1141 13.73 14.18 -7.63
N GLY A 1142 12.40 14.17 -7.51
CA GLY A 1142 11.71 13.76 -6.29
C GLY A 1142 11.94 12.30 -5.92
N ASN A 1143 11.91 11.39 -6.90
CA ASN A 1143 12.27 9.99 -6.65
C ASN A 1143 13.77 9.81 -6.34
N MET A 1144 14.67 10.63 -6.89
CA MET A 1144 16.09 10.64 -6.49
C MET A 1144 16.25 11.04 -5.01
N VAL A 1145 15.49 12.02 -4.52
CA VAL A 1145 15.49 12.43 -3.11
C VAL A 1145 14.87 11.35 -2.22
N LYS A 1146 13.69 10.82 -2.57
CA LYS A 1146 12.99 9.70 -1.91
C LYS A 1146 13.90 8.48 -1.68
N LEU A 1147 14.69 8.13 -2.70
CA LEU A 1147 15.57 6.95 -2.70
C LEU A 1147 16.97 7.22 -2.12
N GLY A 1148 17.27 8.45 -1.68
CA GLY A 1148 18.58 8.82 -1.14
C GLY A 1148 19.73 8.76 -2.16
N LEU A 1149 19.41 8.90 -3.46
CA LEU A 1149 20.38 8.83 -4.55
C LEU A 1149 21.32 10.03 -4.56
N LYS A 1150 22.46 9.88 -5.25
CA LYS A 1150 23.61 10.79 -5.17
C LYS A 1150 24.08 11.34 -6.54
N PRO A 1151 23.19 11.67 -7.49
CA PRO A 1151 23.59 12.32 -8.74
C PRO A 1151 23.98 13.79 -8.51
N VAL A 1152 24.78 14.34 -9.42
CA VAL A 1152 24.98 15.79 -9.56
C VAL A 1152 24.30 16.24 -10.84
N ILE A 1153 23.32 17.13 -10.69
CA ILE A 1153 22.59 17.74 -11.81
C ILE A 1153 23.32 19.04 -12.18
N LEU A 1154 24.02 19.02 -13.30
CA LEU A 1154 24.61 20.20 -13.96
C LEU A 1154 23.56 20.76 -14.92
N LEU A 1155 22.76 21.70 -14.40
CA LEU A 1155 21.61 22.27 -15.08
C LEU A 1155 22.05 23.48 -15.92
N ILE A 1156 21.97 23.36 -17.25
CA ILE A 1156 22.23 24.43 -18.20
C ILE A 1156 20.97 25.32 -18.27
N ASN A 1157 21.02 26.47 -17.60
CA ASN A 1157 19.99 27.50 -17.65
C ASN A 1157 20.39 28.55 -18.70
N ASN A 1158 19.89 28.38 -19.92
CA ASN A 1158 20.04 29.30 -21.04
C ASN A 1158 18.68 29.81 -21.56
N SER A 1159 17.67 29.84 -20.67
CA SER A 1159 16.35 30.40 -20.91
C SER A 1159 15.59 29.73 -22.06
N GLY A 1160 15.56 28.40 -22.08
CA GLY A 1160 14.73 27.60 -22.97
C GLY A 1160 15.47 26.87 -24.09
N TYR A 1161 14.76 26.55 -25.17
CA TYR A 1161 15.21 25.56 -26.16
C TYR A 1161 16.28 26.11 -27.12
N THR A 1162 17.48 26.39 -26.62
CA THR A 1162 18.60 26.97 -27.39
C THR A 1162 19.03 26.11 -28.59
N ILE A 1163 18.83 24.78 -28.55
CA ILE A 1163 19.03 23.90 -29.72
C ILE A 1163 18.03 24.22 -30.84
N GLU A 1164 16.76 24.41 -30.51
CA GLU A 1164 15.73 24.81 -31.47
C GLU A 1164 15.96 26.25 -31.95
N ARG A 1165 16.38 27.17 -31.07
CA ARG A 1165 16.72 28.56 -31.45
C ARG A 1165 17.75 28.65 -32.57
N VAL A 1166 18.76 27.77 -32.57
CA VAL A 1166 19.80 27.74 -33.62
C VAL A 1166 19.37 26.92 -34.85
N ILE A 1167 18.40 26.01 -34.72
CA ILE A 1167 17.78 25.31 -35.85
C ILE A 1167 16.84 26.25 -36.63
N HIS A 1168 15.99 27.01 -35.93
CA HIS A 1168 15.06 27.98 -36.52
C HIS A 1168 14.49 28.94 -35.46
N GLY A 1169 14.25 30.20 -35.84
CA GLY A 1169 13.38 31.09 -35.06
C GLY A 1169 13.93 31.46 -33.68
N ALA A 1170 15.19 31.90 -33.62
CA ALA A 1170 15.93 32.21 -32.39
C ALA A 1170 15.18 33.05 -31.33
N HIS A 1171 14.32 33.96 -31.77
CA HIS A 1171 13.57 34.90 -30.92
C HIS A 1171 12.05 34.61 -30.87
N GLN A 1172 11.61 33.46 -31.39
CA GLN A 1172 10.21 33.06 -31.39
C GLN A 1172 9.81 32.44 -30.04
N SER A 1173 8.56 32.69 -29.61
CA SER A 1173 8.09 32.33 -28.27
C SER A 1173 7.91 30.82 -28.04
N TYR A 1174 7.87 29.99 -29.09
CA TYR A 1174 7.88 28.53 -28.94
C TYR A 1174 9.23 28.00 -28.43
N ASN A 1175 10.29 28.80 -28.50
CA ASN A 1175 11.60 28.48 -27.94
C ASN A 1175 11.80 29.01 -26.50
N ASP A 1176 10.85 29.83 -25.99
CA ASP A 1176 10.85 30.32 -24.62
C ASP A 1176 10.11 29.32 -23.69
N ILE A 1177 10.61 29.15 -22.45
CA ILE A 1177 10.00 28.26 -21.44
C ILE A 1177 9.45 29.06 -20.26
N VAL A 1178 8.62 28.41 -19.43
CA VAL A 1178 8.16 28.99 -18.16
C VAL A 1178 9.36 29.27 -17.24
N PRO A 1179 9.58 30.51 -16.77
CA PRO A 1179 10.67 30.81 -15.84
C PRO A 1179 10.51 30.05 -14.53
N PHE A 1180 11.44 29.15 -14.23
CA PHE A 1180 11.43 28.31 -13.04
C PHE A 1180 12.57 28.67 -12.09
N ASP A 1181 12.27 28.82 -10.80
CA ASP A 1181 13.27 29.15 -9.78
C ASP A 1181 13.78 27.86 -9.11
N TYR A 1182 14.82 27.30 -9.70
CA TYR A 1182 15.37 25.98 -9.35
C TYR A 1182 15.82 25.84 -7.88
N LYS A 1183 16.01 26.94 -7.15
CA LYS A 1183 16.29 26.89 -5.70
C LYS A 1183 15.15 26.27 -4.89
N HIS A 1184 13.91 26.33 -5.42
CA HIS A 1184 12.72 25.74 -4.81
C HIS A 1184 12.50 24.27 -5.20
N MET A 1185 13.29 23.70 -6.12
CA MET A 1185 13.12 22.32 -6.59
C MET A 1185 13.34 21.27 -5.49
N LEU A 1186 14.46 21.35 -4.75
CA LEU A 1186 14.76 20.38 -3.70
C LEU A 1186 13.80 20.50 -2.48
N PRO A 1187 13.44 21.71 -1.98
CA PRO A 1187 12.41 21.86 -0.96
C PRO A 1187 11.02 21.37 -1.38
N PHE A 1188 10.63 21.57 -2.64
CA PHE A 1188 9.36 21.06 -3.18
C PHE A 1188 9.29 19.53 -3.12
N PHE A 1189 10.40 18.85 -3.37
CA PHE A 1189 10.53 17.40 -3.18
C PHE A 1189 10.91 16.98 -1.74
N ASN A 1190 10.49 17.75 -0.74
CA ASN A 1190 10.60 17.44 0.68
C ASN A 1190 12.03 17.21 1.21
N MET A 1191 13.06 17.74 0.54
CA MET A 1191 14.38 17.90 1.16
C MET A 1191 14.33 19.04 2.19
N SER A 1192 14.94 18.86 3.38
CA SER A 1192 14.86 19.89 4.43
C SER A 1192 15.44 21.23 3.96
N PRO A 1193 14.96 22.40 4.44
CA PRO A 1193 15.46 23.70 4.00
C PRO A 1193 16.97 23.86 4.13
N GLU A 1194 17.56 23.29 5.18
CA GLU A 1194 19.00 23.31 5.46
C GLU A 1194 19.77 22.42 4.47
N GLN A 1195 19.27 21.22 4.20
CA GLN A 1195 19.85 20.30 3.21
C GLN A 1195 19.73 20.89 1.79
N ALA A 1196 18.57 21.42 1.42
CA ALA A 1196 18.33 22.04 0.13
C ALA A 1196 19.24 23.25 -0.10
N ALA A 1197 19.40 24.13 0.90
CA ALA A 1197 20.34 25.26 0.83
C ALA A 1197 21.82 24.82 0.74
N ALA A 1198 22.17 23.66 1.31
CA ALA A 1198 23.51 23.07 1.20
C ALA A 1198 23.76 22.34 -0.14
N ASN A 1199 22.71 21.85 -0.80
CA ASN A 1199 22.78 21.00 -2.00
C ASN A 1199 22.42 21.73 -3.32
N PHE A 1200 21.78 22.90 -3.24
CA PHE A 1200 21.53 23.78 -4.38
C PHE A 1200 22.62 24.85 -4.52
N HIS A 1201 23.12 25.03 -5.74
CA HIS A 1201 24.15 25.99 -6.09
C HIS A 1201 23.79 26.70 -7.40
N ARG A 1202 24.19 27.97 -7.55
CA ARG A 1202 23.90 28.79 -8.73
C ARG A 1202 25.12 29.62 -9.12
N CYS A 1203 25.44 29.66 -10.42
CA CYS A 1203 26.56 30.43 -10.96
C CYS A 1203 26.23 31.11 -12.30
N THR A 1204 26.80 32.29 -12.49
CA THR A 1204 26.68 33.13 -13.71
C THR A 1204 28.05 33.51 -14.31
N THR A 1205 29.15 33.11 -13.66
CA THR A 1205 30.53 33.46 -14.04
C THR A 1205 31.44 32.24 -13.95
N LYS A 1206 32.51 32.22 -14.76
CA LYS A 1206 33.48 31.10 -14.80
C LYS A 1206 34.01 30.79 -13.39
N VAL A 1207 34.52 31.81 -12.69
CA VAL A 1207 35.06 31.72 -11.32
C VAL A 1207 34.06 31.12 -10.33
N GLY A 1208 32.79 31.56 -10.36
CA GLY A 1208 31.75 31.04 -9.46
C GLY A 1208 31.45 29.56 -9.71
N LEU A 1209 31.47 29.10 -10.96
CA LEU A 1209 31.37 27.68 -11.28
C LEU A 1209 32.60 26.92 -10.77
N GLU A 1210 33.81 27.46 -10.92
CA GLU A 1210 35.02 26.80 -10.40
C GLU A 1210 34.95 26.58 -8.88
N GLU A 1211 34.52 27.59 -8.12
CA GLU A 1211 34.38 27.52 -6.66
C GLU A 1211 33.34 26.47 -6.25
N ILE A 1212 32.23 26.35 -6.98
CA ILE A 1212 31.20 25.33 -6.75
C ILE A 1212 31.73 23.92 -7.07
N LEU A 1213 32.40 23.72 -8.21
CA LEU A 1213 32.97 22.42 -8.60
C LEU A 1213 34.20 22.00 -7.77
N LYS A 1214 34.72 22.90 -6.92
CA LYS A 1214 35.74 22.62 -5.90
C LYS A 1214 35.15 22.18 -4.55
N LYS A 1215 33.85 22.39 -4.29
CA LYS A 1215 33.19 21.95 -3.03
C LYS A 1215 33.17 20.43 -2.88
N ASP A 1216 33.44 19.92 -1.69
CA ASP A 1216 33.36 18.49 -1.40
C ASP A 1216 31.94 17.91 -1.56
N SER A 1217 30.89 18.68 -1.28
CA SER A 1217 29.51 18.24 -1.51
C SER A 1217 29.22 17.95 -2.99
N VAL A 1218 29.87 18.68 -3.90
CA VAL A 1218 29.71 18.52 -5.36
C VAL A 1218 30.69 17.48 -5.91
N ARG A 1219 31.95 17.47 -5.45
CA ARG A 1219 32.93 16.45 -5.88
C ARG A 1219 32.60 15.05 -5.32
N ASN A 1220 31.99 14.96 -4.15
CA ASN A 1220 31.73 13.71 -3.41
C ASN A 1220 30.30 13.68 -2.81
N PRO A 1221 29.25 13.71 -3.65
CA PRO A 1221 27.85 13.91 -3.23
C PRO A 1221 27.37 12.86 -2.24
N GLN A 1222 26.62 13.33 -1.23
CA GLN A 1222 25.94 12.49 -0.24
C GLN A 1222 24.42 12.49 -0.36
N ALA A 1223 23.87 13.40 -1.16
CA ALA A 1223 22.50 13.46 -1.66
C ALA A 1223 22.53 14.17 -3.02
N VAL A 1224 21.41 14.18 -3.74
CA VAL A 1224 21.20 14.96 -4.98
C VAL A 1224 21.81 16.35 -4.85
N GLN A 1225 22.73 16.71 -5.75
CA GLN A 1225 23.25 18.08 -5.88
C GLN A 1225 22.64 18.74 -7.12
N VAL A 1226 22.37 20.04 -7.05
CA VAL A 1226 21.89 20.84 -8.19
C VAL A 1226 22.83 22.03 -8.38
N VAL A 1227 23.42 22.14 -9.56
CA VAL A 1227 24.24 23.28 -9.97
C VAL A 1227 23.54 23.95 -11.15
N GLU A 1228 22.87 25.08 -10.91
CA GLU A 1228 22.29 25.95 -11.94
C GLU A 1228 23.41 26.78 -12.58
N ILE A 1229 23.67 26.49 -13.86
CA ILE A 1229 24.72 27.08 -14.68
C ILE A 1229 24.08 28.03 -15.68
N VAL A 1230 24.15 29.32 -15.39
CA VAL A 1230 23.49 30.37 -16.17
C VAL A 1230 24.41 30.89 -17.26
N MET A 1231 23.93 30.90 -18.50
CA MET A 1231 24.65 31.40 -19.68
C MET A 1231 23.68 32.05 -20.69
N ASP A 1232 24.18 32.58 -21.80
CA ASP A 1232 23.34 33.28 -22.79
C ASP A 1232 22.48 32.30 -23.61
N LYS A 1233 21.30 32.76 -24.05
CA LYS A 1233 20.32 31.96 -24.80
C LYS A 1233 20.67 31.74 -26.28
N LEU A 1234 21.63 32.51 -26.80
CA LEU A 1234 22.18 32.41 -28.15
C LEU A 1234 23.61 31.83 -28.17
N ASP A 1235 24.10 31.34 -27.03
CA ASP A 1235 25.38 30.65 -26.93
C ASP A 1235 25.22 29.14 -27.17
N VAL A 1236 26.06 28.57 -28.03
CA VAL A 1236 25.96 27.19 -28.53
C VAL A 1236 27.35 26.55 -28.71
N PRO A 1237 27.50 25.23 -28.54
CA PRO A 1237 28.72 24.54 -28.94
C PRO A 1237 28.95 24.74 -30.45
N TRP A 1238 30.20 24.99 -30.85
CA TRP A 1238 30.55 25.16 -32.28
C TRP A 1238 30.13 23.95 -33.12
N ARG A 1239 30.17 22.73 -32.56
CA ARG A 1239 29.75 21.50 -33.24
C ARG A 1239 28.26 21.51 -33.60
N LEU A 1240 27.42 22.13 -32.77
CA LEU A 1240 25.99 22.29 -33.04
C LEU A 1240 25.76 23.28 -34.18
N SER A 1241 26.31 24.51 -34.10
CA SER A 1241 26.14 25.49 -35.19
C SER A 1241 26.75 25.01 -36.50
N MET A 1242 27.85 24.24 -36.47
CA MET A 1242 28.40 23.59 -37.65
C MET A 1242 27.54 22.45 -38.20
N GLN A 1243 26.81 21.68 -37.37
CA GLN A 1243 25.83 20.70 -37.89
C GLN A 1243 24.65 21.40 -38.56
N ILE A 1244 24.18 22.54 -38.03
CA ILE A 1244 23.13 23.32 -38.70
C ILE A 1244 23.65 23.92 -40.01
N ALA A 1245 24.91 24.35 -40.06
CA ALA A 1245 25.55 24.87 -41.27
C ALA A 1245 25.63 23.87 -42.43
N THR A 1246 25.57 22.54 -42.18
CA THR A 1246 25.54 21.55 -43.27
C THR A 1246 24.24 21.58 -44.09
N ARG A 1247 23.21 22.32 -43.63
CA ARG A 1247 21.96 22.56 -44.38
C ARG A 1247 22.13 23.51 -45.56
N GLY A 1248 23.22 24.29 -45.62
CA GLY A 1248 23.51 25.22 -46.73
C GLY A 1248 23.69 26.67 -46.27
N GLU A 1249 24.05 27.56 -47.22
CA GLU A 1249 24.40 28.96 -46.92
C GLU A 1249 23.23 29.77 -46.34
N ASP A 1250 21.98 29.45 -46.69
CA ASP A 1250 20.79 30.11 -46.15
C ASP A 1250 20.67 29.89 -44.63
N ALA A 1251 21.00 28.69 -44.14
CA ALA A 1251 20.98 28.38 -42.71
C ALA A 1251 22.11 29.09 -41.95
N VAL A 1252 23.26 29.33 -42.59
CA VAL A 1252 24.34 30.16 -42.03
C VAL A 1252 23.87 31.61 -41.91
N GLN A 1253 23.25 32.16 -42.95
CA GLN A 1253 22.69 33.52 -42.94
C GLN A 1253 21.57 33.69 -41.90
N GLU A 1254 20.71 32.68 -41.71
CA GLU A 1254 19.69 32.69 -40.65
C GLU A 1254 20.34 32.74 -39.25
N MET A 1255 21.34 31.89 -38.98
CA MET A 1255 22.06 31.86 -37.71
C MET A 1255 22.80 33.19 -37.44
N GLU A 1256 23.58 33.69 -38.39
CA GLU A 1256 24.32 34.95 -38.27
C GLU A 1256 23.38 36.15 -38.09
N GLY A 1257 22.29 36.22 -38.87
CA GLY A 1257 21.27 37.26 -38.75
C GLY A 1257 20.48 37.23 -37.44
N ALA A 1258 20.39 36.06 -36.79
CA ALA A 1258 19.83 35.87 -35.46
C ALA A 1258 20.84 36.12 -34.31
N GLY A 1259 22.10 36.42 -34.61
CA GLY A 1259 23.15 36.71 -33.63
C GLY A 1259 23.91 35.49 -33.10
N PHE A 1260 23.77 34.31 -33.70
CA PHE A 1260 24.61 33.16 -33.38
C PHE A 1260 26.01 33.29 -33.97
N ARG A 1261 26.99 32.66 -33.30
CA ARG A 1261 28.34 32.50 -33.84
C ARG A 1261 28.42 31.22 -34.69
N VAL A 1262 28.72 31.38 -35.98
CA VAL A 1262 29.00 30.28 -36.90
C VAL A 1262 30.49 30.32 -37.27
N ARG A 1263 31.19 29.18 -37.24
CA ARG A 1263 32.58 29.13 -37.71
C ARG A 1263 32.61 29.24 -39.24
N ASN A 1264 33.43 30.15 -39.75
CA ASN A 1264 33.34 30.63 -41.14
C ASN A 1264 33.65 29.55 -42.21
N LYS A 1265 32.59 29.06 -42.85
CA LYS A 1265 32.54 28.11 -44.01
C LYS A 1265 33.26 26.75 -43.85
N LEU A 1266 32.50 25.68 -44.08
CA LEU A 1266 32.93 24.27 -44.12
C LEU A 1266 34.18 24.02 -44.99
N GLU A 1267 34.39 24.79 -46.06
CA GLU A 1267 35.50 24.64 -47.01
C GLU A 1267 36.88 25.08 -46.47
N LYS A 1268 36.97 25.72 -45.30
CA LYS A 1268 38.20 26.41 -44.85
C LYS A 1268 39.00 25.75 -43.72
N GLN A 1269 38.72 24.50 -43.33
CA GLN A 1269 39.55 23.82 -42.33
C GLN A 1269 41.03 23.66 -42.75
N GLU A 1270 41.33 23.52 -44.04
CA GLU A 1270 42.72 23.46 -44.53
C GLU A 1270 43.47 24.81 -44.48
N ALA A 1271 42.75 25.94 -44.42
CA ALA A 1271 43.30 27.27 -44.66
C ALA A 1271 43.71 28.05 -43.39
N PHE A 1272 43.53 27.47 -42.20
CA PHE A 1272 43.85 28.09 -40.91
C PHE A 1272 44.99 27.40 -40.15
N TRP A 1273 45.56 26.30 -40.67
CA TRP A 1273 46.44 25.39 -39.93
C TRP A 1273 47.68 24.96 -40.74
N TYR A 1274 48.36 25.93 -41.36
CA TYR A 1274 49.68 25.82 -42.00
C TYR A 1274 50.62 26.93 -41.50
#